data_AF-A0A1I0KUS9-F1
#
_entry.id   AF-A0A1I0KUS9-F1
#
_cell.length_a   1.000
_cell.length_b   1.000
_cell.length_c   1.000
_cell.angle_alpha   90.00
_cell.angle_beta   90.00
_cell.angle_gamma   90.00
#
_symmetry.space_group_name_H-M   'P 1'
#
loop_
_entity.id
_entity.type
_entity.pdbx_description
1 polymer ?
#
loop_
_entity_poly.entity_id
_entity_poly.type
_entity_poly.pdbx_seq_one_letter_code
_entity_poly.pdbx_strand_id
1 'polypeptide(L)'
;MFKWTRKLAVVAIMVLAMLLPVSSAFAEGNLLQNPGFEEGDGGVPAGWTPDSWIAGETSGSISVQSEVVHSGSQAAVIENLEPNHLKWIQTIEVEPEGYYKISGYVNVAGAAGQGLGANIFPVGIASGYPAVTDTGGQWQYLEFYGQTGKDQHELSVGAALGGYSSLIQGKAYFDDLSVEQVDAVPDGTAVISLDSGAAAQDGASSEAQAPHKVSPAKILLLSGLFGILFAVMYRRSFRSNRLLDRPAAIYTRWLYVIFGLAFILRIWIALTAQGYKNDMDTFMSWGQRMVDVGPGKFYAEGYFADYPPGYLYVLYALSVIRGWFGFAHGSGGETLLFKLPAILSDLALGAILYRYGRKKVGSGIAVGLVLLYLFNPAVLIDSAAWGQADSFFMLLLILSIIGAVEQRFVSSAIWFALAVLVKPQALIFTPVLIFAFFHHRAWKQLGLGALYGLGLFSLLSAPFFWSNGGLGGLIDLYKSTLTSYPYSTVNAFNLYALTDPLWAGIDQTWLGIPYRTWGFISILAAVATAAHFSFKKNPKELSKSFFVGLLLIVFMFVLGTKMHERYMYPAILLGLFAYIESKDRRFLMLFLGQSLTLYINVAYTLAHLNAGNNPPSDGIVLVTAIANLILFVYMLYVGNEVYLRKRVKPLAPPLTKQEFDQADTETVEAIRPLSAEGIRPRFKLGRKDWIWMLGITAVYAALALFHLGSAKSPETVWQPAASGESFYVDLGESRQLEQVNIFGGVGTGKFKLEFSQTPDNWSNPLNVDEDVGNVFIWKSQPVNVAARYVKLTVDTPGFLLHEIAVYGQGGTEPLPVASVSPDSGTAKRGTPANLFDEQALVPAHSGYMNSTYFDEIYHARTAYEYLHGIVPYENTHPPLGKLLISVGMELFGVNPFGWRIIGTLFGIGMLPLIYMMALRLFRKTGYAALAAGLFALDFMHFTQTRISTIDVYGVFFIMLMFYFMQRYATMNFFKQPLGKTLVPLFWSGLFFGIGVASKWIVLYGGAGLAVMLGLSLFERYREYKAAGRLLGEGKLADQELKEACRKADRSFWKNTILTLASCVLFFVIIPAVSYSLSFIPVLSVTSEGYTFKGLIEAQKNMYDYHSQLVATHPFASSWWEWPFMKRPVWFFSGGDGLPEGQVSSIVTMGNPLIWWTGIFALLASVWLTIKNKEKSLYMIWIAFFSQYAPWMLVPRETFLYHYFAMVPFFILAIVYIFKLLESKYKDAFKLRLVYVAGALILFIMFYPVLSGMQVSGDYVKDVLRWFPSWVF
;
A
#
# COMPACT_ATOMS: atom_id res chain seq x y z
N MET A 1 32.29 18.70 -26.86
CA MET A 1 32.12 18.69 -25.39
C MET A 1 30.69 18.41 -24.91
N PHE A 2 29.64 18.90 -25.57
CA PHE A 2 28.21 18.79 -25.16
C PHE A 2 27.54 17.38 -25.09
N LYS A 3 28.20 16.29 -25.51
CA LYS A 3 27.61 14.93 -25.50
C LYS A 3 27.88 14.12 -24.23
N TRP A 4 28.87 14.52 -23.43
CA TRP A 4 29.22 13.86 -22.16
C TRP A 4 28.39 14.38 -20.99
N THR A 5 28.03 15.66 -21.00
CA THR A 5 27.25 16.35 -19.96
C THR A 5 25.85 15.76 -19.77
N ARG A 6 25.13 15.38 -20.84
CA ARG A 6 23.79 14.77 -20.71
C ARG A 6 23.76 13.39 -20.07
N LYS A 7 24.83 12.59 -20.17
CA LYS A 7 24.88 11.24 -19.59
C LYS A 7 25.36 11.26 -18.15
N LEU A 8 26.32 12.15 -17.85
CA LEU A 8 26.73 12.47 -16.49
C LEU A 8 25.58 13.13 -15.72
N ALA A 9 24.79 14.01 -16.35
CA ALA A 9 23.61 14.62 -15.73
C ALA A 9 22.54 13.59 -15.36
N VAL A 10 22.26 12.57 -16.19
CA VAL A 10 21.27 11.54 -15.83
C VAL A 10 21.75 10.66 -14.67
N VAL A 11 23.04 10.32 -14.62
CA VAL A 11 23.62 9.58 -13.50
C VAL A 11 23.71 10.45 -12.25
N ALA A 12 24.09 11.71 -12.38
CA ALA A 12 24.15 12.68 -11.29
C ALA A 12 22.76 13.04 -10.76
N ILE A 13 21.73 13.15 -11.62
CA ILE A 13 20.32 13.36 -11.22
C ILE A 13 19.77 12.12 -10.50
N MET A 14 20.12 10.90 -10.94
CA MET A 14 19.73 9.68 -10.23
C MET A 14 20.43 9.55 -8.86
N VAL A 15 21.67 10.02 -8.75
CA VAL A 15 22.40 10.10 -7.48
C VAL A 15 21.87 11.24 -6.59
N LEU A 16 21.58 12.42 -7.15
CA LEU A 16 21.00 13.57 -6.45
C LEU A 16 19.56 13.32 -5.98
N ALA A 17 18.75 12.58 -6.75
CA ALA A 17 17.41 12.15 -6.33
C ALA A 17 17.44 11.08 -5.23
N MET A 18 18.57 10.39 -5.06
CA MET A 18 18.83 9.51 -3.92
C MET A 18 19.34 10.28 -2.69
N LEU A 19 19.72 11.56 -2.82
CA LEU A 19 20.42 12.38 -1.81
C LEU A 19 19.55 13.45 -1.11
N LEU A 20 18.23 13.52 -1.36
CA LEU A 20 17.37 14.55 -0.77
C LEU A 20 16.53 14.00 0.40
N PRO A 21 16.87 14.32 1.67
CA PRO A 21 15.88 14.57 2.71
C PRO A 21 15.36 16.00 2.58
N VAL A 22 14.04 16.16 2.66
CA VAL A 22 13.40 17.44 2.99
C VAL A 22 13.45 17.54 4.50
N SER A 23 14.26 18.45 5.04
CA SER A 23 14.23 18.83 6.45
C SER A 23 13.60 20.22 6.54
N SER A 24 12.46 20.30 7.22
CA SER A 24 11.85 21.53 7.74
C SER A 24 12.71 22.07 8.88
N ALA A 25 12.87 23.39 8.93
CA ALA A 25 13.45 24.11 10.04
C ALA A 25 12.30 24.74 10.86
N PHE A 26 12.42 24.72 12.19
CA PHE A 26 11.64 25.58 13.08
C PHE A 26 12.58 26.27 14.08
N ALA A 27 12.14 27.44 14.56
CA ALA A 27 12.89 28.39 15.38
C ALA A 27 12.36 28.41 16.83
N GLU A 28 13.21 28.87 17.75
CA GLU A 28 13.10 28.84 19.22
C GLU A 28 11.95 29.67 19.84
N GLY A 29 11.32 29.10 20.88
CA GLY A 29 10.29 29.65 21.77
C GLY A 29 9.56 28.49 22.47
N ASN A 30 9.11 28.66 23.74
CA ASN A 30 8.48 27.63 24.60
C ASN A 30 7.78 26.52 23.81
N LEU A 31 8.20 25.28 24.03
CA LEU A 31 7.75 24.14 23.25
C LEU A 31 6.30 23.75 23.53
N LEU A 32 5.72 24.19 24.65
CA LEU A 32 4.31 24.00 24.97
C LEU A 32 3.42 24.95 24.17
N GLN A 33 2.34 24.41 23.61
CA GLN A 33 1.21 25.15 23.05
C GLN A 33 0.24 25.54 24.16
N ASN A 34 -0.27 26.77 24.11
CA ASN A 34 -1.21 27.32 25.09
C ASN A 34 -0.75 27.14 26.56
N PRO A 35 0.46 27.64 26.92
CA PRO A 35 1.07 27.41 28.24
C PRO A 35 0.34 28.07 29.42
N GLY A 36 -0.42 29.14 29.18
CA GLY A 36 -1.26 29.81 30.18
C GLY A 36 -2.71 29.32 30.17
N PHE A 37 -3.05 28.28 29.39
CA PHE A 37 -4.40 27.72 29.33
C PHE A 37 -5.52 28.70 28.91
N GLU A 38 -5.18 29.75 28.17
CA GLU A 38 -6.07 30.85 27.76
C GLU A 38 -6.98 30.51 26.58
N GLU A 39 -6.54 29.60 25.73
CA GLU A 39 -7.23 29.22 24.50
C GLU A 39 -7.94 27.87 24.69
N GLY A 40 -9.23 27.74 24.36
CA GLY A 40 -9.96 26.48 24.48
C GLY A 40 -11.46 26.63 24.30
N ASP A 41 -12.15 25.51 24.09
CA ASP A 41 -13.62 25.45 23.95
C ASP A 41 -14.16 24.32 24.84
N GLY A 42 -15.25 24.57 25.57
CA GLY A 42 -15.88 23.55 26.43
C GLY A 42 -15.11 23.12 27.70
N GLY A 43 -14.18 23.94 28.22
CA GLY A 43 -13.48 23.67 29.49
C GLY A 43 -12.21 22.81 29.38
N VAL A 44 -11.78 22.48 28.16
CA VAL A 44 -10.50 21.83 27.85
C VAL A 44 -9.59 22.84 27.12
N PRO A 45 -8.40 23.15 27.66
CA PRO A 45 -7.46 24.04 26.98
C PRO A 45 -6.94 23.42 25.68
N ALA A 46 -6.84 24.24 24.62
CA ALA A 46 -6.34 23.85 23.32
C ALA A 46 -4.92 23.24 23.44
N GLY A 47 -4.71 22.07 22.84
CA GLY A 47 -3.43 21.36 22.89
C GLY A 47 -3.18 20.53 24.16
N TRP A 48 -4.05 20.60 25.17
CA TRP A 48 -3.93 19.82 26.40
C TRP A 48 -4.99 18.71 26.46
N THR A 49 -4.59 17.54 26.95
CA THR A 49 -5.49 16.38 27.12
C THR A 49 -5.68 16.10 28.62
N PRO A 50 -6.92 15.96 29.12
CA PRO A 50 -7.15 15.55 30.50
C PRO A 50 -6.93 14.04 30.64
N ASP A 51 -6.32 13.60 31.74
CA ASP A 51 -6.21 12.19 32.11
C ASP A 51 -6.51 11.99 33.61
N SER A 52 -7.24 10.91 33.92
CA SER A 52 -7.78 10.64 35.25
C SER A 52 -7.46 9.23 35.71
N TRP A 53 -6.85 9.10 36.90
CA TRP A 53 -6.57 7.80 37.52
C TRP A 53 -7.84 7.10 38.01
N ILE A 54 -8.71 7.80 38.74
CA ILE A 54 -10.08 7.38 39.05
C ILE A 54 -11.03 8.37 38.35
N ALA A 55 -11.87 7.85 37.46
CA ALA A 55 -12.77 8.64 36.62
C ALA A 55 -14.18 8.73 37.23
N GLY A 56 -14.82 9.90 37.16
CA GLY A 56 -16.18 10.15 37.62
C GLY A 56 -16.35 11.52 38.28
N GLU A 57 -17.52 12.13 38.12
CA GLU A 57 -17.81 13.48 38.68
C GLU A 57 -17.74 13.51 40.22
N THR A 58 -17.86 12.36 40.89
CA THR A 58 -17.76 12.21 42.35
C THR A 58 -16.32 12.03 42.86
N SER A 59 -15.36 11.69 41.98
CA SER A 59 -13.95 11.44 42.35
C SER A 59 -13.04 12.66 42.20
N GLY A 60 -13.46 13.65 41.39
CA GLY A 60 -12.73 14.89 41.16
C GLY A 60 -13.04 15.51 39.79
N SER A 61 -12.56 16.72 39.54
CA SER A 61 -12.78 17.46 38.31
C SER A 61 -11.49 18.10 37.79
N ILE A 62 -11.41 18.23 36.47
CA ILE A 62 -10.36 18.94 35.74
C ILE A 62 -11.05 19.97 34.85
N SER A 63 -10.66 21.24 34.98
CA SER A 63 -11.29 22.35 34.24
C SER A 63 -10.32 23.52 34.07
N VAL A 64 -10.80 24.62 33.48
CA VAL A 64 -10.10 25.90 33.40
C VAL A 64 -11.02 26.97 34.01
N GLN A 65 -10.49 27.88 34.82
CA GLN A 65 -11.27 28.90 35.52
C GLN A 65 -10.61 30.28 35.44
N SER A 66 -11.40 31.35 35.55
CA SER A 66 -10.95 32.75 35.42
C SER A 66 -10.83 33.50 36.75
N GLU A 67 -11.10 32.83 37.89
CA GLU A 67 -11.19 33.47 39.21
C GLU A 67 -9.84 33.54 39.93
N VAL A 68 -9.03 32.48 39.82
CA VAL A 68 -7.70 32.38 40.41
C VAL A 68 -6.72 32.12 39.28
N VAL A 69 -6.14 33.20 38.75
CA VAL A 69 -5.25 33.24 37.58
C VAL A 69 -3.95 33.92 37.99
N HIS A 70 -2.81 33.47 37.46
CA HIS A 70 -1.51 34.09 37.69
C HIS A 70 -1.25 35.20 36.67
N SER A 71 -1.47 34.89 35.38
CA SER A 71 -1.38 35.87 34.29
C SER A 71 -2.43 35.57 33.22
N GLY A 72 -2.87 36.58 32.46
CA GLY A 72 -3.93 36.39 31.47
C GLY A 72 -5.35 36.39 32.06
N SER A 73 -6.24 35.56 31.51
CA SER A 73 -7.67 35.50 31.81
C SER A 73 -8.15 34.16 32.34
N GLN A 74 -7.33 33.10 32.29
CA GLN A 74 -7.70 31.73 32.65
C GLN A 74 -6.53 30.96 33.26
N ALA A 75 -6.81 29.99 34.14
CA ALA A 75 -5.83 29.05 34.67
C ALA A 75 -6.40 27.64 34.77
N ALA A 76 -5.55 26.63 34.60
CA ALA A 76 -5.96 25.23 34.72
C ALA A 76 -6.22 24.86 36.19
N VAL A 77 -7.33 24.18 36.45
CA VAL A 77 -7.77 23.80 37.80
C VAL A 77 -7.97 22.30 37.88
N ILE A 78 -7.40 21.71 38.93
CA ILE A 78 -7.55 20.29 39.26
C ILE A 78 -8.07 20.20 40.69
N GLU A 79 -9.22 19.54 40.87
CA GLU A 79 -9.85 19.31 42.16
C GLU A 79 -10.11 17.82 42.39
N ASN A 80 -9.34 17.21 43.28
CA ASN A 80 -9.54 15.83 43.72
C ASN A 80 -10.49 15.83 44.92
N LEU A 81 -11.71 15.30 44.74
CA LEU A 81 -12.73 15.20 45.79
C LEU A 81 -12.52 13.98 46.71
N GLU A 82 -11.72 13.02 46.28
CA GLU A 82 -11.15 11.92 47.07
C GLU A 82 -9.67 11.75 46.69
N PRO A 83 -8.85 10.97 47.42
CA PRO A 83 -7.46 10.74 47.05
C PRO A 83 -7.33 10.23 45.61
N ASN A 84 -6.84 11.08 44.69
CA ASN A 84 -6.77 10.79 43.25
C ASN A 84 -5.46 11.29 42.62
N HIS A 85 -5.29 11.03 41.33
CA HIS A 85 -4.24 11.58 40.47
C HIS A 85 -4.89 12.04 39.16
N LEU A 86 -5.30 13.29 39.14
CA LEU A 86 -5.87 13.96 37.97
C LEU A 86 -4.82 14.89 37.36
N LYS A 87 -4.77 14.93 36.02
CA LYS A 87 -3.70 15.65 35.31
C LYS A 87 -4.10 16.20 33.93
N TRP A 88 -3.47 17.29 33.54
CA TRP A 88 -3.38 17.77 32.16
C TRP A 88 -2.07 17.30 31.54
N ILE A 89 -2.09 16.86 30.28
CA ILE A 89 -0.90 16.40 29.55
C ILE A 89 -0.82 17.05 28.17
N GLN A 90 0.39 17.42 27.77
CA GLN A 90 0.73 17.79 26.40
C GLN A 90 2.03 17.10 25.97
N THR A 91 2.08 16.63 24.72
CA THR A 91 3.28 16.01 24.14
C THR A 91 3.95 16.98 23.18
N ILE A 92 5.25 17.18 23.37
CA ILE A 92 6.08 18.12 22.61
C ILE A 92 7.27 17.40 21.98
N GLU A 93 7.74 17.93 20.85
CA GLU A 93 8.99 17.46 20.21
C GLU A 93 10.20 18.02 20.97
N VAL A 94 11.19 17.17 21.22
CA VAL A 94 12.44 17.51 21.92
C VAL A 94 13.65 16.92 21.17
N GLU A 95 14.81 17.52 21.37
CA GLU A 95 16.09 17.02 20.88
C GLU A 95 16.66 15.97 21.85
N PRO A 96 17.19 14.84 21.36
CA PRO A 96 17.83 13.84 22.22
C PRO A 96 19.09 14.37 22.91
N GLU A 97 19.34 13.89 24.12
CA GLU A 97 20.41 14.36 25.01
C GLU A 97 20.38 15.87 25.32
N GLY A 98 19.32 16.58 24.90
CA GLY A 98 19.09 17.99 25.15
C GLY A 98 18.74 18.25 26.61
N TYR A 99 19.15 19.41 27.11
CA TYR A 99 18.75 19.88 28.42
C TYR A 99 17.52 20.77 28.28
N TYR A 100 16.53 20.52 29.13
CA TYR A 100 15.27 21.23 29.13
C TYR A 100 15.00 21.80 30.51
N LYS A 101 14.66 23.09 30.54
CA LYS A 101 14.08 23.74 31.71
C LYS A 101 12.57 23.52 31.66
N ILE A 102 12.00 22.89 32.68
CA ILE A 102 10.55 22.70 32.83
C ILE A 102 10.10 23.52 34.02
N SER A 103 9.12 24.39 33.84
CA SER A 103 8.66 25.29 34.88
C SER A 103 7.20 25.72 34.74
N GLY A 104 6.67 26.38 35.77
CA GLY A 104 5.33 26.97 35.76
C GLY A 104 4.90 27.41 37.15
N TYR A 105 3.78 28.14 37.22
CA TYR A 105 3.22 28.61 38.49
C TYR A 105 2.14 27.66 38.99
N VAL A 106 2.16 27.41 40.30
CA VAL A 106 1.22 26.53 40.99
C VAL A 106 0.66 27.25 42.22
N ASN A 107 -0.66 27.19 42.42
CA ASN A 107 -1.31 27.67 43.64
C ASN A 107 -2.19 26.57 44.21
N VAL A 108 -1.91 26.15 45.44
CA VAL A 108 -2.67 25.11 46.13
C VAL A 108 -3.67 25.77 47.08
N ALA A 109 -4.95 25.70 46.73
CA ALA A 109 -6.03 26.27 47.54
C ALA A 109 -6.38 25.40 48.76
N GLY A 110 -5.97 24.13 48.76
CA GLY A 110 -6.00 23.26 49.92
C GLY A 110 -5.78 21.80 49.55
N ALA A 111 -4.97 21.08 50.33
CA ALA A 111 -4.75 19.65 50.16
C ALA A 111 -4.87 18.91 51.50
N ALA A 112 -5.42 17.70 51.46
CA ALA A 112 -5.59 16.81 52.61
C ALA A 112 -4.95 15.45 52.32
N GLY A 113 -4.11 14.97 53.25
CA GLY A 113 -3.42 13.67 53.17
C GLY A 113 -1.89 13.79 53.10
N GLN A 114 -1.21 12.63 53.02
CA GLN A 114 0.25 12.52 52.91
C GLN A 114 0.74 12.15 51.50
N GLY A 115 -0.11 12.32 50.48
CA GLY A 115 0.22 12.02 49.07
C GLY A 115 1.10 13.08 48.42
N LEU A 116 1.44 12.88 47.14
CA LEU A 116 2.20 13.85 46.35
C LEU A 116 1.30 15.05 46.02
N GLY A 117 1.74 16.26 46.37
CA GLY A 117 0.98 17.50 46.13
C GLY A 117 0.90 17.92 44.66
N ALA A 118 0.56 19.17 44.40
CA ALA A 118 0.52 19.75 43.06
C ALA A 118 1.93 19.79 42.45
N ASN A 119 2.07 19.34 41.21
CA ASN A 119 3.37 19.18 40.55
C ASN A 119 3.29 19.36 39.02
N ILE A 120 4.42 19.75 38.43
CA ILE A 120 4.66 19.75 36.98
C ILE A 120 5.66 18.64 36.71
N PHE A 121 5.33 17.71 35.83
CA PHE A 121 6.09 16.46 35.72
C PHE A 121 6.18 15.93 34.28
N PRO A 122 7.25 15.20 33.96
CA PRO A 122 7.35 14.45 32.71
C PRO A 122 6.67 13.08 32.86
N VAL A 123 5.82 12.72 31.88
CA VAL A 123 5.07 11.47 31.90
C VAL A 123 6.02 10.28 31.77
N GLY A 124 5.81 9.26 32.61
CA GLY A 124 6.67 8.06 32.65
C GLY A 124 7.86 8.17 33.59
N ILE A 125 8.08 9.31 34.25
CA ILE A 125 9.13 9.49 35.27
C ILE A 125 8.50 9.49 36.67
N ALA A 126 8.96 8.55 37.51
CA ALA A 126 8.31 8.28 38.80
C ALA A 126 8.62 9.29 39.91
N SER A 127 9.77 10.00 39.85
CA SER A 127 10.21 10.91 40.90
C SER A 127 11.33 11.85 40.45
N GLY A 128 11.59 12.92 41.19
CA GLY A 128 12.74 13.82 41.01
C GLY A 128 12.36 15.27 40.74
N TYR A 129 11.12 15.53 40.32
CA TYR A 129 10.57 16.86 40.06
C TYR A 129 9.90 17.45 41.32
N PRO A 130 9.85 18.77 41.47
CA PRO A 130 9.27 19.43 42.64
C PRO A 130 7.76 19.26 42.72
N ALA A 131 7.24 19.12 43.93
CA ALA A 131 5.82 19.09 44.23
C ALA A 131 5.54 19.93 45.49
N VAL A 132 4.38 20.56 45.58
CA VAL A 132 3.97 21.39 46.71
C VAL A 132 2.58 21.02 47.21
N THR A 133 2.42 20.87 48.52
CA THR A 133 1.13 20.52 49.15
C THR A 133 0.40 21.71 49.74
N ASP A 134 1.07 22.85 49.91
CA ASP A 134 0.48 24.10 50.41
C ASP A 134 1.33 25.29 49.93
N THR A 135 0.70 26.27 49.29
CA THR A 135 1.34 27.52 48.84
C THR A 135 0.88 28.74 49.65
N GLY A 136 0.10 28.54 50.72
CA GLY A 136 -0.47 29.61 51.53
C GLY A 136 -1.47 30.49 50.77
N GLY A 137 -2.09 29.95 49.71
CA GLY A 137 -3.02 30.67 48.83
C GLY A 137 -2.36 31.67 47.88
N GLN A 138 -1.03 31.66 47.76
CA GLN A 138 -0.27 32.46 46.79
C GLN A 138 0.23 31.57 45.64
N TRP A 139 0.51 32.18 44.49
CA TRP A 139 1.17 31.50 43.37
C TRP A 139 2.65 31.27 43.68
N GLN A 140 3.11 30.02 43.50
CA GLN A 140 4.49 29.62 43.69
C GLN A 140 5.06 29.11 42.38
N TYR A 141 6.23 29.61 42.00
CA TYR A 141 6.95 29.15 40.82
C TYR A 141 7.68 27.83 41.11
N LEU A 142 7.46 26.82 40.28
CA LEU A 142 8.20 25.57 40.29
C LEU A 142 9.07 25.49 39.04
N GLU A 143 10.32 25.05 39.20
CA GLU A 143 11.22 24.77 38.07
C GLU A 143 12.13 23.58 38.37
N PHE A 144 12.50 22.86 37.31
CA PHE A 144 13.56 21.86 37.35
C PHE A 144 14.18 21.67 35.97
N TYR A 145 15.35 21.02 35.94
CA TYR A 145 16.07 20.73 34.71
C TYR A 145 16.06 19.23 34.45
N GLY A 146 15.68 18.85 33.24
CA GLY A 146 15.70 17.48 32.77
C GLY A 146 16.61 17.31 31.56
N GLN A 147 17.21 16.14 31.41
CA GLN A 147 17.93 15.75 30.21
C GLN A 147 17.18 14.63 29.50
N THR A 148 16.88 14.84 28.23
CA THR A 148 16.24 13.82 27.39
C THR A 148 17.18 12.63 27.17
N GLY A 149 16.58 11.45 27.04
CA GLY A 149 17.30 10.23 26.65
C GLY A 149 17.95 10.35 25.27
N LYS A 150 18.83 9.40 24.98
CA LYS A 150 19.65 9.40 23.75
C LYS A 150 18.89 9.30 22.44
N ASP A 151 17.64 8.87 22.49
CA ASP A 151 16.74 8.77 21.33
C ASP A 151 15.33 9.27 21.66
N GLN A 152 15.23 10.11 22.70
CA GLN A 152 13.97 10.70 23.10
C GLN A 152 13.74 11.94 22.24
N HIS A 153 12.85 11.79 21.25
CA HIS A 153 12.45 12.86 20.34
C HIS A 153 11.11 13.51 20.71
N GLU A 154 10.41 12.90 21.67
CA GLU A 154 9.14 13.39 22.19
C GLU A 154 9.19 13.34 23.72
N LEU A 155 8.59 14.34 24.34
CA LEU A 155 8.43 14.43 25.78
C LEU A 155 6.99 14.83 26.08
N SER A 156 6.29 14.01 26.85
CA SER A 156 4.99 14.41 27.40
C SER A 156 5.22 15.06 28.76
N VAL A 157 4.72 16.28 28.95
CA VAL A 157 4.78 17.03 30.21
C VAL A 157 3.36 17.30 30.67
N GLY A 158 3.14 17.23 31.98
CA GLY A 158 1.82 17.45 32.57
C GLY A 158 1.84 18.25 33.86
N ALA A 159 0.67 18.80 34.18
CA ALA A 159 0.35 19.41 35.47
C ALA A 159 -0.61 18.46 36.21
N ALA A 160 -0.27 18.08 37.45
CA ALA A 160 -1.04 17.10 38.21
C ALA A 160 -1.24 17.52 39.67
N LEU A 161 -2.35 17.05 40.25
CA LEU A 161 -2.55 16.96 41.68
C LEU A 161 -2.60 15.49 42.08
N GLY A 162 -1.57 15.01 42.79
CA GLY A 162 -1.36 13.58 43.09
C GLY A 162 -0.20 12.96 42.30
N GLY A 163 0.16 11.71 42.63
CA GLY A 163 1.21 10.89 41.97
C GLY A 163 0.76 9.43 41.73
N TYR A 164 1.35 8.73 40.76
CA TYR A 164 1.13 7.28 40.58
C TYR A 164 1.53 6.55 41.88
N SER A 165 0.58 5.88 42.55
CA SER A 165 0.73 5.28 43.89
C SER A 165 0.92 6.25 45.07
N SER A 166 0.70 7.56 44.88
CA SER A 166 0.76 8.59 45.93
C SER A 166 -0.35 9.63 45.74
N LEU A 167 -1.58 9.18 45.94
CA LEU A 167 -2.80 9.93 45.66
C LEU A 167 -3.07 10.99 46.73
N ILE A 168 -3.65 12.13 46.35
CA ILE A 168 -3.98 13.22 47.28
C ILE A 168 -5.36 13.78 46.98
N GLN A 169 -6.04 14.26 48.03
CA GLN A 169 -7.31 14.99 47.93
C GLN A 169 -7.03 16.48 48.07
N GLY A 170 -7.70 17.33 47.31
CA GLY A 170 -7.46 18.78 47.37
C GLY A 170 -7.73 19.51 46.06
N LYS A 171 -7.37 20.79 46.01
CA LYS A 171 -7.55 21.64 44.83
C LYS A 171 -6.28 22.45 44.55
N ALA A 172 -5.85 22.45 43.29
CA ALA A 172 -4.70 23.19 42.82
C ALA A 172 -4.95 23.86 41.45
N TYR A 173 -4.31 25.00 41.27
CA TYR A 173 -4.34 25.82 40.07
C TYR A 173 -2.95 25.83 39.43
N PHE A 174 -2.89 25.84 38.11
CA PHE A 174 -1.67 25.82 37.31
C PHE A 174 -1.76 26.86 36.21
N ASP A 175 -0.69 27.61 36.00
CA ASP A 175 -0.65 28.70 35.03
C ASP A 175 0.79 28.97 34.56
N ASP A 176 0.92 29.57 33.37
CA ASP A 176 2.19 29.94 32.70
C ASP A 176 3.25 28.81 32.68
N LEU A 177 2.89 27.63 32.17
CA LEU A 177 3.83 26.50 32.05
C LEU A 177 4.87 26.73 30.95
N SER A 178 6.11 26.30 31.15
CA SER A 178 7.15 26.41 30.13
C SER A 178 7.99 25.16 30.02
N VAL A 179 8.31 24.78 28.78
CA VAL A 179 9.39 23.86 28.45
C VAL A 179 10.31 24.53 27.45
N GLU A 180 11.53 24.82 27.89
CA GLU A 180 12.54 25.53 27.11
C GLU A 180 13.79 24.66 26.98
N GLN A 181 14.29 24.51 25.76
CA GLN A 181 15.61 23.93 25.54
C GLN A 181 16.67 24.92 26.03
N VAL A 182 17.64 24.42 26.80
CA VAL A 182 18.77 25.22 27.30
C VAL A 182 20.08 24.60 26.83
N ASP A 183 21.02 25.45 26.41
CA ASP A 183 22.34 25.00 25.95
C ASP A 183 23.18 24.38 27.07
N ALA A 184 22.98 24.83 28.32
CA ALA A 184 23.66 24.33 29.50
C ALA A 184 22.83 24.55 30.77
N VAL A 185 22.93 23.61 31.71
CA VAL A 185 22.28 23.70 33.03
C VAL A 185 23.16 24.55 33.99
N PRO A 186 22.60 25.43 34.83
CA PRO A 186 23.37 26.21 35.80
C PRO A 186 24.18 25.35 36.79
N ASP A 187 25.42 25.75 37.07
CA ASP A 187 26.35 25.04 37.96
C ASP A 187 25.73 24.71 39.33
N GLY A 188 25.76 23.43 39.71
CA GLY A 188 25.24 22.94 40.99
C GLY A 188 23.75 22.54 41.00
N THR A 189 23.05 22.65 39.86
CA THR A 189 21.64 22.24 39.72
C THR A 189 21.51 20.75 39.40
N ALA A 190 20.64 20.03 40.10
CA ALA A 190 20.38 18.62 39.85
C ALA A 190 19.59 18.44 38.54
N VAL A 191 20.02 17.49 37.69
CA VAL A 191 19.38 17.19 36.40
C VAL A 191 18.68 15.83 36.49
N ILE A 192 17.40 15.80 36.12
CA ILE A 192 16.58 14.59 36.11
C ILE A 192 16.68 13.92 34.73
N SER A 193 16.79 12.61 34.67
CA SER A 193 16.63 11.91 33.38
C SER A 193 15.16 11.91 32.97
N LEU A 194 14.89 12.42 31.77
CA LEU A 194 13.55 12.41 31.16
C LEU A 194 13.28 11.13 30.35
N ASP A 195 14.26 10.21 30.31
CA ASP A 195 14.18 8.93 29.63
C ASP A 195 13.42 7.91 30.50
N SER A 196 12.25 7.47 30.04
CA SER A 196 11.34 6.62 30.83
C SER A 196 11.70 5.13 30.84
N GLY A 197 12.82 4.72 30.21
CA GLY A 197 13.55 3.48 30.53
C GLY A 197 12.71 2.22 30.84
N ALA A 198 11.82 1.82 29.93
CA ALA A 198 11.13 0.51 29.82
C ALA A 198 10.82 -0.31 31.10
N ALA A 199 9.53 -0.44 31.44
CA ALA A 199 8.98 -1.61 32.12
C ALA A 199 7.94 -2.29 31.20
N ALA A 200 8.18 -3.56 30.88
CA ALA A 200 7.27 -4.40 30.10
C ALA A 200 6.44 -5.32 31.01
N GLN A 201 5.21 -5.58 30.55
CA GLN A 201 4.23 -6.62 30.94
C GLN A 201 3.39 -6.38 32.21
N ASP A 202 2.11 -6.08 32.02
CA ASP A 202 1.06 -7.08 32.21
C ASP A 202 -0.27 -6.66 31.58
N GLY A 203 -1.10 -7.67 31.28
CA GLY A 203 -2.23 -7.58 30.36
C GLY A 203 -3.32 -6.57 30.73
N ALA A 204 -3.65 -5.72 29.76
CA ALA A 204 -4.97 -5.14 29.60
C ALA A 204 -5.21 -4.98 28.10
N SER A 205 -6.37 -5.44 27.64
CA SER A 205 -6.85 -5.25 26.28
C SER A 205 -6.85 -3.77 25.91
N SER A 206 -5.82 -3.33 25.18
CA SER A 206 -5.77 -1.98 24.62
C SER A 206 -6.65 -1.91 23.38
N GLU A 207 -7.60 -0.99 23.40
CA GLU A 207 -8.26 -0.51 22.17
C GLU A 207 -7.19 -0.18 21.12
N ALA A 208 -7.40 -0.66 19.91
CA ALA A 208 -6.41 -0.63 18.85
C ALA A 208 -6.03 0.83 18.50
N GLN A 209 -4.85 1.27 18.95
CA GLN A 209 -4.18 2.41 18.34
C GLN A 209 -4.03 2.13 16.83
N ALA A 210 -4.46 3.08 16.02
CA ALA A 210 -4.40 2.98 14.57
C ALA A 210 -2.96 2.66 14.10
N PRO A 211 -2.72 1.58 13.34
CA PRO A 211 -1.37 1.19 12.96
C PRO A 211 -0.73 2.27 12.08
N HIS A 212 0.50 2.67 12.42
CA HIS A 212 1.33 3.54 11.60
C HIS A 212 1.52 2.91 10.21
N LYS A 213 0.96 3.52 9.16
CA LYS A 213 0.94 2.91 7.82
C LYS A 213 2.27 3.10 7.09
N VAL A 214 3.02 2.01 6.91
CA VAL A 214 4.28 2.01 6.15
C VAL A 214 3.99 2.00 4.65
N SER A 215 4.24 3.12 3.97
CA SER A 215 4.06 3.20 2.51
C SER A 215 5.19 2.48 1.75
N PRO A 216 4.88 1.53 0.84
CA PRO A 216 5.88 0.84 0.03
C PRO A 216 6.43 1.70 -1.13
N ALA A 217 5.93 2.94 -1.31
CA ALA A 217 6.23 3.76 -2.49
C ALA A 217 7.74 3.99 -2.72
N LYS A 218 8.49 4.37 -1.67
CA LYS A 218 9.94 4.60 -1.75
C LYS A 218 10.70 3.32 -2.13
N ILE A 219 10.30 2.19 -1.55
CA ILE A 219 10.90 0.87 -1.79
C ILE A 219 10.67 0.43 -3.25
N LEU A 220 9.45 0.59 -3.75
CA LEU A 220 9.11 0.26 -5.13
C LEU A 220 9.80 1.19 -6.14
N LEU A 221 9.96 2.48 -5.81
CA LEU A 221 10.70 3.44 -6.65
C LEU A 221 12.17 3.04 -6.79
N LEU A 222 12.86 2.76 -5.68
CA LEU A 222 14.28 2.36 -5.68
C LEU A 222 14.48 1.00 -6.39
N SER A 223 13.54 0.07 -6.21
CA SER A 223 13.47 -1.18 -6.98
C SER A 223 13.38 -0.92 -8.49
N GLY A 224 12.51 0.00 -8.90
CA GLY A 224 12.34 0.41 -10.30
C GLY A 224 13.59 1.06 -10.89
N LEU A 225 14.24 1.96 -10.14
CA LEU A 225 15.49 2.61 -10.56
C LEU A 225 16.62 1.59 -10.75
N PHE A 226 16.77 0.63 -9.83
CA PHE A 226 17.75 -0.44 -9.98
C PHE A 226 17.42 -1.36 -11.18
N GLY A 227 16.14 -1.67 -11.39
CA GLY A 227 15.67 -2.41 -12.58
C GLY A 227 16.02 -1.69 -13.88
N ILE A 228 15.90 -0.36 -13.93
CA ILE A 228 16.30 0.47 -15.08
C ILE A 228 17.82 0.42 -15.25
N LEU A 229 18.60 0.60 -14.18
CA LEU A 229 20.06 0.51 -14.20
C LEU A 229 20.50 -0.84 -14.78
N PHE A 230 19.94 -1.94 -14.27
CA PHE A 230 20.20 -3.28 -14.79
C PHE A 230 19.82 -3.40 -16.26
N ALA A 231 18.63 -2.92 -16.67
CA ALA A 231 18.18 -3.00 -18.06
C ALA A 231 19.10 -2.22 -19.01
N VAL A 232 19.59 -1.04 -18.60
CA VAL A 232 20.56 -0.25 -19.35
C VAL A 232 21.88 -1.01 -19.47
N MET A 233 22.38 -1.57 -18.37
CA MET A 233 23.62 -2.35 -18.35
C MET A 233 23.51 -3.60 -19.25
N TYR A 234 22.43 -4.37 -19.09
CA TYR A 234 22.19 -5.63 -19.80
C TYR A 234 21.95 -5.44 -21.30
N ARG A 235 21.16 -4.43 -21.70
CA ARG A 235 20.79 -4.24 -23.12
C ARG A 235 21.78 -3.39 -23.90
N ARG A 236 22.45 -2.43 -23.25
CA ARG A 236 23.34 -1.47 -23.92
C ARG A 236 24.79 -1.66 -23.52
N SER A 237 25.10 -1.56 -22.23
CA SER A 237 26.50 -1.46 -21.79
C SER A 237 27.28 -2.75 -22.04
N PHE A 238 26.72 -3.91 -21.67
CA PHE A 238 27.31 -5.23 -21.94
C PHE A 238 27.29 -5.65 -23.43
N ARG A 239 26.81 -4.79 -24.32
CA ARG A 239 26.81 -5.01 -25.78
C ARG A 239 27.47 -3.86 -26.55
N SER A 240 28.16 -2.97 -25.85
CA SER A 240 28.79 -1.80 -26.47
C SER A 240 30.30 -1.91 -26.44
N ASN A 241 30.94 -1.79 -27.60
CA ASN A 241 32.40 -1.68 -27.71
C ASN A 241 32.96 -0.52 -26.88
N ARG A 242 32.13 0.50 -26.57
CA ARG A 242 32.56 1.61 -25.70
C ARG A 242 32.82 1.20 -24.25
N LEU A 243 32.15 0.16 -23.76
CA LEU A 243 32.40 -0.39 -22.43
C LEU A 243 33.36 -1.59 -22.51
N LEU A 244 33.18 -2.44 -23.52
CA LEU A 244 33.87 -3.71 -23.64
C LEU A 244 35.31 -3.61 -24.14
N ASP A 245 35.62 -2.60 -24.94
CA ASP A 245 36.90 -2.47 -25.64
C ASP A 245 37.58 -1.13 -25.30
N ARG A 246 38.25 -1.10 -24.14
CA ARG A 246 39.00 0.07 -23.65
C ARG A 246 40.37 -0.33 -23.10
N PRO A 247 41.37 0.57 -23.17
CA PRO A 247 42.65 0.37 -22.49
C PRO A 247 42.50 0.15 -20.98
N ALA A 248 43.35 -0.69 -20.40
CA ALA A 248 43.33 -1.03 -18.98
C ALA A 248 43.34 0.19 -18.05
N ALA A 249 44.10 1.24 -18.40
CA ALA A 249 44.17 2.49 -17.64
C ALA A 249 42.80 3.19 -17.49
N ILE A 250 41.92 3.08 -18.50
CA ILE A 250 40.57 3.67 -18.44
C ILE A 250 39.71 2.91 -17.42
N TYR A 251 39.78 1.57 -17.40
CA TYR A 251 39.05 0.78 -16.42
C TYR A 251 39.50 1.07 -14.99
N THR A 252 40.81 1.25 -14.76
CA THR A 252 41.32 1.64 -13.45
C THR A 252 40.76 2.99 -13.00
N ARG A 253 40.75 4.00 -13.88
CA ARG A 253 40.14 5.32 -13.58
C ARG A 253 38.65 5.20 -13.26
N TRP A 254 37.92 4.40 -14.03
CA TRP A 254 36.49 4.16 -13.78
C TRP A 254 36.26 3.46 -12.44
N LEU A 255 37.11 2.51 -12.06
CA LEU A 255 37.02 1.86 -10.76
C LEU A 255 37.26 2.85 -9.61
N TYR A 256 38.24 3.74 -9.70
CA TYR A 256 38.42 4.77 -8.66
C TYR A 256 37.17 5.65 -8.49
N VAL A 257 36.55 6.07 -9.60
CA VAL A 257 35.30 6.84 -9.55
C VAL A 257 34.16 6.00 -8.96
N ILE A 258 33.98 4.77 -9.41
CA ILE A 258 32.90 3.87 -8.95
C ILE A 258 33.03 3.60 -7.45
N PHE A 259 34.23 3.25 -6.98
CA PHE A 259 34.48 2.98 -5.56
C PHE A 259 34.38 4.24 -4.71
N GLY A 260 34.89 5.37 -5.19
CA GLY A 260 34.75 6.65 -4.49
C GLY A 260 33.28 7.05 -4.32
N LEU A 261 32.49 6.98 -5.39
CA LEU A 261 31.05 7.25 -5.33
C LEU A 261 30.31 6.25 -4.44
N ALA A 262 30.64 4.96 -4.52
CA ALA A 262 30.03 3.92 -3.70
C ALA A 262 30.36 4.07 -2.20
N PHE A 263 31.57 4.54 -1.88
CA PHE A 263 31.98 4.85 -0.51
C PHE A 263 31.26 6.09 0.01
N ILE A 264 31.29 7.22 -0.72
CA ILE A 264 30.60 8.46 -0.34
C ILE A 264 29.11 8.20 -0.10
N LEU A 265 28.46 7.46 -1.01
CA LEU A 265 27.05 7.11 -0.87
C LEU A 265 26.78 6.29 0.41
N ARG A 266 27.63 5.31 0.72
CA ARG A 266 27.47 4.49 1.94
C ARG A 266 27.72 5.29 3.22
N ILE A 267 28.70 6.18 3.24
CA ILE A 267 28.94 7.07 4.38
C ILE A 267 27.74 7.98 4.59
N TRP A 268 27.20 8.58 3.52
CA TRP A 268 26.02 9.42 3.60
C TRP A 268 24.79 8.65 4.10
N ILE A 269 24.54 7.43 3.60
CA ILE A 269 23.46 6.56 4.09
C ILE A 269 23.68 6.22 5.57
N ALA A 270 24.89 5.84 5.97
CA ALA A 270 25.17 5.44 7.35
C ALA A 270 25.02 6.58 8.36
N LEU A 271 25.25 7.83 7.93
CA LEU A 271 25.03 9.03 8.75
C LEU A 271 23.55 9.47 8.80
N THR A 272 22.75 9.12 7.79
CA THR A 272 21.35 9.57 7.67
C THR A 272 20.32 8.52 8.06
N ALA A 273 20.70 7.24 8.02
CA ALA A 273 19.86 6.13 8.44
C ALA A 273 20.42 5.54 9.73
N GLN A 274 19.65 5.57 10.81
CA GLN A 274 20.04 4.97 12.09
C GLN A 274 20.05 3.43 12.01
N GLY A 275 19.21 2.83 11.16
CA GLY A 275 19.05 1.38 11.06
C GLY A 275 17.91 0.90 11.94
N TYR A 276 17.95 -0.37 12.36
CA TYR A 276 17.04 -0.87 13.41
C TYR A 276 17.73 -0.69 14.75
N LYS A 277 17.17 0.18 15.58
CA LYS A 277 17.77 0.61 16.84
C LYS A 277 18.18 -0.56 17.74
N ASN A 278 17.27 -1.51 17.97
CA ASN A 278 17.53 -2.67 18.82
C ASN A 278 18.77 -3.48 18.41
N ASP A 279 18.96 -3.70 17.10
CA ASP A 279 20.14 -4.44 16.60
C ASP A 279 21.43 -3.62 16.77
N MET A 280 21.38 -2.32 16.47
CA MET A 280 22.54 -1.43 16.60
C MET A 280 22.98 -1.26 18.05
N ASP A 281 22.03 -1.04 18.96
CA ASP A 281 22.27 -0.93 20.40
C ASP A 281 22.81 -2.25 20.96
N THR A 282 22.31 -3.38 20.46
CA THR A 282 22.83 -4.71 20.81
C THR A 282 24.30 -4.85 20.41
N PHE A 283 24.69 -4.44 19.19
CA PHE A 283 26.09 -4.48 18.77
C PHE A 283 26.99 -3.54 19.58
N MET A 284 26.51 -2.33 19.89
CA MET A 284 27.25 -1.36 20.70
C MET A 284 27.40 -1.84 22.15
N SER A 285 26.34 -2.37 22.75
CA SER A 285 26.36 -2.90 24.12
C SER A 285 27.22 -4.16 24.24
N TRP A 286 27.22 -5.06 23.26
CA TRP A 286 28.14 -6.20 23.23
C TRP A 286 29.60 -5.75 23.14
N GLY A 287 29.90 -4.76 22.29
CA GLY A 287 31.24 -4.19 22.23
C GLY A 287 31.67 -3.54 23.55
N GLN A 288 30.78 -2.76 24.18
CA GLN A 288 31.05 -2.10 25.45
C GLN A 288 31.25 -3.12 26.59
N ARG A 289 30.40 -4.14 26.67
CA ARG A 289 30.55 -5.22 27.65
C ARG A 289 31.90 -5.92 27.52
N MET A 290 32.37 -6.14 26.29
CA MET A 290 33.71 -6.70 26.05
C MET A 290 34.83 -5.80 26.62
N VAL A 291 34.65 -4.48 26.63
CA VAL A 291 35.57 -3.53 27.28
C VAL A 291 35.47 -3.62 28.80
N ASP A 292 34.27 -3.67 29.34
CA ASP A 292 34.04 -3.57 30.79
C ASP A 292 34.43 -4.83 31.56
N VAL A 293 34.08 -6.02 31.03
CA VAL A 293 34.27 -7.29 31.75
C VAL A 293 35.24 -8.26 31.08
N GLY A 294 35.71 -7.95 29.87
CA GLY A 294 36.59 -8.80 29.07
C GLY A 294 35.89 -10.05 28.51
N PRO A 295 36.58 -10.81 27.62
CA PRO A 295 36.00 -11.99 26.95
C PRO A 295 35.57 -13.11 27.91
N GLY A 296 36.32 -13.33 28.99
CA GLY A 296 36.08 -14.44 29.91
C GLY A 296 34.80 -14.33 30.75
N LYS A 297 34.23 -13.13 30.89
CA LYS A 297 32.94 -12.90 31.59
C LYS A 297 31.82 -12.45 30.66
N PHE A 298 32.08 -12.39 29.35
CA PHE A 298 31.12 -11.89 28.38
C PHE A 298 29.81 -12.70 28.40
N TYR A 299 29.91 -14.04 28.33
CA TYR A 299 28.78 -14.98 28.36
C TYR A 299 28.38 -15.43 29.77
N ALA A 300 28.67 -14.63 30.80
CA ALA A 300 28.19 -14.92 32.15
C ALA A 300 26.65 -15.01 32.17
N GLU A 301 26.12 -15.82 33.07
CA GLU A 301 24.70 -16.19 33.14
C GLU A 301 23.77 -14.95 33.26
N GLY A 302 22.65 -14.96 32.53
CA GLY A 302 21.65 -13.89 32.54
C GLY A 302 21.81 -12.75 31.52
N TYR A 303 22.83 -12.78 30.65
CA TYR A 303 23.02 -11.76 29.59
C TYR A 303 22.72 -12.32 28.19
N PHE A 304 21.92 -11.60 27.39
CA PHE A 304 21.58 -12.00 26.03
C PHE A 304 22.75 -11.76 25.06
N ALA A 305 23.26 -12.84 24.47
CA ALA A 305 24.21 -12.80 23.36
C ALA A 305 24.08 -14.07 22.50
N ASP A 306 23.75 -13.91 21.22
CA ASP A 306 23.53 -15.01 20.28
C ASP A 306 24.56 -15.05 19.13
N TYR A 307 25.52 -14.12 19.12
CA TYR A 307 26.63 -14.08 18.16
C TYR A 307 27.86 -14.85 18.65
N PRO A 308 28.54 -15.63 17.80
CA PRO A 308 29.77 -16.31 18.20
C PRO A 308 30.97 -15.35 18.36
N PRO A 309 32.06 -15.80 19.01
CA PRO A 309 33.22 -14.97 19.36
C PRO A 309 33.86 -14.15 18.23
N GLY A 310 33.80 -14.62 16.98
CA GLY A 310 34.55 -14.02 15.87
C GLY A 310 34.15 -12.57 15.58
N TYR A 311 32.85 -12.27 15.59
CA TYR A 311 32.38 -10.90 15.36
C TYR A 311 32.47 -10.03 16.63
N LEU A 312 32.43 -10.63 17.81
CA LEU A 312 32.59 -9.91 19.08
C LEU A 312 33.96 -9.24 19.21
N TYR A 313 35.02 -9.84 18.67
CA TYR A 313 36.33 -9.18 18.58
C TYR A 313 36.30 -7.92 17.72
N VAL A 314 35.50 -7.90 16.65
CA VAL A 314 35.32 -6.71 15.82
C VAL A 314 34.60 -5.63 16.63
N LEU A 315 33.49 -5.98 17.28
CA LEU A 315 32.74 -5.05 18.13
C LEU A 315 33.58 -4.49 19.29
N TYR A 316 34.38 -5.33 19.93
CA TYR A 316 35.32 -4.91 20.96
C TYR A 316 36.32 -3.85 20.45
N ALA A 317 36.95 -4.09 19.29
CA ALA A 317 37.86 -3.13 18.71
C ALA A 317 37.17 -1.80 18.36
N LEU A 318 35.92 -1.85 17.88
CA LEU A 318 35.14 -0.65 17.59
C LEU A 318 34.79 0.13 18.87
N SER A 319 34.43 -0.55 19.96
CA SER A 319 34.18 0.10 21.25
C SER A 319 35.43 0.74 21.87
N VAL A 320 36.61 0.13 21.68
CA VAL A 320 37.88 0.77 22.07
C VAL A 320 38.14 2.04 21.25
N ILE A 321 37.94 1.98 19.93
CA ILE A 321 38.08 3.14 19.04
C ILE A 321 37.06 4.24 19.39
N ARG A 322 35.82 3.86 19.68
CA ARG A 322 34.77 4.78 20.17
C ARG A 322 35.26 5.53 21.41
N GLY A 323 35.87 4.82 22.36
CA GLY A 323 36.47 5.41 23.56
C GLY A 323 37.59 6.41 23.27
N TRP A 324 38.43 6.16 22.26
CA TRP A 324 39.50 7.08 21.85
C TRP A 324 38.99 8.38 21.24
N PHE A 325 37.89 8.33 20.49
CA PHE A 325 37.28 9.50 19.87
C PHE A 325 36.22 10.20 20.74
N GLY A 326 35.87 9.61 21.88
CA GLY A 326 34.87 10.18 22.80
C GLY A 326 33.47 10.30 22.19
N PHE A 327 33.07 9.40 21.28
CA PHE A 327 31.75 9.48 20.66
C PHE A 327 30.64 9.22 21.69
N ALA A 328 29.69 10.16 21.76
CA ALA A 328 28.44 10.00 22.51
C ALA A 328 27.64 8.81 21.96
N HIS A 329 26.91 8.14 22.84
CA HIS A 329 26.16 6.95 22.43
C HIS A 329 24.94 7.36 21.60
N GLY A 330 24.70 6.70 20.47
CA GLY A 330 23.65 7.07 19.51
C GLY A 330 24.07 8.16 18.51
N SER A 331 25.25 8.78 18.70
CA SER A 331 25.74 9.81 17.79
C SER A 331 25.97 9.27 16.37
N GLY A 332 25.81 10.12 15.35
CA GLY A 332 26.08 9.73 13.96
C GLY A 332 27.51 9.22 13.73
N GLY A 333 28.49 9.69 14.52
CA GLY A 333 29.86 9.20 14.51
C GLY A 333 30.00 7.77 15.04
N GLU A 334 29.31 7.43 16.14
CA GLU A 334 29.26 6.06 16.66
C GLU A 334 28.52 5.13 15.69
N THR A 335 27.34 5.54 15.21
CA THR A 335 26.55 4.76 14.25
C THR A 335 27.35 4.46 12.98
N LEU A 336 28.06 5.45 12.43
CA LEU A 336 28.95 5.23 11.30
C LEU A 336 30.07 4.24 11.64
N LEU A 337 30.73 4.38 12.80
CA LEU A 337 31.82 3.51 13.23
C LEU A 337 31.40 2.04 13.27
N PHE A 338 30.21 1.74 13.81
CA PHE A 338 29.69 0.37 13.90
C PHE A 338 29.20 -0.18 12.55
N LYS A 339 28.87 0.68 11.58
CA LYS A 339 28.52 0.28 10.19
C LYS A 339 29.72 0.11 9.26
N LEU A 340 30.87 0.71 9.61
CA LEU A 340 32.09 0.67 8.78
C LEU A 340 32.54 -0.75 8.39
N PRO A 341 32.54 -1.77 9.26
CA PRO A 341 32.95 -3.12 8.86
C PRO A 341 32.15 -3.67 7.69
N ALA A 342 30.83 -3.46 7.68
CA ALA A 342 29.96 -3.89 6.59
C ALA A 342 30.22 -3.08 5.31
N ILE A 343 30.34 -1.75 5.43
CA ILE A 343 30.64 -0.82 4.33
C ILE A 343 31.97 -1.19 3.64
N LEU A 344 33.02 -1.41 4.42
CA LEU A 344 34.34 -1.79 3.91
C LEU A 344 34.31 -3.18 3.27
N SER A 345 33.54 -4.10 3.83
CA SER A 345 33.37 -5.45 3.28
C SER A 345 32.68 -5.42 1.92
N ASP A 346 31.66 -4.59 1.72
CA ASP A 346 31.04 -4.38 0.39
C ASP A 346 32.06 -3.94 -0.66
N LEU A 347 32.90 -2.96 -0.31
CA LEU A 347 33.94 -2.46 -1.21
C LEU A 347 34.97 -3.56 -1.51
N ALA A 348 35.43 -4.29 -0.48
CA ALA A 348 36.34 -5.41 -0.65
C ALA A 348 35.75 -6.50 -1.56
N LEU A 349 34.48 -6.85 -1.36
CA LEU A 349 33.73 -7.80 -2.20
C LEU A 349 33.63 -7.31 -3.65
N GLY A 350 33.37 -6.03 -3.87
CA GLY A 350 33.41 -5.41 -5.20
C GLY A 350 34.79 -5.52 -5.85
N ALA A 351 35.88 -5.34 -5.09
CA ALA A 351 37.24 -5.46 -5.59
C ALA A 351 37.61 -6.91 -5.95
N ILE A 352 37.19 -7.87 -5.13
CA ILE A 352 37.35 -9.30 -5.39
C ILE A 352 36.56 -9.71 -6.64
N LEU A 353 35.31 -9.26 -6.76
CA LEU A 353 34.47 -9.49 -7.93
C LEU A 353 35.13 -8.98 -9.23
N TYR A 354 35.72 -7.78 -9.21
CA TYR A 354 36.46 -7.25 -10.34
C TYR A 354 37.70 -8.11 -10.68
N ARG A 355 38.53 -8.40 -9.67
CA ARG A 355 39.79 -9.15 -9.83
C ARG A 355 39.55 -10.56 -10.36
N TYR A 356 38.49 -11.21 -9.88
CA TYR A 356 38.08 -12.54 -10.34
C TYR A 356 37.46 -12.46 -11.74
N GLY A 357 36.48 -11.57 -11.94
CA GLY A 357 35.75 -11.42 -13.19
C GLY A 357 36.60 -10.99 -14.39
N ARG A 358 37.57 -10.07 -14.21
CA ARG A 358 38.38 -9.54 -15.33
C ARG A 358 39.16 -10.63 -16.06
N LYS A 359 39.56 -11.70 -15.36
CA LYS A 359 40.30 -12.84 -15.94
C LYS A 359 39.41 -13.74 -16.80
N LYS A 360 38.10 -13.78 -16.54
CA LYS A 360 37.15 -14.77 -17.09
C LYS A 360 36.19 -14.18 -18.13
N VAL A 361 35.70 -12.97 -17.88
CA VAL A 361 34.70 -12.26 -18.71
C VAL A 361 35.22 -10.94 -19.29
N GLY A 362 36.49 -10.59 -19.03
CA GLY A 362 37.11 -9.35 -19.49
C GLY A 362 36.79 -8.14 -18.61
N SER A 363 37.64 -7.12 -18.68
CA SER A 363 37.57 -5.94 -17.81
C SER A 363 36.27 -5.14 -17.96
N GLY A 364 35.73 -5.00 -19.18
CA GLY A 364 34.50 -4.24 -19.42
C GLY A 364 33.25 -4.84 -18.75
N ILE A 365 33.06 -6.16 -18.88
CA ILE A 365 31.96 -6.86 -18.19
C ILE A 365 32.20 -6.81 -16.68
N ALA A 366 33.44 -7.08 -16.22
CA ALA A 366 33.76 -7.07 -14.79
C ALA A 366 33.46 -5.71 -14.12
N VAL A 367 33.82 -4.57 -14.73
CA VAL A 367 33.45 -3.24 -14.23
C VAL A 367 31.94 -3.08 -14.14
N GLY A 368 31.19 -3.56 -15.13
CA GLY A 368 29.74 -3.47 -15.10
C GLY A 368 29.08 -4.36 -14.02
N LEU A 369 29.66 -5.52 -13.71
CA LEU A 369 29.18 -6.36 -12.59
C LEU A 369 29.44 -5.69 -11.24
N VAL A 370 30.61 -5.03 -11.08
CA VAL A 370 30.95 -4.25 -9.88
C VAL A 370 29.97 -3.10 -9.69
N LEU A 371 29.64 -2.39 -10.77
CA LEU A 371 28.65 -1.31 -10.74
C LEU A 371 27.28 -1.84 -10.32
N LEU A 372 26.84 -2.99 -10.84
CA LEU A 372 25.57 -3.61 -10.44
C LEU A 372 25.57 -4.08 -8.98
N TYR A 373 26.72 -4.51 -8.43
CA TYR A 373 26.83 -4.95 -7.04
C TYR A 373 26.89 -3.78 -6.06
N LEU A 374 27.80 -2.82 -6.27
CA LEU A 374 28.03 -1.72 -5.32
C LEU A 374 26.85 -0.74 -5.21
N PHE A 375 26.05 -0.61 -6.27
CA PHE A 375 24.83 0.21 -6.30
C PHE A 375 23.55 -0.64 -6.21
N ASN A 376 23.65 -1.88 -5.74
CA ASN A 376 22.49 -2.71 -5.47
C ASN A 376 21.77 -2.21 -4.21
N PRO A 377 20.47 -1.87 -4.27
CA PRO A 377 19.75 -1.35 -3.12
C PRO A 377 19.66 -2.35 -1.96
N ALA A 378 19.62 -3.67 -2.24
CA ALA A 378 19.67 -4.70 -1.19
C ALA A 378 21.00 -4.68 -0.43
N VAL A 379 22.11 -4.44 -1.15
CA VAL A 379 23.45 -4.38 -0.56
C VAL A 379 23.61 -3.09 0.26
N LEU A 380 23.13 -1.96 -0.27
CA LEU A 380 23.19 -0.67 0.41
C LEU A 380 22.37 -0.62 1.70
N ILE A 381 21.15 -1.20 1.68
CA ILE A 381 20.28 -1.13 2.85
C ILE A 381 20.76 -2.05 3.98
N ASP A 382 21.23 -3.25 3.64
CA ASP A 382 21.70 -4.22 4.64
C ASP A 382 22.98 -3.74 5.35
N SER A 383 23.95 -3.20 4.59
CA SER A 383 25.21 -2.73 5.14
C SER A 383 25.16 -1.30 5.68
N ALA A 384 24.86 -0.32 4.83
CA ALA A 384 25.01 1.09 5.18
C ALA A 384 23.78 1.67 5.88
N ALA A 385 22.57 1.21 5.56
CA ALA A 385 21.37 1.72 6.24
C ALA A 385 21.11 1.00 7.56
N TRP A 386 21.11 -0.34 7.57
CA TRP A 386 20.83 -1.14 8.74
C TRP A 386 22.07 -1.33 9.60
N GLY A 387 23.20 -1.76 9.03
CA GLY A 387 24.43 -2.03 9.78
C GLY A 387 24.70 -3.51 10.07
N GLN A 388 24.11 -4.41 9.28
CA GLN A 388 24.22 -5.84 9.52
C GLN A 388 25.60 -6.42 9.15
N ALA A 389 25.98 -7.49 9.83
CA ALA A 389 27.27 -8.17 9.65
C ALA A 389 27.36 -9.05 8.38
N ASP A 390 26.30 -9.13 7.58
CA ASP A 390 26.17 -10.05 6.44
C ASP A 390 27.24 -9.82 5.36
N SER A 391 27.58 -8.56 5.04
CA SER A 391 28.68 -8.23 4.13
C SER A 391 30.03 -8.75 4.62
N PHE A 392 30.30 -8.64 5.93
CA PHE A 392 31.55 -9.10 6.55
C PHE A 392 31.62 -10.63 6.56
N PHE A 393 30.52 -11.30 6.91
CA PHE A 393 30.37 -12.74 6.77
C PHE A 393 30.60 -13.20 5.32
N MET A 394 30.00 -12.52 4.35
CA MET A 394 30.08 -12.89 2.93
C MET A 394 31.51 -12.76 2.38
N LEU A 395 32.31 -11.82 2.89
CA LEU A 395 33.73 -11.67 2.54
C LEU A 395 34.53 -12.93 2.89
N LEU A 396 34.35 -13.48 4.09
CA LEU A 396 35.05 -14.70 4.51
C LEU A 396 34.55 -15.92 3.72
N LEU A 397 33.24 -16.01 3.52
CA LEU A 397 32.63 -17.11 2.77
C LEU A 397 33.10 -17.14 1.31
N ILE A 398 33.14 -16.00 0.61
CA ILE A 398 33.57 -15.98 -0.80
C ILE A 398 35.04 -16.34 -0.96
N LEU A 399 35.91 -15.91 -0.03
CA LEU A 399 37.33 -16.28 -0.02
C LEU A 399 37.50 -17.79 0.17
N SER A 400 36.68 -18.41 1.02
CA SER A 400 36.66 -19.86 1.18
C SER A 400 36.27 -20.57 -0.12
N ILE A 401 35.18 -20.15 -0.77
CA ILE A 401 34.71 -20.78 -2.02
C ILE A 401 35.72 -20.56 -3.16
N ILE A 402 36.30 -19.36 -3.29
CA ILE A 402 37.39 -19.09 -4.25
C ILE A 402 38.57 -20.02 -3.97
N GLY A 403 38.97 -20.18 -2.71
CA GLY A 403 40.03 -21.12 -2.31
C GLY A 403 39.72 -22.56 -2.73
N ALA A 404 38.47 -23.02 -2.58
CA ALA A 404 38.06 -24.34 -3.04
C ALA A 404 38.13 -24.47 -4.57
N VAL A 405 37.63 -23.47 -5.31
CA VAL A 405 37.66 -23.45 -6.78
C VAL A 405 39.09 -23.41 -7.33
N GLU A 406 39.98 -22.67 -6.69
CA GLU A 406 41.41 -22.58 -7.00
C GLU A 406 42.23 -23.77 -6.46
N GLN A 407 41.58 -24.77 -5.85
CA GLN A 407 42.22 -25.97 -5.24
C GLN A 407 43.21 -25.64 -4.12
N ARG A 408 43.08 -24.47 -3.49
CA ARG A 408 43.81 -24.05 -2.29
C ARG A 408 43.04 -24.52 -1.03
N PHE A 409 42.91 -25.82 -0.90
CA PHE A 409 42.02 -26.47 0.05
C PHE A 409 42.26 -26.12 1.52
N VAL A 410 43.53 -26.01 1.95
CA VAL A 410 43.86 -25.61 3.33
C VAL A 410 43.41 -24.17 3.61
N SER A 411 43.69 -23.24 2.69
CA SER A 411 43.24 -21.85 2.83
C SER A 411 41.71 -21.74 2.81
N SER A 412 41.05 -22.54 1.96
CA SER A 412 39.59 -22.62 1.89
C SER A 412 38.97 -23.03 3.24
N ALA A 413 39.54 -24.05 3.90
CA ALA A 413 39.09 -24.51 5.21
C ALA A 413 39.30 -23.47 6.32
N ILE A 414 40.44 -22.76 6.31
CA ILE A 414 40.72 -21.68 7.28
C ILE A 414 39.69 -20.55 7.14
N TRP A 415 39.46 -20.05 5.92
CA TRP A 415 38.46 -19.02 5.68
C TRP A 415 37.04 -19.48 6.03
N PHE A 416 36.72 -20.76 5.83
CA PHE A 416 35.42 -21.32 6.22
C PHE A 416 35.25 -21.37 7.74
N ALA A 417 36.28 -21.83 8.47
CA ALA A 417 36.26 -21.85 9.93
C ALA A 417 36.07 -20.45 10.51
N LEU A 418 36.74 -19.44 9.95
CA LEU A 418 36.53 -18.03 10.30
C LEU A 418 35.10 -17.56 9.99
N ALA A 419 34.52 -17.96 8.85
CA ALA A 419 33.14 -17.63 8.52
C ALA A 419 32.14 -18.23 9.52
N VAL A 420 32.35 -19.49 9.95
CA VAL A 420 31.53 -20.16 10.99
C VAL A 420 31.67 -19.48 12.36
N LEU A 421 32.87 -18.99 12.68
CA LEU A 421 33.16 -18.24 13.90
C LEU A 421 32.55 -16.83 13.91
N VAL A 422 32.27 -16.26 12.73
CA VAL A 422 31.57 -14.97 12.61
C VAL A 422 30.06 -15.18 12.61
N LYS A 423 29.55 -16.16 11.85
CA LYS A 423 28.10 -16.40 11.72
C LYS A 423 27.82 -17.90 11.51
N PRO A 424 26.99 -18.55 12.37
CA PRO A 424 26.67 -19.97 12.22
C PRO A 424 26.01 -20.33 10.88
N GLN A 425 25.38 -19.35 10.23
CA GLN A 425 24.81 -19.45 8.88
C GLN A 425 25.82 -19.99 7.84
N ALA A 426 27.13 -19.84 8.06
CA ALA A 426 28.18 -20.44 7.23
C ALA A 426 28.01 -21.96 7.08
N LEU A 427 27.45 -22.65 8.07
CA LEU A 427 27.26 -24.10 8.08
C LEU A 427 26.34 -24.60 6.96
N ILE A 428 25.46 -23.74 6.42
CA ILE A 428 24.65 -24.05 5.23
C ILE A 428 25.54 -24.40 4.03
N PHE A 429 26.75 -23.82 3.96
CA PHE A 429 27.69 -24.01 2.86
C PHE A 429 28.69 -25.14 3.09
N THR A 430 28.62 -25.86 4.21
CA THR A 430 29.46 -27.04 4.50
C THR A 430 29.49 -28.06 3.36
N PRO A 431 28.36 -28.39 2.67
CA PRO A 431 28.40 -29.29 1.53
C PRO A 431 29.31 -28.83 0.38
N VAL A 432 29.46 -27.52 0.16
CA VAL A 432 30.34 -26.97 -0.89
C VAL A 432 31.79 -27.41 -0.67
N LEU A 433 32.29 -27.28 0.57
CA LEU A 433 33.64 -27.70 0.91
C LEU A 433 33.76 -29.22 0.89
N ILE A 434 32.87 -29.95 1.57
CA ILE A 434 32.92 -31.42 1.65
C ILE A 434 32.98 -32.02 0.24
N PHE A 435 32.12 -31.55 -0.67
CA PHE A 435 32.13 -32.03 -2.05
C PHE A 435 33.44 -31.70 -2.76
N ALA A 436 33.98 -30.49 -2.58
CA ALA A 436 35.26 -30.10 -3.19
C ALA A 436 36.42 -31.00 -2.73
N PHE A 437 36.52 -31.27 -1.43
CA PHE A 437 37.53 -32.18 -0.86
C PHE A 437 37.34 -33.62 -1.35
N PHE A 438 36.09 -34.10 -1.39
CA PHE A 438 35.76 -35.45 -1.84
C PHE A 438 36.15 -35.66 -3.31
N HIS A 439 35.78 -34.72 -4.19
CA HIS A 439 36.02 -34.82 -5.64
C HIS A 439 37.50 -34.89 -6.02
N HIS A 440 38.36 -34.22 -5.25
CA HIS A 440 39.82 -34.21 -5.44
C HIS A 440 40.57 -35.17 -4.51
N ARG A 441 39.86 -35.96 -3.69
CA ARG A 441 40.45 -36.87 -2.68
C ARG A 441 41.51 -36.18 -1.82
N ALA A 442 41.27 -34.92 -1.50
CA ALA A 442 42.20 -34.03 -0.81
C ALA A 442 42.25 -34.30 0.71
N TRP A 443 42.23 -35.57 1.14
CA TRP A 443 42.05 -35.96 2.54
C TRP A 443 43.16 -35.48 3.48
N LYS A 444 44.42 -35.46 3.00
CA LYS A 444 45.53 -34.89 3.77
C LYS A 444 45.36 -33.38 3.99
N GLN A 445 44.90 -32.67 2.96
CA GLN A 445 44.67 -31.24 3.01
C GLN A 445 43.40 -30.91 3.81
N LEU A 446 42.40 -31.82 3.81
CA LEU A 446 41.25 -31.74 4.71
C LEU A 446 41.70 -31.91 6.16
N GLY A 447 42.56 -32.88 6.46
CA GLY A 447 43.12 -33.08 7.80
C GLY A 447 43.93 -31.87 8.27
N LEU A 448 44.83 -31.34 7.44
CA LEU A 448 45.59 -30.11 7.73
C LEU A 448 44.67 -28.88 7.83
N GLY A 449 43.71 -28.73 6.93
CA GLY A 449 42.74 -27.65 6.95
C GLY A 449 41.82 -27.69 8.17
N ALA A 450 41.39 -28.88 8.59
CA ALA A 450 40.64 -29.08 9.82
C ALA A 450 41.52 -28.79 11.05
N LEU A 451 42.78 -29.22 11.06
CA LEU A 451 43.72 -28.91 12.15
C LEU A 451 43.94 -27.40 12.29
N TYR A 452 44.27 -26.70 11.22
CA TYR A 452 44.47 -25.24 11.26
C TYR A 452 43.17 -24.48 11.49
N GLY A 453 42.08 -24.89 10.86
CA GLY A 453 40.77 -24.26 10.99
C GLY A 453 40.16 -24.44 12.37
N LEU A 454 40.10 -25.67 12.89
CA LEU A 454 39.61 -25.96 14.25
C LEU A 454 40.58 -25.46 15.31
N GLY A 455 41.89 -25.50 15.05
CA GLY A 455 42.89 -24.91 15.92
C GLY A 455 42.70 -23.40 16.07
N LEU A 456 42.51 -22.69 14.96
CA LEU A 456 42.23 -21.25 14.97
C LEU A 456 40.87 -20.94 15.60
N PHE A 457 39.84 -21.72 15.29
CA PHE A 457 38.52 -21.60 15.90
C PHE A 457 38.59 -21.75 17.42
N SER A 458 39.30 -22.77 17.89
CA SER A 458 39.48 -23.05 19.33
C SER A 458 40.31 -21.97 20.00
N LEU A 459 41.40 -21.51 19.36
CA LEU A 459 42.25 -20.44 19.86
C LEU A 459 41.47 -19.13 20.06
N LEU A 460 40.62 -18.77 19.10
CA LEU A 460 39.80 -17.55 19.17
C LEU A 460 38.58 -17.70 20.10
N SER A 461 38.11 -18.92 20.32
CA SER A 461 36.99 -19.17 21.26
C SER A 461 37.46 -19.34 22.71
N ALA A 462 38.69 -19.80 22.93
CA ALA A 462 39.21 -20.13 24.25
C ALA A 462 39.10 -18.98 25.27
N PRO A 463 39.44 -17.71 24.95
CA PRO A 463 39.32 -16.60 25.91
C PRO A 463 37.90 -16.36 26.42
N PHE A 464 36.88 -16.78 25.67
CA PHE A 464 35.48 -16.63 26.06
C PHE A 464 34.96 -17.77 26.93
N PHE A 465 35.45 -19.00 26.68
CA PHE A 465 34.88 -20.20 27.29
C PHE A 465 35.77 -20.82 28.36
N TRP A 466 37.00 -20.34 28.55
CA TRP A 466 37.91 -20.84 29.59
C TRP A 466 37.28 -20.78 30.99
N SER A 467 36.47 -19.74 31.25
CA SER A 467 35.74 -19.51 32.50
C SER A 467 34.21 -19.67 32.36
N ASN A 468 33.69 -20.00 31.18
CA ASN A 468 32.26 -20.15 30.88
C ASN A 468 31.93 -21.56 30.35
N GLY A 469 32.25 -22.61 31.12
CA GLY A 469 31.84 -23.99 30.80
C GLY A 469 32.67 -24.71 29.71
N GLY A 470 33.80 -24.15 29.26
CA GLY A 470 34.74 -24.79 28.34
C GLY A 470 34.12 -25.18 26.99
N LEU A 471 34.50 -26.34 26.46
CA LEU A 471 33.94 -26.86 25.20
C LEU A 471 32.42 -27.11 25.28
N GLY A 472 31.89 -27.46 26.46
CA GLY A 472 30.46 -27.64 26.67
C GLY A 472 29.68 -26.35 26.44
N GLY A 473 30.10 -25.26 27.08
CA GLY A 473 29.48 -23.94 26.90
C GLY A 473 29.51 -23.44 25.45
N LEU A 474 30.58 -23.73 24.70
CA LEU A 474 30.67 -23.40 23.28
C LEU A 474 29.65 -24.19 22.43
N ILE A 475 29.47 -25.48 22.73
CA ILE A 475 28.46 -26.31 22.06
C ILE A 475 27.06 -25.82 22.40
N ASP A 476 26.82 -25.48 23.67
CA ASP A 476 25.53 -24.97 24.14
C ASP A 476 25.18 -23.62 23.51
N LEU A 477 26.15 -22.72 23.28
CA LEU A 477 25.93 -21.48 22.53
C LEU A 477 25.45 -21.76 21.10
N TYR A 478 26.16 -22.61 20.34
CA TYR A 478 25.75 -22.92 18.97
C TYR A 478 24.41 -23.65 18.92
N LYS A 479 24.13 -24.52 19.91
CA LYS A 479 22.84 -25.20 20.03
C LYS A 479 21.73 -24.19 20.35
N SER A 480 21.93 -23.29 21.31
CA SER A 480 20.94 -22.28 21.70
C SER A 480 20.65 -21.36 20.52
N THR A 481 21.67 -20.81 19.86
CA THR A 481 21.52 -19.96 18.65
C THR A 481 20.76 -20.67 17.52
N LEU A 482 21.00 -21.96 17.27
CA LEU A 482 20.25 -22.74 16.26
C LEU A 482 18.80 -23.04 16.69
N THR A 483 18.54 -23.11 18.00
CA THR A 483 17.19 -23.31 18.55
C THR A 483 16.41 -22.03 18.73
N SER A 484 17.07 -20.87 18.77
CA SER A 484 16.45 -19.53 18.83
C SER A 484 15.42 -19.32 17.72
N TYR A 485 14.48 -18.42 18.00
CA TYR A 485 13.35 -18.07 17.12
C TYR A 485 12.62 -19.31 16.56
N PRO A 486 11.92 -20.09 17.41
CA PRO A 486 11.21 -21.31 17.01
C PRO A 486 9.91 -20.97 16.25
N TYR A 487 10.05 -20.35 15.09
CA TYR A 487 8.96 -19.93 14.22
C TYR A 487 9.11 -20.48 12.80
N SER A 488 8.01 -20.53 12.06
CA SER A 488 7.97 -20.91 10.65
C SER A 488 8.93 -20.03 9.83
N THR A 489 8.84 -18.72 9.98
CA THR A 489 9.70 -17.71 9.37
C THR A 489 9.67 -16.43 10.20
N VAL A 490 10.77 -15.68 10.21
CA VAL A 490 10.93 -14.44 10.97
C VAL A 490 11.11 -13.30 9.97
N ASN A 491 10.01 -12.67 9.57
CA ASN A 491 9.98 -11.61 8.55
C ASN A 491 10.57 -11.99 7.17
N ALA A 492 10.94 -13.26 6.91
CA ALA A 492 11.35 -13.67 5.57
C ALA A 492 10.14 -13.96 4.68
N PHE A 493 10.03 -13.24 3.56
CA PHE A 493 8.99 -13.43 2.56
C PHE A 493 9.28 -14.68 1.70
N ASN A 494 9.05 -15.86 2.29
CA ASN A 494 9.29 -17.19 1.73
C ASN A 494 7.99 -18.00 1.63
N LEU A 495 8.07 -19.32 1.41
CA LEU A 495 6.89 -20.19 1.26
C LEU A 495 5.87 -20.03 2.40
N TYR A 496 6.35 -19.92 3.64
CA TYR A 496 5.50 -19.91 4.84
C TYR A 496 4.70 -18.62 4.97
N ALA A 497 5.20 -17.51 4.40
CA ALA A 497 4.47 -16.25 4.32
C ALA A 497 3.19 -16.34 3.45
N LEU A 498 2.97 -17.44 2.70
CA LEU A 498 1.77 -17.68 1.90
C LEU A 498 0.68 -18.48 2.64
N THR A 499 1.01 -19.08 3.78
CA THR A 499 0.16 -20.11 4.40
C THR A 499 -0.43 -19.67 5.74
N ASP A 500 0.28 -18.83 6.48
CA ASP A 500 -0.10 -18.31 7.81
C ASP A 500 0.68 -17.00 8.07
N PRO A 501 0.38 -16.18 9.12
CA PRO A 501 1.17 -15.00 9.36
C PRO A 501 2.63 -15.33 9.63
N LEU A 502 3.49 -14.37 9.26
CA LEU A 502 4.87 -14.31 9.74
C LEU A 502 4.86 -14.55 11.27
N TRP A 503 5.85 -15.30 11.78
CA TRP A 503 5.94 -15.68 13.20
C TRP A 503 4.98 -16.78 13.70
N ALA A 504 4.38 -17.59 12.84
CA ALA A 504 3.67 -18.80 13.28
C ALA A 504 4.60 -19.76 14.05
N GLY A 505 4.13 -20.34 15.16
CA GLY A 505 4.93 -21.23 16.01
C GLY A 505 5.41 -22.48 15.27
N ILE A 506 6.66 -22.93 15.50
CA ILE A 506 7.28 -24.02 14.72
C ILE A 506 6.61 -25.39 14.88
N ASP A 507 5.81 -25.56 15.94
CA ASP A 507 5.08 -26.81 16.20
C ASP A 507 3.66 -26.79 15.60
N GLN A 508 3.21 -25.67 15.03
CA GLN A 508 1.98 -25.63 14.23
C GLN A 508 2.13 -26.45 12.94
N THR A 509 1.00 -26.97 12.45
CA THR A 509 0.97 -27.89 11.31
C THR A 509 0.52 -27.20 10.04
N TRP A 510 1.26 -27.43 8.95
CA TRP A 510 0.84 -27.10 7.59
C TRP A 510 0.77 -28.39 6.76
N LEU A 511 -0.37 -28.61 6.11
CA LEU A 511 -0.70 -29.88 5.44
C LEU A 511 -0.60 -31.11 6.37
N GLY A 512 -0.98 -30.94 7.64
CA GLY A 512 -0.91 -31.99 8.67
C GLY A 512 0.50 -32.33 9.17
N ILE A 513 1.53 -31.58 8.77
CA ILE A 513 2.93 -31.80 9.16
C ILE A 513 3.46 -30.56 9.91
N PRO A 514 4.12 -30.70 11.08
CA PRO A 514 4.70 -29.57 11.80
C PRO A 514 5.74 -28.80 10.99
N TYR A 515 5.80 -27.48 11.12
CA TYR A 515 6.80 -26.65 10.45
C TYR A 515 8.24 -27.10 10.74
N ARG A 516 8.51 -27.55 11.98
CA ARG A 516 9.80 -28.17 12.36
C ARG A 516 10.22 -29.28 11.39
N THR A 517 9.30 -30.16 11.04
CA THR A 517 9.54 -31.30 10.14
C THR A 517 9.76 -30.83 8.72
N TRP A 518 9.00 -29.84 8.25
CA TRP A 518 9.24 -29.19 6.96
C TRP A 518 10.64 -28.58 6.87
N GLY A 519 11.13 -27.95 7.95
CA GLY A 519 12.49 -27.46 8.05
C GLY A 519 13.55 -28.53 7.82
N PHE A 520 13.43 -29.70 8.46
CA PHE A 520 14.35 -30.83 8.27
C PHE A 520 14.28 -31.42 6.86
N ILE A 521 13.07 -31.58 6.30
CA ILE A 521 12.86 -32.03 4.92
C ILE A 521 13.60 -31.10 3.95
N SER A 522 13.48 -29.77 4.15
CA SER A 522 14.13 -28.76 3.32
C SER A 522 15.66 -28.84 3.40
N ILE A 523 16.25 -29.07 4.57
CA ILE A 523 17.70 -29.28 4.71
C ILE A 523 18.16 -30.49 3.90
N LEU A 524 17.51 -31.64 4.08
CA LEU A 524 17.86 -32.87 3.36
C LEU A 524 17.70 -32.70 1.85
N ALA A 525 16.61 -32.06 1.40
CA ALA A 525 16.35 -31.80 -0.01
C ALA A 525 17.37 -30.82 -0.62
N ALA A 526 17.77 -29.79 0.13
CA ALA A 526 18.81 -28.84 -0.30
C ALA A 526 20.16 -29.54 -0.50
N VAL A 527 20.59 -30.35 0.47
CA VAL A 527 21.85 -31.12 0.39
C VAL A 527 21.81 -32.16 -0.73
N ALA A 528 20.69 -32.88 -0.88
CA ALA A 528 20.51 -33.86 -1.96
C ALA A 528 20.56 -33.20 -3.34
N THR A 529 19.92 -32.04 -3.50
CA THR A 529 19.95 -31.26 -4.76
C THR A 529 21.36 -30.70 -5.03
N ALA A 530 22.05 -30.22 -4.00
CA ALA A 530 23.43 -29.78 -4.09
C ALA A 530 24.36 -30.93 -4.51
N ALA A 531 24.21 -32.11 -3.91
CA ALA A 531 24.94 -33.32 -4.29
C ALA A 531 24.62 -33.72 -5.74
N HIS A 532 23.35 -33.63 -6.16
CA HIS A 532 22.97 -33.91 -7.54
C HIS A 532 23.77 -33.08 -8.54
N PHE A 533 23.84 -31.75 -8.36
CA PHE A 533 24.61 -30.89 -9.25
C PHE A 533 26.14 -31.06 -9.09
N SER A 534 26.60 -31.35 -7.87
CA SER A 534 28.02 -31.49 -7.56
C SER A 534 28.62 -32.80 -8.10
N PHE A 535 27.90 -33.92 -8.02
CA PHE A 535 28.42 -35.22 -8.44
C PHE A 535 28.09 -35.58 -9.88
N LYS A 536 26.96 -35.10 -10.40
CA LYS A 536 26.51 -35.45 -11.75
C LYS A 536 27.23 -34.61 -12.81
N LYS A 537 27.92 -35.30 -13.73
CA LYS A 537 28.74 -34.74 -14.83
C LYS A 537 29.88 -33.83 -14.36
N ASN A 538 31.11 -34.17 -14.76
CA ASN A 538 32.33 -33.45 -14.39
C ASN A 538 32.44 -33.19 -12.87
N PRO A 539 32.47 -34.23 -12.01
CA PRO A 539 32.56 -34.05 -10.55
C PRO A 539 33.80 -33.22 -10.13
N LYS A 540 34.92 -33.34 -10.85
CA LYS A 540 36.16 -32.59 -10.59
C LYS A 540 36.11 -31.10 -10.96
N GLU A 541 35.09 -30.66 -11.70
CA GLU A 541 34.92 -29.26 -12.11
C GLU A 541 34.36 -28.44 -10.94
N LEU A 542 35.24 -27.83 -10.14
CA LEU A 542 34.86 -27.08 -8.93
C LEU A 542 34.24 -25.70 -9.21
N SER A 543 34.28 -25.20 -10.44
CA SER A 543 33.67 -23.90 -10.80
C SER A 543 32.16 -23.82 -10.51
N LYS A 544 31.47 -24.97 -10.46
CA LYS A 544 30.05 -25.06 -10.06
C LYS A 544 29.81 -24.82 -8.56
N SER A 545 30.85 -24.75 -7.73
CA SER A 545 30.74 -24.48 -6.28
C SER A 545 30.03 -23.15 -5.98
N PHE A 546 30.18 -22.12 -6.81
CA PHE A 546 29.42 -20.87 -6.66
C PHE A 546 27.91 -21.08 -6.86
N PHE A 547 27.52 -21.89 -7.85
CA PHE A 547 26.12 -22.24 -8.08
C PHE A 547 25.58 -23.16 -6.98
N VAL A 548 26.37 -24.12 -6.49
CA VAL A 548 25.96 -24.99 -5.38
C VAL A 548 25.75 -24.16 -4.11
N GLY A 549 26.63 -23.20 -3.82
CA GLY A 549 26.42 -22.24 -2.74
C GLY A 549 25.14 -21.42 -2.92
N LEU A 550 24.93 -20.85 -4.11
CA LEU A 550 23.71 -20.11 -4.45
C LEU A 550 22.45 -20.97 -4.24
N LEU A 551 22.49 -22.22 -4.72
CA LEU A 551 21.41 -23.19 -4.58
C LEU A 551 21.07 -23.41 -3.10
N LEU A 552 22.07 -23.71 -2.27
CA LEU A 552 21.87 -24.02 -0.85
C LEU A 552 21.19 -22.85 -0.10
N ILE A 553 21.70 -21.62 -0.25
CA ILE A 553 21.15 -20.49 0.48
C ILE A 553 19.75 -20.09 0.01
N VAL A 554 19.50 -20.10 -1.31
CA VAL A 554 18.18 -19.77 -1.86
C VAL A 554 17.16 -20.86 -1.53
N PHE A 555 17.56 -22.14 -1.59
CA PHE A 555 16.69 -23.25 -1.20
C PHE A 555 16.29 -23.13 0.26
N MET A 556 17.27 -22.94 1.16
CA MET A 556 17.01 -22.79 2.59
C MET A 556 16.18 -21.56 2.90
N PHE A 557 16.42 -20.43 2.24
CA PHE A 557 15.62 -19.23 2.44
C PHE A 557 14.16 -19.44 2.00
N VAL A 558 13.93 -20.03 0.83
CA VAL A 558 12.60 -20.16 0.22
C VAL A 558 11.76 -21.27 0.86
N LEU A 559 12.37 -22.40 1.22
CA LEU A 559 11.67 -23.60 1.70
C LEU A 559 12.01 -23.99 3.16
N GLY A 560 13.09 -23.45 3.73
CA GLY A 560 13.50 -23.73 5.11
C GLY A 560 12.79 -22.85 6.12
N THR A 561 12.63 -23.36 7.34
CA THR A 561 12.05 -22.62 8.47
C THR A 561 13.10 -21.78 9.20
N LYS A 562 12.67 -20.90 10.13
CA LYS A 562 13.56 -20.04 10.94
C LYS A 562 14.44 -19.10 10.11
N MET A 563 13.92 -18.62 9.00
CA MET A 563 14.64 -17.71 8.10
C MET A 563 14.34 -16.26 8.46
N HIS A 564 15.37 -15.42 8.51
CA HIS A 564 15.24 -13.96 8.60
C HIS A 564 15.27 -13.29 7.22
N GLU A 565 14.69 -12.11 7.12
CA GLU A 565 14.52 -11.33 5.89
C GLU A 565 15.82 -11.10 5.10
N ARG A 566 16.96 -11.00 5.80
CA ARG A 566 18.29 -10.75 5.24
C ARG A 566 19.09 -12.00 4.87
N TYR A 567 18.67 -13.20 5.29
CA TYR A 567 19.47 -14.43 5.12
C TYR A 567 19.78 -14.80 3.66
N MET A 568 19.02 -14.28 2.69
CA MET A 568 19.30 -14.48 1.26
C MET A 568 20.43 -13.58 0.71
N TYR A 569 21.02 -12.67 1.49
CA TYR A 569 22.12 -11.78 1.07
C TYR A 569 23.25 -12.47 0.28
N PRO A 570 23.78 -13.66 0.69
CA PRO A 570 24.83 -14.35 -0.06
C PRO A 570 24.46 -14.68 -1.52
N ALA A 571 23.17 -14.82 -1.83
CA ALA A 571 22.70 -15.14 -3.17
C ALA A 571 23.11 -14.08 -4.21
N ILE A 572 23.15 -12.81 -3.80
CA ILE A 572 23.47 -11.67 -4.68
C ILE A 572 24.86 -11.84 -5.30
N LEU A 573 25.88 -12.07 -4.47
CA LEU A 573 27.24 -12.21 -4.96
C LEU A 573 27.47 -13.58 -5.61
N LEU A 574 26.94 -14.67 -5.04
CA LEU A 574 27.08 -16.01 -5.61
C LEU A 574 26.44 -16.13 -7.01
N GLY A 575 25.34 -15.42 -7.26
CA GLY A 575 24.73 -15.30 -8.59
C GLY A 575 25.66 -14.65 -9.63
N LEU A 576 26.40 -13.61 -9.24
CA LEU A 576 27.37 -12.96 -10.13
C LEU A 576 28.59 -13.86 -10.40
N PHE A 577 29.09 -14.58 -9.40
CA PHE A 577 30.18 -15.54 -9.60
C PHE A 577 29.73 -16.75 -10.45
N ALA A 578 28.51 -17.25 -10.24
CA ALA A 578 27.93 -18.27 -11.10
C ALA A 578 27.81 -17.80 -12.56
N TYR A 579 27.46 -16.53 -12.78
CA TYR A 579 27.51 -15.92 -14.12
C TYR A 579 28.95 -15.86 -14.67
N ILE A 580 29.94 -15.44 -13.88
CA ILE A 580 31.34 -15.33 -14.33
C ILE A 580 31.88 -16.68 -14.80
N GLU A 581 31.60 -17.76 -14.07
CA GLU A 581 32.05 -19.11 -14.43
C GLU A 581 31.27 -19.74 -15.57
N SER A 582 29.93 -19.61 -15.57
CA SER A 582 29.09 -20.23 -16.62
C SER A 582 28.99 -19.42 -17.90
N LYS A 583 29.22 -18.11 -17.84
CA LYS A 583 28.94 -17.11 -18.88
C LYS A 583 27.47 -17.12 -19.34
N ASP A 584 26.56 -17.68 -18.56
CA ASP A 584 25.14 -17.78 -18.93
C ASP A 584 24.36 -16.55 -18.45
N ARG A 585 23.80 -15.80 -19.40
CA ARG A 585 23.07 -14.55 -19.13
C ARG A 585 21.87 -14.72 -18.19
N ARG A 586 21.35 -15.93 -18.01
CA ARG A 586 20.20 -16.20 -17.14
C ARG A 586 20.57 -16.03 -15.66
N PHE A 587 21.83 -16.22 -15.27
CA PHE A 587 22.29 -15.89 -13.92
C PHE A 587 22.24 -14.40 -13.60
N LEU A 588 22.40 -13.52 -14.61
CA LEU A 588 22.17 -12.08 -14.43
C LEU A 588 20.68 -11.76 -14.17
N MET A 589 19.76 -12.55 -14.75
CA MET A 589 18.31 -12.40 -14.49
C MET A 589 17.95 -12.89 -13.08
N LEU A 590 18.56 -13.99 -12.63
CA LEU A 590 18.44 -14.46 -11.25
C LEU A 590 18.97 -13.42 -10.26
N PHE A 591 20.15 -12.86 -10.54
CA PHE A 591 20.72 -11.75 -9.77
C PHE A 591 19.74 -10.57 -9.67
N LEU A 592 19.16 -10.11 -10.79
CA LEU A 592 18.18 -9.03 -10.77
C LEU A 592 16.98 -9.39 -9.88
N GLY A 593 16.37 -10.55 -10.12
CA GLY A 593 15.19 -10.97 -9.37
C GLY A 593 15.44 -11.04 -7.87
N GLN A 594 16.51 -11.73 -7.47
CA GLN A 594 16.90 -11.89 -6.07
C GLN A 594 17.31 -10.57 -5.42
N SER A 595 17.91 -9.63 -6.18
CA SER A 595 18.21 -8.29 -5.67
C SER A 595 16.95 -7.50 -5.34
N LEU A 596 15.95 -7.56 -6.22
CA LEU A 596 14.69 -6.85 -6.02
C LEU A 596 13.89 -7.46 -4.87
N THR A 597 13.77 -8.79 -4.81
CA THR A 597 13.00 -9.44 -3.75
C THR A 597 13.68 -9.34 -2.40
N LEU A 598 15.01 -9.46 -2.33
CA LEU A 598 15.76 -9.24 -1.09
C LEU A 598 15.64 -7.79 -0.62
N TYR A 599 15.78 -6.82 -1.52
CA TYR A 599 15.65 -5.41 -1.16
C TYR A 599 14.24 -5.09 -0.62
N ILE A 600 13.18 -5.55 -1.29
CA ILE A 600 11.81 -5.33 -0.82
C ILE A 600 11.62 -6.00 0.55
N ASN A 601 12.09 -7.23 0.72
CA ASN A 601 11.97 -7.96 1.97
C ASN A 601 12.65 -7.23 3.15
N VAL A 602 13.92 -6.84 2.98
CA VAL A 602 14.71 -6.15 4.02
C VAL A 602 14.19 -4.74 4.26
N ALA A 603 13.90 -3.96 3.22
CA ALA A 603 13.45 -2.58 3.36
C ALA A 603 12.05 -2.46 3.96
N TYR A 604 11.13 -3.35 3.55
CA TYR A 604 9.77 -3.34 4.08
C TYR A 604 9.74 -3.78 5.54
N THR A 605 10.54 -4.80 5.88
CA THR A 605 10.72 -5.24 7.27
C THR A 605 11.33 -4.13 8.13
N LEU A 606 12.43 -3.52 7.70
CA LEU A 606 13.08 -2.45 8.45
C LEU A 606 12.14 -1.25 8.68
N ALA A 607 11.33 -0.89 7.68
CA ALA A 607 10.37 0.20 7.83
C ALA A 607 9.25 -0.10 8.83
N HIS A 608 8.78 -1.35 8.92
CA HIS A 608 7.80 -1.76 9.95
C HIS A 608 8.44 -1.81 11.34
N LEU A 609 9.63 -2.40 11.44
CA LEU A 609 10.34 -2.51 12.71
C LEU A 609 10.65 -1.13 13.30
N ASN A 610 11.02 -0.16 12.48
CA ASN A 610 11.21 1.23 12.91
C ASN A 610 9.90 1.96 13.23
N ALA A 611 8.76 1.45 12.77
CA ALA A 611 7.42 1.90 13.16
C ALA A 611 6.85 1.10 14.35
N GLY A 612 7.69 0.33 15.06
CA GLY A 612 7.32 -0.42 16.26
C GLY A 612 6.55 -1.72 16.03
N ASN A 613 6.43 -2.19 14.79
CA ASN A 613 5.58 -3.35 14.44
C ASN A 613 6.30 -4.34 13.52
N ASN A 614 5.81 -5.58 13.42
CA ASN A 614 6.24 -6.51 12.37
C ASN A 614 5.42 -6.29 11.09
N PRO A 615 5.99 -6.61 9.90
CA PRO A 615 5.21 -6.61 8.67
C PRO A 615 3.94 -7.48 8.79
N PRO A 616 2.77 -6.98 8.36
CA PRO A 616 1.57 -7.80 8.29
C PRO A 616 1.64 -8.76 7.09
N SER A 617 0.76 -9.75 7.03
CA SER A 617 0.62 -10.64 5.86
C SER A 617 -0.19 -9.99 4.75
N ASP A 618 0.39 -8.95 4.17
CA ASP A 618 -0.23 -8.15 3.12
C ASP A 618 0.23 -8.55 1.71
N GLY A 619 -0.26 -7.82 0.70
CA GLY A 619 0.04 -8.08 -0.70
C GLY A 619 1.51 -7.90 -1.08
N ILE A 620 2.28 -7.04 -0.40
CA ILE A 620 3.71 -6.86 -0.66
C ILE A 620 4.47 -8.11 -0.20
N VAL A 621 4.15 -8.61 0.99
CA VAL A 621 4.71 -9.85 1.53
C VAL A 621 4.39 -11.03 0.61
N LEU A 622 3.11 -11.20 0.26
CA LEU A 622 2.65 -12.32 -0.58
C LEU A 622 3.26 -12.29 -1.99
N VAL A 623 3.24 -11.14 -2.68
CA VAL A 623 3.79 -11.02 -4.04
C VAL A 623 5.29 -11.28 -4.04
N THR A 624 6.02 -10.80 -3.03
CA THR A 624 7.46 -11.02 -2.91
C THR A 624 7.78 -12.49 -2.62
N ALA A 625 7.00 -13.16 -1.77
CA ALA A 625 7.11 -14.59 -1.51
C ALA A 625 6.86 -15.45 -2.76
N ILE A 626 5.81 -15.13 -3.53
CA ILE A 626 5.52 -15.80 -4.82
C ILE A 626 6.68 -15.57 -5.80
N ALA A 627 7.19 -14.33 -5.89
CA ALA A 627 8.34 -14.02 -6.75
C ALA A 627 9.59 -14.83 -6.37
N ASN A 628 9.86 -14.99 -5.07
CA ASN A 628 10.95 -15.83 -4.57
C ASN A 628 10.79 -17.31 -4.96
N LEU A 629 9.57 -17.86 -4.89
CA LEU A 629 9.28 -19.22 -5.36
C LEU A 629 9.50 -19.38 -6.87
N ILE A 630 9.03 -18.42 -7.68
CA ILE A 630 9.24 -18.43 -9.14
C ILE A 630 10.73 -18.36 -9.48
N LEU A 631 11.47 -17.48 -8.80
CA LEU A 631 12.92 -17.35 -8.99
C LEU A 631 13.68 -18.61 -8.56
N PHE A 632 13.24 -19.29 -7.49
CA PHE A 632 13.78 -20.57 -7.07
C PHE A 632 13.58 -21.66 -8.13
N VAL A 633 12.35 -21.82 -8.65
CA VAL A 633 12.07 -22.78 -9.73
C VAL A 633 12.88 -22.43 -10.98
N TYR A 634 12.98 -21.15 -11.33
CA TYR A 634 13.79 -20.69 -12.46
C TYR A 634 15.28 -20.97 -12.24
N MET A 635 15.81 -20.82 -11.02
CA MET A 635 17.18 -21.15 -10.66
C MET A 635 17.49 -22.63 -10.89
N LEU A 636 16.60 -23.53 -10.46
CA LEU A 636 16.74 -24.97 -10.71
C LEU A 636 16.74 -25.29 -12.21
N TYR A 637 15.84 -24.65 -12.98
CA TYR A 637 15.81 -24.77 -14.44
C TYR A 637 17.11 -24.29 -15.10
N VAL A 638 17.64 -23.12 -14.69
CA VAL A 638 18.91 -22.59 -15.20
C VAL A 638 20.06 -23.52 -14.85
N GLY A 639 20.15 -23.98 -13.60
CA GLY A 639 21.16 -24.93 -13.13
C GLY A 639 21.17 -26.22 -13.95
N ASN A 640 20.00 -26.81 -14.18
CA ASN A 640 19.86 -28.00 -15.01
C ASN A 640 20.30 -27.76 -16.47
N GLU A 641 19.89 -26.65 -17.08
CA GLU A 641 20.29 -26.33 -18.45
C GLU A 641 21.80 -26.09 -18.57
N VAL A 642 22.41 -25.35 -17.64
CA VAL A 642 23.83 -24.98 -17.68
C VAL A 642 24.73 -26.14 -17.27
N TYR A 643 24.52 -26.76 -16.12
CA TYR A 643 25.47 -27.72 -15.54
C TYR A 643 25.21 -29.16 -15.98
N LEU A 644 23.94 -29.55 -16.18
CA LEU A 644 23.59 -30.94 -16.54
C LEU A 644 23.39 -31.13 -18.04
N ARG A 645 22.68 -30.21 -18.71
CA ARG A 645 22.45 -30.27 -20.17
C ARG A 645 23.51 -29.54 -20.98
N LYS A 646 24.40 -28.77 -20.33
CA LYS A 646 25.49 -27.98 -20.96
C LYS A 646 24.98 -27.04 -22.08
N ARG A 647 23.76 -26.53 -21.94
CA ARG A 647 23.11 -25.55 -22.81
C ARG A 647 23.29 -24.15 -22.24
N VAL A 648 24.40 -23.50 -22.60
CA VAL A 648 24.73 -22.14 -22.16
C VAL A 648 24.13 -21.10 -23.13
N LYS A 649 23.55 -20.04 -22.57
CA LYS A 649 23.04 -18.88 -23.30
C LYS A 649 23.91 -17.66 -23.00
N PRO A 650 24.97 -17.40 -23.78
CA PRO A 650 25.84 -16.26 -23.53
C PRO A 650 25.10 -14.93 -23.74
N LEU A 651 25.69 -13.85 -23.21
CA LEU A 651 25.28 -12.50 -23.61
C LEU A 651 25.44 -12.37 -25.13
N ALA A 652 24.44 -11.77 -25.78
CA ALA A 652 24.52 -11.54 -27.22
C ALA A 652 25.70 -10.59 -27.52
N PRO A 653 26.50 -10.87 -28.57
CA PRO A 653 27.59 -10.00 -28.95
C PRO A 653 27.08 -8.60 -29.35
N PRO A 654 27.97 -7.58 -29.35
CA PRO A 654 27.69 -6.31 -30.00
C PRO A 654 27.23 -6.53 -31.45
N LEU A 655 26.22 -5.77 -31.90
CA LEU A 655 25.78 -5.82 -33.30
C LEU A 655 26.92 -5.41 -34.23
N THR A 656 27.13 -6.17 -35.30
CA THR A 656 28.02 -5.77 -36.39
C THR A 656 27.44 -4.55 -37.12
N LYS A 657 28.29 -3.82 -37.86
CA LYS A 657 27.84 -2.67 -38.65
C LYS A 657 26.73 -3.05 -39.64
N GLN A 658 26.87 -4.21 -40.28
CA GLN A 658 25.88 -4.72 -41.25
C GLN A 658 24.53 -5.07 -40.60
N GLU A 659 24.52 -5.75 -39.46
CA GLU A 659 23.28 -6.06 -38.73
C GLU A 659 22.60 -4.77 -38.22
N PHE A 660 23.40 -3.78 -37.81
CA PHE A 660 22.89 -2.48 -37.40
C PHE A 660 22.22 -1.74 -38.56
N ASP A 661 22.84 -1.74 -39.74
CA ASP A 661 22.30 -1.14 -40.96
C ASP A 661 21.01 -1.84 -41.42
N GLN A 662 20.96 -3.17 -41.33
CA GLN A 662 19.76 -3.96 -41.63
C GLN A 662 18.61 -3.62 -40.68
N ALA A 663 18.88 -3.54 -39.37
CA ALA A 663 17.88 -3.18 -38.37
C ALA A 663 17.34 -1.75 -38.57
N ASP A 664 18.19 -0.82 -38.98
CA ASP A 664 17.78 0.54 -39.34
C ASP A 664 16.93 0.54 -40.60
N THR A 665 17.28 -0.27 -41.60
CA THR A 665 16.50 -0.43 -42.84
C THR A 665 15.10 -0.98 -42.53
N GLU A 666 15.00 -2.06 -41.75
CA GLU A 666 13.70 -2.60 -41.28
C GLU A 666 12.87 -1.57 -40.51
N THR A 667 13.52 -0.73 -39.70
CA THR A 667 12.86 0.31 -38.91
C THR A 667 12.30 1.41 -39.83
N VAL A 668 13.05 1.80 -40.86
CA VAL A 668 12.66 2.84 -41.82
C VAL A 668 11.62 2.34 -42.82
N GLU A 669 11.61 1.06 -43.13
CA GLU A 669 10.56 0.45 -43.96
C GLU A 669 9.16 0.68 -43.36
N ALA A 670 9.09 0.76 -42.03
CA ALA A 670 7.85 1.06 -41.31
C ALA A 670 7.30 2.48 -41.57
N ILE A 671 8.06 3.43 -42.14
CA ILE A 671 7.59 4.79 -42.46
C ILE A 671 7.23 4.99 -43.95
N ARG A 672 7.41 3.99 -44.80
CA ARG A 672 7.02 4.03 -46.21
C ARG A 672 5.55 4.50 -46.36
N PRO A 673 5.24 5.39 -47.32
CA PRO A 673 3.86 5.77 -47.63
C PRO A 673 3.03 4.51 -47.93
N LEU A 674 1.75 4.52 -47.58
CA LEU A 674 0.86 3.42 -47.95
C LEU A 674 0.55 3.55 -49.44
N SER A 675 0.71 2.47 -50.21
CA SER A 675 0.19 2.40 -51.58
C SER A 675 -1.34 2.62 -51.58
N ALA A 676 -1.93 3.02 -52.72
CA ALA A 676 -3.38 3.20 -52.82
C ALA A 676 -4.18 1.93 -52.42
N GLU A 677 -3.62 0.75 -52.66
CA GLU A 677 -4.15 -0.56 -52.21
C GLU A 677 -3.89 -0.84 -50.72
N GLY A 678 -2.88 -0.22 -50.11
CA GLY A 678 -2.53 -0.33 -48.69
C GLY A 678 -3.30 0.61 -47.75
N ILE A 679 -4.11 1.52 -48.31
CA ILE A 679 -5.04 2.36 -47.54
C ILE A 679 -6.15 1.46 -46.99
N ARG A 680 -5.97 1.01 -45.75
CA ARG A 680 -6.95 0.15 -45.07
C ARG A 680 -8.35 0.80 -45.14
N PRO A 681 -9.40 0.03 -45.49
CA PRO A 681 -10.75 0.56 -45.54
C PRO A 681 -11.14 1.17 -44.20
N ARG A 682 -11.97 2.23 -44.25
CA ARG A 682 -12.53 2.88 -43.06
C ARG A 682 -13.15 1.80 -42.17
N PHE A 683 -12.82 1.81 -40.88
CA PHE A 683 -13.43 0.91 -39.90
C PHE A 683 -14.96 1.11 -39.95
N LYS A 684 -15.68 0.11 -40.45
CA LYS A 684 -17.14 0.11 -40.59
C LYS A 684 -17.68 -1.15 -39.91
N LEU A 685 -18.76 -0.98 -39.15
CA LEU A 685 -19.48 -2.10 -38.56
C LEU A 685 -20.23 -2.84 -39.66
N GLY A 686 -20.02 -4.14 -39.76
CA GLY A 686 -20.80 -4.99 -40.65
C GLY A 686 -22.20 -5.26 -40.06
N ARG A 687 -23.10 -5.82 -40.87
CA ARG A 687 -24.44 -6.23 -40.40
C ARG A 687 -24.37 -7.16 -39.19
N LYS A 688 -23.44 -8.13 -39.19
CA LYS A 688 -23.25 -9.06 -38.06
C LYS A 688 -22.77 -8.35 -36.80
N ASP A 689 -21.97 -7.29 -36.92
CA ASP A 689 -21.52 -6.52 -35.77
C ASP A 689 -22.68 -5.78 -35.11
N TRP A 690 -23.55 -5.15 -35.90
CA TRP A 690 -24.76 -4.52 -35.40
C TRP A 690 -25.70 -5.51 -34.72
N ILE A 691 -25.93 -6.68 -35.33
CA ILE A 691 -26.81 -7.72 -34.74
C ILE A 691 -26.29 -8.18 -33.38
N TRP A 692 -25.02 -8.58 -33.28
CA TRP A 692 -24.47 -9.07 -32.01
C TRP A 692 -24.38 -7.97 -30.95
N MET A 693 -23.91 -6.79 -31.34
CA MET A 693 -23.77 -5.66 -30.41
C MET A 693 -25.13 -5.22 -29.86
N LEU A 694 -26.12 -4.99 -30.73
CA LEU A 694 -27.46 -4.58 -30.29
C LEU A 694 -28.20 -5.70 -29.57
N GLY A 695 -28.06 -6.96 -30.01
CA GLY A 695 -28.71 -8.10 -29.36
C GLY A 695 -28.23 -8.31 -27.92
N ILE A 696 -26.90 -8.34 -27.70
CA ILE A 696 -26.33 -8.46 -26.35
C ILE A 696 -26.73 -7.26 -25.49
N THR A 697 -26.63 -6.04 -26.05
CA THR A 697 -26.98 -4.81 -25.33
C THR A 697 -28.46 -4.77 -24.95
N ALA A 698 -29.36 -5.17 -25.83
CA ALA A 698 -30.81 -5.18 -25.57
C ALA A 698 -31.19 -6.19 -24.49
N VAL A 699 -30.63 -7.42 -24.53
CA VAL A 699 -30.88 -8.44 -23.50
C VAL A 699 -30.36 -7.96 -22.14
N TYR A 700 -29.14 -7.43 -22.09
CA TYR A 700 -28.59 -6.89 -20.86
C TYR A 700 -29.37 -5.68 -20.34
N ALA A 701 -29.78 -4.75 -21.22
CA ALA A 701 -30.57 -3.59 -20.86
C ALA A 701 -31.92 -4.00 -20.25
N ALA A 702 -32.59 -5.00 -20.84
CA ALA A 702 -33.83 -5.54 -20.28
C ALA A 702 -33.61 -6.08 -18.85
N LEU A 703 -32.55 -6.84 -18.62
CA LEU A 703 -32.20 -7.36 -17.29
C LEU A 703 -31.77 -6.28 -16.30
N ALA A 704 -31.02 -5.26 -16.74
CA ALA A 704 -30.53 -4.20 -15.89
C ALA A 704 -31.63 -3.22 -15.47
N LEU A 705 -32.60 -2.95 -16.36
CA LEU A 705 -33.74 -2.08 -16.09
C LEU A 705 -34.87 -2.79 -15.33
N PHE A 706 -34.91 -4.12 -15.37
CA PHE A 706 -35.92 -4.90 -14.66
C PHE A 706 -35.77 -4.71 -13.14
N HIS A 707 -36.84 -4.26 -12.49
CA HIS A 707 -36.87 -3.98 -11.05
C HIS A 707 -35.69 -3.11 -10.59
N LEU A 708 -35.39 -2.05 -11.33
CA LEU A 708 -34.31 -1.13 -10.98
C LEU A 708 -34.61 -0.34 -9.70
N GLY A 709 -35.89 -0.02 -9.46
CA GLY A 709 -36.37 0.73 -8.31
C GLY A 709 -37.82 1.17 -8.54
N SER A 710 -38.50 1.60 -7.48
CA SER A 710 -39.81 2.23 -7.58
C SER A 710 -39.68 3.57 -8.31
N ALA A 711 -40.64 3.86 -9.20
CA ALA A 711 -40.78 5.13 -9.89
C ALA A 711 -41.67 6.13 -9.13
N LYS A 712 -42.06 5.78 -7.90
CA LYS A 712 -42.87 6.62 -7.00
C LYS A 712 -42.33 6.53 -5.59
N SER A 713 -42.23 7.67 -4.94
CA SER A 713 -41.86 7.86 -3.53
C SER A 713 -42.59 9.11 -3.03
N PRO A 714 -42.85 9.25 -1.71
CA PRO A 714 -43.36 10.50 -1.17
C PRO A 714 -42.42 11.67 -1.44
N GLU A 715 -42.98 12.82 -1.84
CA GLU A 715 -42.27 14.03 -2.25
C GLU A 715 -42.66 15.25 -1.41
N THR A 716 -43.84 15.27 -0.79
CA THR A 716 -44.21 16.34 0.14
C THR A 716 -43.30 16.28 1.37
N VAL A 717 -43.04 17.44 1.98
CA VAL A 717 -42.08 17.55 3.09
C VAL A 717 -42.66 18.35 4.24
N TRP A 718 -42.28 17.97 5.45
CA TRP A 718 -42.36 18.79 6.65
C TRP A 718 -40.96 18.97 7.25
N GLN A 719 -40.62 20.23 7.55
CA GLN A 719 -39.35 20.60 8.19
C GLN A 719 -39.66 21.40 9.46
N PRO A 720 -39.33 20.89 10.65
CA PRO A 720 -39.51 21.65 11.88
C PRO A 720 -38.51 22.80 11.98
N ALA A 721 -38.93 23.91 12.60
CA ALA A 721 -38.11 25.10 12.78
C ALA A 721 -37.37 25.12 14.13
N ALA A 722 -37.96 24.55 15.18
CA ALA A 722 -37.46 24.68 16.55
C ALA A 722 -37.69 23.42 17.38
N SER A 723 -36.89 23.28 18.44
CA SER A 723 -37.15 22.31 19.51
C SER A 723 -38.47 22.62 20.21
N GLY A 724 -39.24 21.59 20.53
CA GLY A 724 -40.57 21.69 21.14
C GLY A 724 -41.71 21.97 20.15
N GLU A 725 -41.43 22.09 18.84
CA GLU A 725 -42.48 22.06 17.82
C GLU A 725 -43.18 20.70 17.88
N SER A 726 -44.51 20.69 17.93
CA SER A 726 -45.29 19.47 18.05
C SER A 726 -46.64 19.55 17.37
N PHE A 727 -47.15 18.39 16.98
CA PHE A 727 -48.49 18.21 16.43
C PHE A 727 -48.99 16.83 16.83
N TYR A 728 -50.30 16.63 16.78
CA TYR A 728 -50.90 15.32 16.98
C TYR A 728 -51.89 14.96 15.88
N VAL A 729 -52.10 13.65 15.75
CA VAL A 729 -52.87 13.02 14.69
C VAL A 729 -53.99 12.21 15.33
N ASP A 730 -55.22 12.40 14.87
CA ASP A 730 -56.39 11.57 15.25
C ASP A 730 -56.57 10.45 14.23
N LEU A 731 -56.50 9.20 14.67
CA LEU A 731 -56.74 8.00 13.85
C LEU A 731 -58.25 7.67 13.72
N GLY A 732 -59.13 8.48 14.30
CA GLY A 732 -60.59 8.37 14.25
C GLY A 732 -61.17 7.45 15.33
N GLU A 733 -60.51 6.32 15.60
CA GLU A 733 -60.89 5.38 16.65
C GLU A 733 -59.68 4.76 17.36
N SER A 734 -59.90 4.24 18.57
CA SER A 734 -58.85 3.57 19.34
C SER A 734 -58.54 2.21 18.75
N ARG A 735 -57.27 1.95 18.41
CA ARG A 735 -56.80 0.66 17.92
C ARG A 735 -55.52 0.23 18.61
N GLN A 736 -55.27 -1.08 18.61
CA GLN A 736 -53.97 -1.63 19.00
C GLN A 736 -52.98 -1.35 17.86
N LEU A 737 -51.94 -0.55 18.14
CA LEU A 737 -50.89 -0.22 17.17
C LEU A 737 -49.75 -1.23 17.24
N GLU A 738 -49.22 -1.62 16.09
CA GLU A 738 -48.14 -2.60 15.94
C GLU A 738 -46.85 -2.01 15.38
N GLN A 739 -46.96 -1.01 14.49
CA GLN A 739 -45.78 -0.46 13.82
C GLN A 739 -46.03 0.99 13.36
N VAL A 740 -44.98 1.81 13.40
CA VAL A 740 -44.94 3.12 12.75
C VAL A 740 -43.82 3.12 11.71
N ASN A 741 -44.16 3.40 10.46
CA ASN A 741 -43.21 3.57 9.36
C ASN A 741 -42.93 5.05 9.14
N ILE A 742 -41.66 5.41 9.01
CA ILE A 742 -41.20 6.79 8.84
C ILE A 742 -40.29 6.84 7.61
N PHE A 743 -40.57 7.77 6.69
CA PHE A 743 -39.74 8.05 5.53
C PHE A 743 -38.98 9.38 5.73
N GLY A 744 -37.69 9.25 6.02
CA GLY A 744 -36.79 10.38 6.30
C GLY A 744 -36.20 11.01 5.05
N GLY A 745 -35.94 12.32 5.11
CA GLY A 745 -35.27 13.11 4.08
C GLY A 745 -33.87 13.56 4.50
N VAL A 746 -33.37 14.63 3.88
CA VAL A 746 -32.02 15.16 4.18
C VAL A 746 -32.01 15.91 5.52
N GLY A 747 -30.94 15.70 6.30
CA GLY A 747 -30.66 16.45 7.53
C GLY A 747 -30.36 15.52 8.69
N THR A 748 -30.24 16.08 9.90
CA THR A 748 -30.06 15.31 11.13
C THR A 748 -30.83 15.96 12.26
N GLY A 749 -31.43 15.15 13.13
CA GLY A 749 -32.07 15.63 14.35
C GLY A 749 -32.86 14.53 15.04
N LYS A 750 -33.69 14.92 16.00
CA LYS A 750 -34.35 13.99 16.93
C LYS A 750 -35.78 14.41 17.17
N PHE A 751 -36.66 13.43 17.27
CA PHE A 751 -38.03 13.64 17.68
C PHE A 751 -38.54 12.41 18.44
N LYS A 752 -39.61 12.59 19.20
CA LYS A 752 -40.31 11.50 19.87
C LYS A 752 -41.74 11.40 19.39
N LEU A 753 -42.23 10.17 19.32
CA LEU A 753 -43.63 9.84 19.11
C LEU A 753 -44.26 9.43 20.43
N GLU A 754 -45.39 10.03 20.78
CA GLU A 754 -46.12 9.76 22.02
C GLU A 754 -47.56 9.37 21.69
N PHE A 755 -48.15 8.49 22.51
CA PHE A 755 -49.42 7.85 22.20
C PHE A 755 -50.47 8.12 23.29
N SER A 756 -51.72 8.24 22.88
CA SER A 756 -52.82 8.48 23.80
C SER A 756 -54.19 7.99 23.33
N GLN A 757 -55.09 7.80 24.29
CA GLN A 757 -56.53 7.61 24.08
C GLN A 757 -57.30 8.94 23.98
N THR A 758 -56.78 10.01 24.57
CA THR A 758 -57.35 11.37 24.58
C THR A 758 -56.28 12.42 24.22
N PRO A 759 -56.62 13.57 23.65
CA PRO A 759 -55.62 14.55 23.19
C PRO A 759 -54.78 15.20 24.30
N ASP A 760 -55.09 14.96 25.59
CA ASP A 760 -54.48 15.65 26.73
C ASP A 760 -53.52 14.78 27.58
N ASN A 761 -53.42 13.46 27.34
CA ASN A 761 -52.67 12.54 28.22
C ASN A 761 -51.70 11.60 27.48
N TRP A 762 -50.49 12.08 27.19
CA TRP A 762 -49.49 11.40 26.37
C TRP A 762 -48.64 10.38 27.16
N SER A 763 -48.37 9.22 26.56
CA SER A 763 -47.63 8.12 27.18
C SER A 763 -46.83 7.30 26.16
N ASN A 764 -46.01 6.36 26.64
CA ASN A 764 -45.23 5.41 25.82
C ASN A 764 -44.32 6.08 24.76
N PRO A 765 -43.43 7.02 25.14
CA PRO A 765 -42.60 7.74 24.19
C PRO A 765 -41.67 6.80 23.40
N LEU A 766 -41.66 6.94 22.08
CA LEU A 766 -40.73 6.31 21.15
C LEU A 766 -39.80 7.38 20.60
N ASN A 767 -38.53 7.34 20.97
CA ASN A 767 -37.52 8.27 20.47
C ASN A 767 -37.02 7.79 19.09
N VAL A 768 -36.98 8.71 18.13
CA VAL A 768 -36.51 8.47 16.77
C VAL A 768 -35.37 9.43 16.45
N ASP A 769 -34.24 8.85 16.08
CA ASP A 769 -33.08 9.60 15.60
C ASP A 769 -33.08 9.62 14.05
N GLU A 770 -33.02 10.82 13.48
CA GLU A 770 -32.69 11.06 12.08
C GLU A 770 -31.20 11.38 12.00
N ASP A 771 -30.40 10.39 11.59
CA ASP A 771 -28.96 10.55 11.41
C ASP A 771 -28.55 10.60 9.93
N VAL A 772 -27.26 10.77 9.69
CA VAL A 772 -26.69 10.88 8.34
C VAL A 772 -26.87 9.63 7.48
N GLY A 773 -27.08 8.46 8.09
CA GLY A 773 -27.27 7.18 7.41
C GLY A 773 -28.71 6.92 6.97
N ASN A 774 -29.66 7.74 7.42
CA ASN A 774 -31.09 7.51 7.29
C ASN A 774 -31.78 8.45 6.29
N VAL A 775 -31.27 8.53 5.05
CA VAL A 775 -31.81 9.42 4.01
C VAL A 775 -32.49 8.63 2.89
N PHE A 776 -33.76 8.96 2.60
CA PHE A 776 -34.61 8.29 1.61
C PHE A 776 -34.73 6.77 1.85
N ILE A 777 -34.91 6.41 3.13
CA ILE A 777 -35.12 5.04 3.59
C ILE A 777 -36.38 4.96 4.44
N TRP A 778 -37.16 3.90 4.25
CA TRP A 778 -38.27 3.57 5.13
C TRP A 778 -37.75 2.87 6.38
N LYS A 779 -37.99 3.50 7.54
CA LYS A 779 -37.69 2.93 8.86
C LYS A 779 -38.96 2.43 9.50
N SER A 780 -38.95 1.19 9.97
CA SER A 780 -40.07 0.56 10.64
C SER A 780 -39.77 0.48 12.14
N GLN A 781 -40.59 1.17 12.95
CA GLN A 781 -40.48 1.18 14.40
C GLN A 781 -41.61 0.33 15.00
N PRO A 782 -41.31 -0.81 15.64
CA PRO A 782 -42.33 -1.62 16.27
C PRO A 782 -42.90 -0.89 17.49
N VAL A 783 -44.22 -0.94 17.64
CA VAL A 783 -44.95 -0.39 18.79
C VAL A 783 -45.95 -1.42 19.31
N ASN A 784 -46.32 -1.32 20.58
CA ASN A 784 -47.33 -2.21 21.16
C ASN A 784 -48.19 -1.43 22.15
N VAL A 785 -49.04 -0.55 21.62
CA VAL A 785 -49.83 0.39 22.42
C VAL A 785 -51.22 0.53 21.85
N ALA A 786 -52.24 0.53 22.72
CA ALA A 786 -53.59 0.91 22.33
C ALA A 786 -53.68 2.44 22.31
N ALA A 787 -53.95 3.04 21.16
CA ALA A 787 -54.02 4.49 21.01
C ALA A 787 -55.01 4.91 19.92
N ARG A 788 -55.57 6.11 20.09
CA ARG A 788 -56.33 6.84 19.05
C ARG A 788 -55.52 8.02 18.51
N TYR A 789 -54.70 8.62 19.37
CA TYR A 789 -53.90 9.80 19.05
C TYR A 789 -52.41 9.47 19.05
N VAL A 790 -51.70 10.00 18.05
CA VAL A 790 -50.24 9.95 17.95
C VAL A 790 -49.71 11.38 17.90
N LYS A 791 -48.84 11.75 18.83
CA LYS A 791 -48.17 13.06 18.87
C LYS A 791 -46.73 12.92 18.45
N LEU A 792 -46.25 13.84 17.63
CA LEU A 792 -44.84 14.01 17.32
C LEU A 792 -44.36 15.28 18.01
N THR A 793 -43.29 15.16 18.81
CA THR A 793 -42.62 16.29 19.46
C THR A 793 -41.16 16.34 19.00
N VAL A 794 -40.71 17.48 18.49
CA VAL A 794 -39.33 17.69 18.03
C VAL A 794 -38.42 17.96 19.22
N ASP A 795 -37.39 17.16 19.39
CA ASP A 795 -36.37 17.36 20.43
C ASP A 795 -35.16 18.12 19.88
N THR A 796 -34.76 17.84 18.64
CA THR A 796 -33.67 18.54 17.96
C THR A 796 -34.06 18.76 16.49
N PRO A 797 -34.29 20.01 16.05
CA PRO A 797 -34.62 20.29 14.66
C PRO A 797 -33.39 20.09 13.75
N GLY A 798 -33.59 20.10 12.42
CA GLY A 798 -32.50 19.95 11.46
C GLY A 798 -32.66 18.82 10.44
N PHE A 799 -33.80 18.12 10.47
CA PHE A 799 -34.15 17.04 9.56
C PHE A 799 -35.34 17.41 8.66
N LEU A 800 -35.56 16.61 7.62
CA LEU A 800 -36.75 16.62 6.77
C LEU A 800 -37.48 15.28 6.94
N LEU A 801 -38.80 15.31 7.04
CA LEU A 801 -39.63 14.11 6.91
C LEU A 801 -40.54 14.25 5.70
N HIS A 802 -40.74 13.12 5.03
CA HIS A 802 -41.59 13.03 3.86
C HIS A 802 -42.94 12.39 4.18
N GLU A 803 -42.96 11.28 4.92
CA GLU A 803 -44.21 10.56 5.19
C GLU A 803 -44.10 9.73 6.49
N ILE A 804 -45.22 9.59 7.19
CA ILE A 804 -45.38 8.71 8.36
C ILE A 804 -46.63 7.84 8.17
N ALA A 805 -46.52 6.54 8.39
CA ALA A 805 -47.65 5.62 8.35
C ALA A 805 -47.76 4.81 9.65
N VAL A 806 -48.98 4.69 10.18
CA VAL A 806 -49.27 3.98 11.43
C VAL A 806 -50.05 2.72 11.11
N TYR A 807 -49.64 1.58 11.64
CA TYR A 807 -50.26 0.28 11.39
C TYR A 807 -50.92 -0.26 12.66
N GLY A 808 -52.14 -0.77 12.49
CA GLY A 808 -52.85 -1.52 13.53
C GLY A 808 -52.46 -3.00 13.55
N GLN A 809 -52.71 -3.66 14.67
CA GLN A 809 -52.39 -5.08 14.87
C GLN A 809 -52.99 -5.96 13.77
N GLY A 810 -52.12 -6.72 13.09
CA GLY A 810 -52.49 -7.64 12.01
C GLY A 810 -52.92 -6.97 10.69
N GLY A 811 -52.77 -5.65 10.56
CA GLY A 811 -53.07 -4.89 9.35
C GLY A 811 -51.86 -4.73 8.43
N THR A 812 -52.05 -4.90 7.13
CA THR A 812 -51.00 -4.70 6.10
C THR A 812 -51.06 -3.32 5.44
N GLU A 813 -52.07 -2.50 5.77
CA GLU A 813 -52.27 -1.15 5.24
C GLU A 813 -52.23 -0.11 6.37
N PRO A 814 -51.77 1.13 6.09
CA PRO A 814 -51.79 2.21 7.05
C PRO A 814 -53.22 2.50 7.55
N LEU A 815 -53.34 2.87 8.82
CA LEU A 815 -54.60 3.34 9.40
C LEU A 815 -54.99 4.71 8.81
N PRO A 816 -56.29 4.94 8.55
CA PRO A 816 -56.74 6.23 8.03
C PRO A 816 -56.54 7.35 9.07
N VAL A 817 -56.06 8.50 8.60
CA VAL A 817 -55.90 9.71 9.42
C VAL A 817 -57.17 10.57 9.31
N ALA A 818 -57.83 10.82 10.44
CA ALA A 818 -59.05 11.63 10.50
C ALA A 818 -58.74 13.13 10.48
N SER A 819 -57.72 13.55 11.24
CA SER A 819 -57.25 14.94 11.27
C SER A 819 -55.82 15.07 11.79
N VAL A 820 -55.09 16.07 11.32
CA VAL A 820 -53.78 16.48 11.85
C VAL A 820 -53.93 17.86 12.48
N SER A 821 -53.59 17.97 13.76
CA SER A 821 -53.75 19.19 14.56
C SER A 821 -52.39 19.69 15.04
N PRO A 822 -51.93 20.86 14.58
CA PRO A 822 -50.76 21.52 15.15
C PRO A 822 -50.99 21.82 16.63
N ASP A 823 -50.00 21.56 17.48
CA ASP A 823 -50.07 21.80 18.93
C ASP A 823 -49.21 23.01 19.32
N SER A 824 -47.94 23.03 18.89
CA SER A 824 -46.99 24.12 19.16
C SER A 824 -45.99 24.33 18.02
N GLY A 825 -45.64 25.59 17.75
CA GLY A 825 -44.59 25.96 16.80
C GLY A 825 -45.06 26.19 15.36
N THR A 826 -44.16 26.76 14.54
CA THR A 826 -44.40 27.03 13.12
C THR A 826 -43.29 26.39 12.30
N ALA A 827 -43.66 25.45 11.42
CA ALA A 827 -42.73 24.74 10.57
C ALA A 827 -41.89 25.67 9.69
N LYS A 828 -40.64 25.28 9.46
CA LYS A 828 -39.71 25.99 8.56
C LYS A 828 -40.11 25.81 7.09
N ARG A 829 -40.61 24.63 6.74
CA ARG A 829 -41.08 24.29 5.39
C ARG A 829 -42.22 23.27 5.47
N GLY A 830 -43.26 23.46 4.66
CA GLY A 830 -44.41 22.57 4.60
C GLY A 830 -45.31 22.65 5.84
N THR A 831 -46.20 21.67 6.01
CA THR A 831 -47.10 21.56 7.15
C THR A 831 -47.11 20.13 7.69
N PRO A 832 -47.44 19.88 8.98
CA PRO A 832 -47.54 18.52 9.50
C PRO A 832 -48.49 17.59 8.73
N ALA A 833 -49.51 18.15 8.06
CA ALA A 833 -50.44 17.39 7.23
C ALA A 833 -49.75 16.74 6.02
N ASN A 834 -48.62 17.29 5.55
CA ASN A 834 -47.82 16.73 4.47
C ASN A 834 -47.17 15.38 4.82
N LEU A 835 -47.24 14.93 6.08
CA LEU A 835 -46.70 13.63 6.48
C LEU A 835 -47.69 12.49 6.32
N PHE A 836 -48.92 12.80 5.89
CA PHE A 836 -50.04 11.87 5.81
C PHE A 836 -50.85 12.03 4.51
N ASP A 837 -50.38 12.81 3.54
CA ASP A 837 -51.11 13.10 2.31
C ASP A 837 -50.79 12.14 1.16
N GLU A 838 -49.70 11.38 1.24
CA GLU A 838 -49.29 10.39 0.22
C GLU A 838 -49.30 8.94 0.75
N GLN A 839 -50.20 8.63 1.69
CA GLN A 839 -50.35 7.29 2.31
C GLN A 839 -50.48 6.13 1.30
N ALA A 840 -50.99 6.39 0.08
CA ALA A 840 -51.08 5.40 -0.98
C ALA A 840 -49.71 4.98 -1.57
N LEU A 841 -48.64 5.72 -1.28
CA LEU A 841 -47.26 5.43 -1.70
C LEU A 841 -46.45 4.67 -0.64
N VAL A 842 -47.00 4.47 0.55
CA VAL A 842 -46.32 3.78 1.65
C VAL A 842 -46.16 2.28 1.28
N PRO A 843 -44.93 1.75 1.26
CA PRO A 843 -44.72 0.34 0.97
C PRO A 843 -45.08 -0.52 2.18
N ALA A 844 -45.53 -1.76 1.93
CA ALA A 844 -45.77 -2.74 3.00
C ALA A 844 -44.49 -3.04 3.81
N HIS A 845 -43.33 -3.10 3.15
CA HIS A 845 -42.04 -3.37 3.76
C HIS A 845 -40.93 -2.52 3.13
N SER A 846 -39.92 -2.18 3.92
CA SER A 846 -38.71 -1.49 3.45
C SER A 846 -37.82 -2.44 2.65
N GLY A 847 -37.21 -1.94 1.58
CA GLY A 847 -36.24 -2.73 0.81
C GLY A 847 -35.61 -1.96 -0.34
N TYR A 848 -34.72 -2.63 -1.08
CA TYR A 848 -33.94 -2.00 -2.16
C TYR A 848 -34.81 -1.32 -3.25
N MET A 849 -36.07 -1.75 -3.41
CA MET A 849 -37.00 -1.16 -4.39
C MET A 849 -37.54 0.20 -3.99
N ASN A 850 -37.65 0.52 -2.71
CA ASN A 850 -38.30 1.74 -2.21
C ASN A 850 -37.38 2.62 -1.35
N SER A 851 -36.17 2.14 -1.04
CA SER A 851 -35.21 2.80 -0.17
C SER A 851 -33.82 2.84 -0.77
N THR A 852 -33.01 3.80 -0.31
CA THR A 852 -31.56 3.79 -0.49
C THR A 852 -30.91 2.63 0.27
N TYR A 853 -29.75 2.19 -0.20
CA TYR A 853 -28.91 1.21 0.49
C TYR A 853 -27.44 1.43 0.11
N PHE A 854 -26.52 0.98 0.97
CA PHE A 854 -25.08 1.18 0.77
C PHE A 854 -24.76 2.65 0.45
N ASP A 855 -23.80 2.93 -0.41
CA ASP A 855 -23.36 4.29 -0.80
C ASP A 855 -24.44 5.15 -1.52
N GLU A 856 -25.65 4.65 -1.77
CA GLU A 856 -26.75 5.50 -2.24
C GLU A 856 -27.15 6.56 -1.20
N ILE A 857 -27.00 6.25 0.09
CA ILE A 857 -27.25 7.19 1.21
C ILE A 857 -26.37 8.44 1.11
N TYR A 858 -25.24 8.35 0.41
CA TYR A 858 -24.32 9.46 0.18
C TYR A 858 -24.53 10.08 -1.21
N HIS A 859 -24.46 9.26 -2.28
CA HIS A 859 -24.46 9.79 -3.64
C HIS A 859 -25.82 10.28 -4.12
N ALA A 860 -26.90 9.55 -3.82
CA ALA A 860 -28.25 9.97 -4.16
C ALA A 860 -28.67 11.17 -3.31
N ARG A 861 -28.38 11.13 -2.01
CA ARG A 861 -28.54 12.28 -1.10
C ARG A 861 -27.88 13.54 -1.67
N THR A 862 -26.59 13.46 -2.03
CA THR A 862 -25.87 14.65 -2.52
C THR A 862 -26.34 15.09 -3.90
N ALA A 863 -26.83 14.19 -4.75
CA ALA A 863 -27.51 14.58 -5.98
C ALA A 863 -28.79 15.39 -5.70
N TYR A 864 -29.58 15.00 -4.70
CA TYR A 864 -30.73 15.76 -4.24
C TYR A 864 -30.33 17.13 -3.66
N GLU A 865 -29.26 17.18 -2.86
CA GLU A 865 -28.72 18.42 -2.29
C GLU A 865 -28.31 19.41 -3.40
N TYR A 866 -27.65 18.92 -4.46
CA TYR A 866 -27.30 19.73 -5.63
C TYR A 866 -28.53 20.29 -6.36
N LEU A 867 -29.59 19.49 -6.50
CA LEU A 867 -30.82 19.90 -7.17
C LEU A 867 -31.56 21.01 -6.40
N HIS A 868 -31.51 20.96 -5.07
CA HIS A 868 -32.27 21.84 -4.19
C HIS A 868 -31.46 23.01 -3.62
N GLY A 869 -30.22 23.21 -4.07
CA GLY A 869 -29.38 24.30 -3.58
C GLY A 869 -28.96 24.14 -2.12
N ILE A 870 -28.81 22.90 -1.65
CA ILE A 870 -28.43 22.57 -0.27
C ILE A 870 -26.91 22.30 -0.24
N VAL A 871 -26.24 22.77 0.82
CA VAL A 871 -24.81 22.46 1.04
C VAL A 871 -24.62 20.95 1.11
N PRO A 872 -23.75 20.36 0.28
CA PRO A 872 -23.65 18.91 0.18
C PRO A 872 -23.01 18.30 1.44
N TYR A 873 -23.56 17.17 1.86
CA TYR A 873 -22.98 16.36 2.91
C TYR A 873 -21.74 15.59 2.42
N GLU A 874 -21.85 14.87 1.29
CA GLU A 874 -20.75 14.10 0.73
C GLU A 874 -19.92 14.99 -0.22
N ASN A 875 -18.70 15.33 0.20
CA ASN A 875 -17.78 16.18 -0.56
C ASN A 875 -16.41 15.52 -0.83
N THR A 876 -16.25 14.22 -0.58
CA THR A 876 -14.95 13.51 -0.69
C THR A 876 -14.62 13.11 -2.13
N HIS A 877 -15.56 13.30 -3.06
CA HIS A 877 -15.40 12.98 -4.48
C HIS A 877 -15.73 14.16 -5.40
N PRO A 878 -15.06 14.24 -6.57
CA PRO A 878 -15.42 15.18 -7.63
C PRO A 878 -16.92 15.09 -8.00
N PRO A 879 -17.57 16.24 -8.29
CA PRO A 879 -19.02 16.32 -8.26
C PRO A 879 -19.74 15.81 -9.51
N LEU A 880 -19.05 15.66 -10.65
CA LEU A 880 -19.73 15.37 -11.92
C LEU A 880 -20.53 14.06 -11.89
N GLY A 881 -20.04 13.03 -11.20
CA GLY A 881 -20.77 11.75 -11.10
C GLY A 881 -22.13 11.91 -10.40
N LYS A 882 -22.19 12.75 -9.36
CA LYS A 882 -23.42 13.02 -8.62
C LYS A 882 -24.33 14.01 -9.35
N LEU A 883 -23.76 14.96 -10.10
CA LEU A 883 -24.51 15.81 -11.01
C LEU A 883 -25.19 15.01 -12.14
N LEU A 884 -24.59 13.91 -12.59
CA LEU A 884 -25.26 12.99 -13.52
C LEU A 884 -26.42 12.23 -12.86
N ILE A 885 -26.29 11.89 -11.57
CA ILE A 885 -27.39 11.29 -10.80
C ILE A 885 -28.55 12.30 -10.64
N SER A 886 -28.26 13.57 -10.38
CA SER A 886 -29.30 14.61 -10.21
C SER A 886 -30.12 14.83 -11.48
N VAL A 887 -29.51 14.67 -12.68
CA VAL A 887 -30.25 14.66 -13.95
C VAL A 887 -31.30 13.54 -13.99
N GLY A 888 -31.00 12.38 -13.41
CA GLY A 888 -31.97 11.28 -13.32
C GLY A 888 -33.14 11.62 -12.40
N MET A 889 -32.85 12.19 -11.23
CA MET A 889 -33.87 12.65 -10.29
C MET A 889 -34.77 13.73 -10.91
N GLU A 890 -34.20 14.69 -11.64
CA GLU A 890 -34.96 15.76 -12.30
C GLU A 890 -35.90 15.21 -13.39
N LEU A 891 -35.46 14.19 -14.14
CA LEU A 891 -36.24 13.63 -15.25
C LEU A 891 -37.32 12.64 -14.80
N PHE A 892 -37.12 11.96 -13.67
CA PHE A 892 -37.95 10.81 -13.27
C PHE A 892 -38.45 10.86 -11.81
N GLY A 893 -38.16 11.93 -11.06
CA GLY A 893 -38.56 12.14 -9.67
C GLY A 893 -37.51 11.70 -8.64
N VAL A 894 -37.68 12.15 -7.40
CA VAL A 894 -36.80 11.79 -6.26
C VAL A 894 -37.21 10.42 -5.72
N ASN A 895 -36.92 9.38 -6.51
CA ASN A 895 -37.26 7.99 -6.20
C ASN A 895 -36.15 7.01 -6.67
N PRO A 896 -36.15 5.75 -6.16
CA PRO A 896 -35.14 4.75 -6.50
C PRO A 896 -34.87 4.56 -8.00
N PHE A 897 -35.90 4.62 -8.83
CA PHE A 897 -35.70 4.57 -10.27
C PHE A 897 -34.95 5.80 -10.80
N GLY A 898 -35.36 7.00 -10.40
CA GLY A 898 -34.79 8.27 -10.85
C GLY A 898 -33.32 8.44 -10.52
N TRP A 899 -32.87 8.06 -9.32
CA TRP A 899 -31.44 8.16 -9.00
C TRP A 899 -30.57 7.03 -9.56
N ARG A 900 -31.13 5.90 -10.00
CA ARG A 900 -30.36 4.76 -10.58
C ARG A 900 -30.28 4.77 -12.11
N ILE A 901 -31.24 5.37 -12.80
CA ILE A 901 -31.38 5.22 -14.26
C ILE A 901 -30.20 5.76 -15.07
N ILE A 902 -29.64 6.92 -14.73
CA ILE A 902 -28.53 7.51 -15.51
C ILE A 902 -27.27 6.63 -15.41
N GLY A 903 -26.93 6.15 -14.21
CA GLY A 903 -25.84 5.20 -14.02
C GLY A 903 -26.07 3.90 -14.79
N THR A 904 -27.30 3.39 -14.77
CA THR A 904 -27.71 2.20 -15.52
C THR A 904 -27.49 2.34 -17.03
N LEU A 905 -27.84 3.49 -17.60
CA LEU A 905 -27.62 3.76 -19.03
C LEU A 905 -26.13 3.81 -19.39
N PHE A 906 -25.28 4.34 -18.51
CA PHE A 906 -23.83 4.33 -18.71
C PHE A 906 -23.27 2.90 -18.65
N GLY A 907 -23.73 2.08 -17.70
CA GLY A 907 -23.38 0.66 -17.61
C GLY A 907 -23.78 -0.12 -18.87
N ILE A 908 -25.03 0.04 -19.33
CA ILE A 908 -25.50 -0.53 -20.62
C ILE A 908 -24.62 -0.04 -21.79
N GLY A 909 -24.26 1.25 -21.80
CA GLY A 909 -23.39 1.87 -22.80
C GLY A 909 -21.96 1.31 -22.83
N MET A 910 -21.48 0.66 -21.77
CA MET A 910 -20.17 0.02 -21.77
C MET A 910 -20.11 -1.23 -22.67
N LEU A 911 -21.23 -1.91 -22.90
CA LEU A 911 -21.29 -3.11 -23.77
C LEU A 911 -20.95 -2.82 -25.24
N PRO A 912 -21.59 -1.85 -25.92
CA PRO A 912 -21.18 -1.48 -27.27
C PRO A 912 -19.75 -0.92 -27.29
N LEU A 913 -19.30 -0.26 -26.22
CA LEU A 913 -17.95 0.26 -26.13
C LEU A 913 -16.89 -0.86 -26.08
N ILE A 914 -17.05 -1.86 -25.21
CA ILE A 914 -16.11 -3.00 -25.16
C ILE A 914 -16.17 -3.83 -26.45
N TYR A 915 -17.36 -3.95 -27.07
CA TYR A 915 -17.51 -4.57 -28.40
C TYR A 915 -16.62 -3.85 -29.43
N MET A 916 -16.70 -2.52 -29.47
CA MET A 916 -15.92 -1.68 -30.39
C MET A 916 -14.41 -1.75 -30.10
N MET A 917 -14.02 -1.77 -28.83
CA MET A 917 -12.63 -1.98 -28.41
C MET A 917 -12.10 -3.34 -28.90
N ALA A 918 -12.83 -4.42 -28.62
CA ALA A 918 -12.46 -5.78 -29.03
C ALA A 918 -12.42 -5.93 -30.56
N LEU A 919 -13.40 -5.36 -31.29
CA LEU A 919 -13.40 -5.38 -32.75
C LEU A 919 -12.18 -4.64 -33.32
N ARG A 920 -11.78 -3.54 -32.69
CA ARG A 920 -10.59 -2.77 -33.09
C ARG A 920 -9.28 -3.51 -32.83
N LEU A 921 -9.19 -4.23 -31.72
CA LEU A 921 -8.01 -5.01 -31.34
C LEU A 921 -7.88 -6.31 -32.13
N PHE A 922 -8.98 -7.06 -32.29
CA PHE A 922 -8.97 -8.44 -32.79
C PHE A 922 -9.50 -8.59 -34.20
N ARG A 923 -10.19 -7.58 -34.75
CA ARG A 923 -10.66 -7.52 -36.15
C ARG A 923 -11.58 -8.66 -36.57
N LYS A 924 -12.30 -9.25 -35.61
CA LYS A 924 -13.29 -10.31 -35.87
C LYS A 924 -14.52 -10.11 -34.98
N THR A 925 -15.70 -10.12 -35.61
CA THR A 925 -17.02 -10.04 -34.96
C THR A 925 -17.16 -11.04 -33.81
N GLY A 926 -16.76 -12.30 -34.00
CA GLY A 926 -16.90 -13.33 -32.96
C GLY A 926 -16.15 -13.03 -31.66
N TYR A 927 -14.97 -12.40 -31.75
CA TYR A 927 -14.21 -12.00 -30.56
C TYR A 927 -14.74 -10.71 -29.93
N ALA A 928 -15.33 -9.82 -30.73
CA ALA A 928 -16.02 -8.64 -30.22
C ALA A 928 -17.31 -9.01 -29.47
N ALA A 929 -18.10 -9.94 -30.03
CA ALA A 929 -19.28 -10.52 -29.39
C ALA A 929 -18.89 -11.28 -28.11
N LEU A 930 -17.77 -12.02 -28.12
CA LEU A 930 -17.25 -12.68 -26.92
C LEU A 930 -16.92 -11.67 -25.81
N ALA A 931 -16.23 -10.57 -26.14
CA ALA A 931 -15.86 -9.56 -25.15
C ALA A 931 -17.10 -8.91 -24.51
N ALA A 932 -18.07 -8.48 -25.33
CA ALA A 932 -19.32 -7.90 -24.85
C ALA A 932 -20.17 -8.91 -24.07
N GLY A 933 -20.24 -10.16 -24.54
CA GLY A 933 -20.98 -11.22 -23.87
C GLY A 933 -20.38 -11.59 -22.50
N LEU A 934 -19.07 -11.75 -22.40
CA LEU A 934 -18.42 -11.99 -21.11
C LEU A 934 -18.58 -10.82 -20.15
N PHE A 935 -18.53 -9.58 -20.65
CA PHE A 935 -18.74 -8.41 -19.81
C PHE A 935 -20.20 -8.25 -19.35
N ALA A 936 -21.17 -8.62 -20.20
CA ALA A 936 -22.57 -8.70 -19.80
C ALA A 936 -22.86 -9.79 -18.75
N LEU A 937 -22.03 -10.84 -18.70
CA LEU A 937 -22.12 -11.95 -17.73
C LEU A 937 -21.23 -11.76 -16.49
N ASP A 938 -20.55 -10.62 -16.38
CA ASP A 938 -19.77 -10.30 -15.20
C ASP A 938 -20.68 -9.78 -14.08
N PHE A 939 -20.50 -10.33 -12.88
CA PHE A 939 -21.37 -10.07 -11.73
C PHE A 939 -21.25 -8.62 -11.27
N MET A 940 -20.02 -8.12 -11.19
CA MET A 940 -19.73 -6.77 -10.72
C MET A 940 -20.22 -5.72 -11.71
N HIS A 941 -20.05 -5.96 -13.01
CA HIS A 941 -20.62 -5.08 -14.01
C HIS A 941 -22.14 -4.98 -13.86
N PHE A 942 -22.85 -6.10 -13.65
CA PHE A 942 -24.30 -6.09 -13.45
C PHE A 942 -24.73 -5.35 -12.18
N THR A 943 -24.09 -5.62 -11.04
CA THR A 943 -24.46 -5.00 -9.76
C THR A 943 -24.14 -3.51 -9.73
N GLN A 944 -22.97 -3.11 -10.22
CA GLN A 944 -22.55 -1.70 -10.32
C GLN A 944 -23.38 -0.91 -11.34
N THR A 945 -23.95 -1.58 -12.35
CA THR A 945 -24.86 -0.93 -13.30
C THR A 945 -26.17 -0.51 -12.62
N ARG A 946 -26.63 -1.24 -11.59
CA ARG A 946 -27.98 -1.08 -11.01
C ARG A 946 -28.06 -0.24 -9.74
N ILE A 947 -26.93 0.24 -9.22
CA ILE A 947 -26.86 1.06 -8.01
C ILE A 947 -26.46 2.50 -8.35
N SER A 948 -26.95 3.47 -7.58
CA SER A 948 -26.60 4.89 -7.74
C SER A 948 -25.26 5.23 -7.08
N THR A 949 -24.17 4.70 -7.65
CA THR A 949 -22.80 5.05 -7.29
C THR A 949 -22.06 5.72 -8.46
N ILE A 950 -20.98 6.43 -8.15
CA ILE A 950 -20.21 7.16 -9.15
C ILE A 950 -19.21 6.30 -9.94
N ASP A 951 -19.06 5.01 -9.58
CA ASP A 951 -18.08 4.09 -10.19
C ASP A 951 -18.35 3.82 -11.67
N VAL A 952 -19.61 3.65 -12.04
CA VAL A 952 -20.03 3.35 -13.41
C VAL A 952 -19.61 4.46 -14.39
N TYR A 953 -19.69 5.73 -13.98
CA TYR A 953 -19.23 6.85 -14.79
C TYR A 953 -17.71 6.82 -14.98
N GLY A 954 -16.96 6.58 -13.89
CA GLY A 954 -15.51 6.48 -13.93
C GLY A 954 -15.02 5.39 -14.89
N VAL A 955 -15.59 4.18 -14.79
CA VAL A 955 -15.20 3.05 -15.67
C VAL A 955 -15.56 3.32 -17.13
N PHE A 956 -16.72 3.91 -17.40
CA PHE A 956 -17.14 4.23 -18.76
C PHE A 956 -16.16 5.19 -19.45
N PHE A 957 -15.74 6.25 -18.76
CA PHE A 957 -14.78 7.21 -19.29
C PHE A 957 -13.36 6.65 -19.38
N ILE A 958 -12.97 5.75 -18.47
CA ILE A 958 -11.71 5.00 -18.56
C ILE A 958 -11.67 4.18 -19.85
N MET A 959 -12.74 3.47 -20.19
CA MET A 959 -12.82 2.69 -21.42
C MET A 959 -12.72 3.59 -22.67
N LEU A 960 -13.41 4.74 -22.67
CA LEU A 960 -13.35 5.69 -23.78
C LEU A 960 -11.95 6.28 -23.98
N MET A 961 -11.31 6.78 -22.91
CA MET A 961 -9.98 7.38 -23.04
C MET A 961 -8.95 6.37 -23.58
N PHE A 962 -8.98 5.12 -23.12
CA PHE A 962 -8.09 4.08 -23.64
C PHE A 962 -8.43 3.64 -25.07
N TYR A 963 -9.71 3.57 -25.45
CA TYR A 963 -10.13 3.32 -26.83
C TYR A 963 -9.54 4.35 -27.80
N PHE A 964 -9.65 5.64 -27.46
CA PHE A 964 -9.11 6.72 -28.29
C PHE A 964 -7.58 6.81 -28.25
N MET A 965 -6.94 6.58 -27.11
CA MET A 965 -5.48 6.50 -27.04
C MET A 965 -4.92 5.33 -27.85
N GLN A 966 -5.59 4.18 -27.86
CA GLN A 966 -5.21 3.06 -28.73
C GLN A 966 -5.33 3.41 -30.21
N ARG A 967 -6.35 4.21 -30.57
CA ARG A 967 -6.48 4.75 -31.92
C ARG A 967 -5.30 5.67 -32.27
N TYR A 968 -4.88 6.54 -31.36
CA TYR A 968 -3.69 7.36 -31.56
C TYR A 968 -2.41 6.52 -31.68
N ALA A 969 -2.18 5.58 -30.76
CA ALA A 969 -0.97 4.75 -30.71
C ALA A 969 -0.76 3.87 -31.95
N THR A 970 -1.84 3.59 -32.70
CA THR A 970 -1.79 2.84 -33.97
C THR A 970 -1.65 3.73 -35.21
N MET A 971 -1.57 5.06 -35.05
CA MET A 971 -1.31 6.03 -36.13
C MET A 971 0.17 6.42 -36.20
N ASN A 972 0.58 6.97 -37.35
CA ASN A 972 1.95 7.45 -37.58
C ASN A 972 1.90 8.80 -38.31
N PHE A 973 2.41 9.86 -37.67
CA PHE A 973 2.44 11.22 -38.24
C PHE A 973 3.45 11.42 -39.38
N PHE A 974 4.28 10.42 -39.68
CA PHE A 974 5.08 10.40 -40.91
C PHE A 974 4.23 9.96 -42.12
N LYS A 975 3.25 9.08 -41.88
CA LYS A 975 2.34 8.55 -42.92
C LYS A 975 1.09 9.38 -43.13
N GLN A 976 0.61 10.05 -42.08
CA GLN A 976 -0.64 10.79 -42.10
C GLN A 976 -0.42 12.24 -41.64
N PRO A 977 -1.24 13.20 -42.10
CA PRO A 977 -1.20 14.57 -41.58
C PRO A 977 -1.37 14.60 -40.07
N LEU A 978 -0.55 15.41 -39.39
CA LEU A 978 -0.53 15.51 -37.93
C LEU A 978 -1.94 15.78 -37.35
N GLY A 979 -2.70 16.71 -37.95
CA GLY A 979 -4.06 17.03 -37.49
C GLY A 979 -4.98 15.81 -37.39
N LYS A 980 -4.89 14.84 -38.32
CA LYS A 980 -5.67 13.60 -38.24
C LYS A 980 -5.26 12.71 -37.07
N THR A 981 -3.99 12.73 -36.70
CA THR A 981 -3.47 12.00 -35.53
C THR A 981 -3.86 12.68 -34.22
N LEU A 982 -4.06 14.00 -34.21
CA LEU A 982 -4.47 14.75 -33.01
C LEU A 982 -5.95 14.54 -32.64
N VAL A 983 -6.83 14.23 -33.59
CA VAL A 983 -8.27 13.99 -33.31
C VAL A 983 -8.51 12.89 -32.25
N PRO A 984 -8.00 11.66 -32.39
CA PRO A 984 -8.16 10.66 -31.32
C PRO A 984 -7.46 11.06 -30.02
N LEU A 985 -6.37 11.82 -30.10
CA LEU A 985 -5.67 12.30 -28.91
C LEU A 985 -6.52 13.33 -28.12
N PHE A 986 -7.23 14.21 -28.84
CA PHE A 986 -8.22 15.14 -28.27
C PHE A 986 -9.34 14.40 -27.54
N TRP A 987 -9.98 13.42 -28.20
CA TRP A 987 -11.05 12.64 -27.58
C TRP A 987 -10.56 11.87 -26.35
N SER A 988 -9.34 11.33 -26.40
CA SER A 988 -8.73 10.69 -25.25
C SER A 988 -8.56 11.66 -24.07
N GLY A 989 -8.13 12.90 -24.33
CA GLY A 989 -7.97 13.93 -23.30
C GLY A 989 -9.28 14.46 -22.74
N LEU A 990 -10.29 14.66 -23.61
CA LEU A 990 -11.63 15.08 -23.20
C LEU A 990 -12.27 14.06 -22.24
N PHE A 991 -12.29 12.77 -22.61
CA PHE A 991 -12.88 11.73 -21.77
C PHE A 991 -12.05 11.47 -20.51
N PHE A 992 -10.74 11.68 -20.56
CA PHE A 992 -9.91 11.71 -19.34
C PHE A 992 -10.38 12.83 -18.39
N GLY A 993 -10.57 14.06 -18.88
CA GLY A 993 -11.05 15.19 -18.07
C GLY A 993 -12.43 14.98 -17.45
N ILE A 994 -13.41 14.57 -18.26
CA ILE A 994 -14.77 14.26 -17.79
C ILE A 994 -14.75 13.13 -16.76
N GLY A 995 -13.95 12.08 -16.98
CA GLY A 995 -13.82 10.99 -16.03
C GLY A 995 -13.19 11.41 -14.70
N VAL A 996 -12.13 12.24 -14.73
CA VAL A 996 -11.49 12.77 -13.51
C VAL A 996 -12.45 13.65 -12.71
N ALA A 997 -13.29 14.44 -13.39
CA ALA A 997 -14.35 15.23 -12.77
C ALA A 997 -15.46 14.37 -12.14
N SER A 998 -15.53 13.07 -12.48
CA SER A 998 -16.48 12.11 -11.90
C SER A 998 -15.89 11.33 -10.72
N LYS A 999 -14.64 10.84 -10.83
CA LYS A 999 -13.93 10.10 -9.77
C LYS A 999 -12.41 10.11 -10.00
N TRP A 1000 -11.62 10.32 -8.95
CA TRP A 1000 -10.15 10.40 -9.06
C TRP A 1000 -9.46 9.11 -9.53
N ILE A 1001 -10.11 7.94 -9.46
CA ILE A 1001 -9.56 6.70 -10.03
C ILE A 1001 -9.21 6.86 -11.52
N VAL A 1002 -9.87 7.76 -12.26
CA VAL A 1002 -9.54 8.02 -13.67
C VAL A 1002 -8.14 8.62 -13.84
N LEU A 1003 -7.61 9.36 -12.85
CA LEU A 1003 -6.25 9.92 -12.86
C LEU A 1003 -5.18 8.82 -12.99
N TYR A 1004 -5.41 7.66 -12.36
CA TYR A 1004 -4.51 6.51 -12.43
C TYR A 1004 -4.30 6.04 -13.87
N GLY A 1005 -5.38 6.01 -14.66
CA GLY A 1005 -5.31 5.72 -16.08
C GLY A 1005 -4.51 6.73 -16.90
N GLY A 1006 -4.42 7.99 -16.44
CA GLY A 1006 -3.58 9.03 -17.04
C GLY A 1006 -2.10 8.63 -17.14
N ALA A 1007 -1.57 7.91 -16.15
CA ALA A 1007 -0.22 7.34 -16.22
C ALA A 1007 -0.10 6.30 -17.35
N GLY A 1008 -1.13 5.45 -17.53
CA GLY A 1008 -1.21 4.51 -18.64
C GLY A 1008 -1.25 5.21 -20.01
N LEU A 1009 -2.02 6.30 -20.13
CA LEU A 1009 -2.06 7.14 -21.33
C LEU A 1009 -0.67 7.73 -21.63
N ALA A 1010 0.02 8.26 -20.63
CA ALA A 1010 1.38 8.79 -20.78
C ALA A 1010 2.39 7.72 -21.24
N VAL A 1011 2.29 6.49 -20.71
CA VAL A 1011 3.11 5.36 -21.17
C VAL A 1011 2.83 5.04 -22.64
N MET A 1012 1.57 4.97 -23.07
CA MET A 1012 1.21 4.70 -24.47
C MET A 1012 1.69 5.81 -25.41
N LEU A 1013 1.54 7.07 -25.02
CA LEU A 1013 2.07 8.24 -25.75
C LEU A 1013 3.60 8.15 -25.86
N GLY A 1014 4.28 7.87 -24.75
CA GLY A 1014 5.73 7.72 -24.70
C GLY A 1014 6.24 6.59 -25.58
N LEU A 1015 5.59 5.43 -25.58
CA LEU A 1015 5.91 4.32 -26.49
C LEU A 1015 5.71 4.71 -27.96
N SER A 1016 4.60 5.37 -28.28
CA SER A 1016 4.33 5.87 -29.65
C SER A 1016 5.40 6.86 -30.12
N LEU A 1017 5.71 7.88 -29.32
CA LEU A 1017 6.73 8.88 -29.65
C LEU A 1017 8.15 8.29 -29.69
N PHE A 1018 8.45 7.31 -28.82
CA PHE A 1018 9.71 6.60 -28.85
C PHE A 1018 9.89 5.80 -30.14
N GLU A 1019 8.81 5.22 -30.68
CA GLU A 1019 8.83 4.57 -31.99
C GLU A 1019 9.08 5.56 -33.11
N ARG A 1020 8.41 6.72 -33.10
CA ARG A 1020 8.68 7.81 -34.05
C ARG A 1020 10.11 8.31 -33.96
N TYR A 1021 10.68 8.37 -32.75
CA TYR A 1021 12.08 8.74 -32.53
C TYR A 1021 13.05 7.69 -33.10
N ARG A 1022 12.76 6.39 -32.92
CA ARG A 1022 13.56 5.31 -33.50
C ARG A 1022 13.56 5.37 -35.02
N GLU A 1023 12.38 5.58 -35.62
CA GLU A 1023 12.20 5.78 -37.05
C GLU A 1023 12.98 6.99 -37.56
N TYR A 1024 12.83 8.15 -36.92
CA TYR A 1024 13.60 9.37 -37.19
C TYR A 1024 15.11 9.13 -37.14
N LYS A 1025 15.59 8.47 -36.08
CA LYS A 1025 17.02 8.23 -35.87
C LYS A 1025 17.62 7.24 -36.88
N ALA A 1026 16.86 6.22 -37.26
CA ALA A 1026 17.26 5.28 -38.30
C ALA A 1026 17.29 5.98 -39.68
N ALA A 1027 16.26 6.78 -40.00
CA ALA A 1027 16.19 7.57 -41.23
C ALA A 1027 17.39 8.52 -41.38
N GLY A 1028 17.72 9.28 -40.33
CA GLY A 1028 18.86 10.20 -40.36
C GLY A 1028 20.21 9.51 -40.53
N ARG A 1029 20.39 8.28 -40.01
CA ARG A 1029 21.63 7.50 -40.21
C ARG A 1029 21.75 6.99 -41.64
N LEU A 1030 20.70 6.37 -42.17
CA LEU A 1030 20.71 5.85 -43.55
C LEU A 1030 20.87 6.96 -44.60
N LEU A 1031 20.27 8.13 -44.36
CA LEU A 1031 20.45 9.31 -45.22
C LEU A 1031 21.90 9.83 -45.18
N GLY A 1032 22.52 9.90 -44.00
CA GLY A 1032 23.89 10.37 -43.84
C GLY A 1032 24.94 9.43 -44.45
N GLU A 1033 24.65 8.14 -44.58
CA GLU A 1033 25.54 7.14 -45.18
C GLU A 1033 25.29 6.91 -46.68
N GLY A 1034 24.27 7.55 -47.27
CA GLY A 1034 23.97 7.42 -48.71
C GLY A 1034 23.43 6.04 -49.14
N LYS A 1035 22.96 5.20 -48.20
CA LYS A 1035 22.60 3.78 -48.44
C LYS A 1035 21.18 3.53 -48.96
N LEU A 1036 20.40 4.59 -49.22
CA LEU A 1036 19.02 4.48 -49.71
C LEU A 1036 18.97 4.60 -51.24
N ALA A 1037 18.77 3.46 -51.92
CA ALA A 1037 18.59 3.39 -53.38
C ALA A 1037 17.14 3.68 -53.82
N ASP A 1038 16.16 3.27 -53.02
CA ASP A 1038 14.73 3.49 -53.26
C ASP A 1038 14.36 4.97 -53.02
N GLN A 1039 13.87 5.66 -54.06
CA GLN A 1039 13.52 7.08 -54.01
C GLN A 1039 12.31 7.37 -53.13
N GLU A 1040 11.30 6.49 -53.13
CA GLU A 1040 10.08 6.68 -52.31
C GLU A 1040 10.44 6.59 -50.82
N LEU A 1041 11.24 5.58 -50.46
CA LEU A 1041 11.72 5.41 -49.10
C LEU A 1041 12.65 6.56 -48.68
N LYS A 1042 13.50 7.04 -49.59
CA LYS A 1042 14.40 8.18 -49.36
C LYS A 1042 13.62 9.47 -49.09
N GLU A 1043 12.53 9.73 -49.81
CA GLU A 1043 11.64 10.86 -49.55
C GLU A 1043 10.93 10.73 -48.19
N ALA A 1044 10.43 9.53 -47.87
CA ALA A 1044 9.84 9.25 -46.56
C ALA A 1044 10.85 9.50 -45.42
N CYS A 1045 12.10 9.08 -45.59
CA CYS A 1045 13.19 9.36 -44.66
C CYS A 1045 13.45 10.86 -44.49
N ARG A 1046 13.53 11.61 -45.60
CA ARG A 1046 13.74 13.07 -45.57
C ARG A 1046 12.60 13.77 -44.85
N LYS A 1047 11.36 13.33 -45.09
CA LYS A 1047 10.18 13.82 -44.37
C LYS A 1047 10.30 13.53 -42.88
N ALA A 1048 10.66 12.30 -42.49
CA ALA A 1048 10.82 11.93 -41.09
C ALA A 1048 11.92 12.75 -40.38
N ASP A 1049 13.07 12.91 -41.04
CA ASP A 1049 14.20 13.69 -40.54
C ASP A 1049 13.86 15.16 -40.28
N ARG A 1050 13.14 15.80 -41.23
CA ARG A 1050 12.74 17.21 -41.13
C ARG A 1050 11.57 17.46 -40.18
N SER A 1051 10.60 16.53 -40.12
CA SER A 1051 9.32 16.77 -39.43
C SER A 1051 9.26 16.25 -38.00
N PHE A 1052 10.15 15.34 -37.58
CA PHE A 1052 10.05 14.68 -36.27
C PHE A 1052 9.94 15.66 -35.11
N TRP A 1053 10.86 16.62 -34.98
CA TRP A 1053 10.86 17.56 -33.86
C TRP A 1053 9.64 18.48 -33.90
N LYS A 1054 9.31 19.04 -35.07
CA LYS A 1054 8.11 19.88 -35.24
C LYS A 1054 6.84 19.15 -34.82
N ASN A 1055 6.62 17.94 -35.35
CA ASN A 1055 5.43 17.14 -35.06
C ASN A 1055 5.39 16.66 -33.60
N THR A 1056 6.54 16.31 -33.03
CA THR A 1056 6.64 15.89 -31.62
C THR A 1056 6.33 17.05 -30.68
N ILE A 1057 6.92 18.24 -30.90
CA ILE A 1057 6.64 19.44 -30.10
C ILE A 1057 5.17 19.80 -30.21
N LEU A 1058 4.61 19.84 -31.41
CA LEU A 1058 3.20 20.18 -31.60
C LEU A 1058 2.26 19.13 -30.98
N THR A 1059 2.62 17.85 -31.03
CA THR A 1059 1.89 16.78 -30.32
C THR A 1059 1.93 17.00 -28.81
N LEU A 1060 3.11 17.27 -28.23
CA LEU A 1060 3.26 17.50 -26.79
C LEU A 1060 2.55 18.78 -26.34
N ALA A 1061 2.62 19.86 -27.13
CA ALA A 1061 1.86 21.09 -26.89
C ALA A 1061 0.34 20.84 -26.94
N SER A 1062 -0.13 20.05 -27.92
CA SER A 1062 -1.53 19.61 -27.94
C SER A 1062 -1.88 18.72 -26.74
N CYS A 1063 -0.94 17.92 -26.21
CA CYS A 1063 -1.18 17.15 -25.00
C CYS A 1063 -1.37 18.05 -23.77
N VAL A 1064 -0.65 19.17 -23.66
CA VAL A 1064 -0.88 20.16 -22.59
C VAL A 1064 -2.32 20.67 -22.67
N LEU A 1065 -2.79 21.03 -23.87
CA LEU A 1065 -4.18 21.44 -24.05
C LEU A 1065 -5.16 20.31 -23.71
N PHE A 1066 -4.97 19.10 -24.23
CA PHE A 1066 -5.94 18.01 -24.16
C PHE A 1066 -5.96 17.26 -22.82
N PHE A 1067 -4.82 17.17 -22.13
CA PHE A 1067 -4.68 16.36 -20.89
C PHE A 1067 -4.39 17.20 -19.65
N VAL A 1068 -4.21 18.51 -19.78
CA VAL A 1068 -4.04 19.42 -18.62
C VAL A 1068 -5.11 20.50 -18.62
N ILE A 1069 -5.17 21.32 -19.68
CA ILE A 1069 -6.07 22.49 -19.72
C ILE A 1069 -7.54 22.06 -19.80
N ILE A 1070 -7.91 21.23 -20.78
CA ILE A 1070 -9.30 20.76 -20.94
C ILE A 1070 -9.78 20.02 -19.68
N PRO A 1071 -9.01 19.05 -19.12
CA PRO A 1071 -9.36 18.42 -17.85
C PRO A 1071 -9.53 19.40 -16.70
N ALA A 1072 -8.61 20.35 -16.51
CA ALA A 1072 -8.71 21.36 -15.47
C ALA A 1072 -9.99 22.19 -15.62
N VAL A 1073 -10.32 22.63 -16.85
CA VAL A 1073 -11.56 23.37 -17.12
C VAL A 1073 -12.79 22.51 -16.83
N SER A 1074 -12.88 21.29 -17.36
CA SER A 1074 -14.03 20.41 -17.11
C SER A 1074 -14.21 20.10 -15.63
N TYR A 1075 -13.09 19.93 -14.92
CA TYR A 1075 -13.07 19.67 -13.49
C TYR A 1075 -13.58 20.89 -12.73
N SER A 1076 -13.00 22.07 -12.94
CA SER A 1076 -13.44 23.33 -12.33
C SER A 1076 -14.92 23.64 -12.58
N LEU A 1077 -15.40 23.46 -13.82
CA LEU A 1077 -16.80 23.70 -14.17
C LEU A 1077 -17.76 22.80 -13.38
N SER A 1078 -17.36 21.57 -13.05
CA SER A 1078 -18.20 20.66 -12.27
C SER A 1078 -18.42 21.14 -10.82
N PHE A 1079 -17.54 21.99 -10.28
CA PHE A 1079 -17.68 22.54 -8.93
C PHE A 1079 -18.58 23.78 -8.85
N ILE A 1080 -19.03 24.34 -9.97
CA ILE A 1080 -19.88 25.55 -9.96
C ILE A 1080 -21.15 25.33 -9.13
N PRO A 1081 -21.99 24.32 -9.41
CA PRO A 1081 -23.23 24.13 -8.64
C PRO A 1081 -22.98 23.90 -7.14
N VAL A 1082 -21.85 23.27 -6.83
CA VAL A 1082 -21.50 22.79 -5.50
C VAL A 1082 -20.96 23.89 -4.60
N LEU A 1083 -20.13 24.78 -5.15
CA LEU A 1083 -19.57 25.90 -4.38
C LEU A 1083 -20.51 27.10 -4.37
N SER A 1084 -21.39 27.25 -5.36
CA SER A 1084 -22.38 28.34 -5.40
C SER A 1084 -23.37 28.33 -4.22
N VAL A 1085 -23.60 27.19 -3.58
CA VAL A 1085 -24.47 27.06 -2.39
C VAL A 1085 -23.75 27.33 -1.08
N THR A 1086 -22.42 27.47 -1.10
CA THR A 1086 -21.62 27.83 0.08
C THR A 1086 -21.65 29.35 0.31
N SER A 1087 -21.38 29.79 1.54
CA SER A 1087 -21.39 31.20 1.92
C SER A 1087 -20.42 32.07 1.10
N GLU A 1088 -19.29 31.52 0.66
CA GLU A 1088 -18.30 32.20 -0.18
C GLU A 1088 -18.62 32.16 -1.68
N GLY A 1089 -19.54 31.28 -2.10
CA GLY A 1089 -19.83 31.03 -3.51
C GLY A 1089 -18.68 30.35 -4.29
N TYR A 1090 -18.77 30.32 -5.62
CA TYR A 1090 -17.72 29.76 -6.46
C TYR A 1090 -16.53 30.73 -6.59
N THR A 1091 -15.46 30.46 -5.82
CA THR A 1091 -14.19 31.21 -5.89
C THR A 1091 -13.02 30.29 -6.22
N PHE A 1092 -11.91 30.86 -6.72
CA PHE A 1092 -10.69 30.09 -6.95
C PHE A 1092 -10.12 29.52 -5.65
N LYS A 1093 -10.21 30.29 -4.55
CA LYS A 1093 -9.80 29.85 -3.21
C LYS A 1093 -10.63 28.64 -2.75
N GLY A 1094 -11.96 28.74 -2.82
CA GLY A 1094 -12.86 27.65 -2.45
C GLY A 1094 -12.66 26.38 -3.29
N LEU A 1095 -12.33 26.52 -4.59
CA LEU A 1095 -11.99 25.36 -5.42
C LEU A 1095 -10.72 24.65 -4.91
N ILE A 1096 -9.68 25.39 -4.54
CA ILE A 1096 -8.43 24.83 -4.00
C ILE A 1096 -8.67 24.19 -2.62
N GLU A 1097 -9.45 24.84 -1.76
CA GLU A 1097 -9.82 24.30 -0.44
C GLU A 1097 -10.63 23.01 -0.57
N ALA A 1098 -11.57 22.93 -1.50
CA ALA A 1098 -12.28 21.68 -1.79
C ALA A 1098 -11.32 20.55 -2.19
N GLN A 1099 -10.24 20.84 -2.92
CA GLN A 1099 -9.23 19.83 -3.28
C GLN A 1099 -8.39 19.39 -2.08
N LYS A 1100 -8.00 20.34 -1.23
CA LYS A 1100 -7.29 20.06 0.02
C LYS A 1100 -8.14 19.18 0.92
N ASN A 1101 -9.39 19.56 1.18
CA ASN A 1101 -10.32 18.80 2.01
C ASN A 1101 -10.52 17.37 1.49
N MET A 1102 -10.72 17.19 0.18
CA MET A 1102 -10.80 15.84 -0.41
C MET A 1102 -9.50 15.04 -0.25
N TYR A 1103 -8.35 15.68 -0.47
CA TYR A 1103 -7.04 15.02 -0.34
C TYR A 1103 -6.75 14.64 1.12
N ASP A 1104 -7.02 15.54 2.06
CA ASP A 1104 -6.82 15.34 3.49
C ASP A 1104 -7.74 14.22 3.98
N TYR A 1105 -9.02 14.21 3.57
CA TYR A 1105 -9.91 13.08 3.80
C TYR A 1105 -9.32 11.75 3.30
N HIS A 1106 -8.92 11.65 2.03
CA HIS A 1106 -8.41 10.38 1.47
C HIS A 1106 -7.04 9.96 2.02
N SER A 1107 -6.21 10.90 2.46
CA SER A 1107 -4.86 10.63 2.97
C SER A 1107 -4.84 10.32 4.47
N GLN A 1108 -5.79 10.87 5.22
CA GLN A 1108 -5.88 10.73 6.69
C GLN A 1108 -7.00 9.78 7.14
N LEU A 1109 -7.82 9.23 6.23
CA LEU A 1109 -8.88 8.29 6.59
C LEU A 1109 -8.31 7.04 7.29
N VAL A 1110 -8.60 6.96 8.59
CA VAL A 1110 -8.40 5.79 9.45
C VAL A 1110 -9.78 5.33 9.90
N ALA A 1111 -10.26 4.26 9.28
CA ALA A 1111 -11.53 3.62 9.63
C ALA A 1111 -11.35 2.11 9.57
N THR A 1112 -12.24 1.40 10.26
CA THR A 1112 -12.38 -0.05 10.11
C THR A 1112 -13.80 -0.35 9.65
N HIS A 1113 -13.92 -1.22 8.64
CA HIS A 1113 -15.18 -1.62 8.06
C HIS A 1113 -15.21 -3.14 7.82
N PRO A 1114 -16.27 -3.84 8.25
CA PRO A 1114 -16.37 -5.29 8.13
C PRO A 1114 -16.25 -5.83 6.69
N PHE A 1115 -16.51 -5.03 5.66
CA PHE A 1115 -16.40 -5.47 4.25
C PHE A 1115 -15.16 -4.93 3.53
N ALA A 1116 -14.23 -4.28 4.23
CA ALA A 1116 -13.01 -3.77 3.63
C ALA A 1116 -12.07 -4.89 3.18
N SER A 1117 -11.41 -4.68 2.04
CA SER A 1117 -10.51 -5.64 1.43
C SER A 1117 -9.32 -4.94 0.79
N SER A 1118 -8.16 -5.55 0.89
CA SER A 1118 -6.93 -5.01 0.31
C SER A 1118 -6.83 -5.28 -1.19
N TRP A 1119 -6.09 -4.43 -1.91
CA TRP A 1119 -5.90 -4.51 -3.37
C TRP A 1119 -5.57 -5.91 -3.90
N TRP A 1120 -4.76 -6.67 -3.16
CA TRP A 1120 -4.31 -8.01 -3.54
C TRP A 1120 -5.37 -9.10 -3.38
N GLU A 1121 -6.39 -8.86 -2.54
CA GLU A 1121 -7.50 -9.77 -2.29
C GLU A 1121 -8.52 -9.76 -3.43
N TRP A 1122 -8.55 -8.67 -4.21
CA TRP A 1122 -9.56 -8.43 -5.22
C TRP A 1122 -9.56 -9.45 -6.36
N PRO A 1123 -8.43 -9.80 -7.00
CA PRO A 1123 -8.43 -10.76 -8.10
C PRO A 1123 -8.99 -12.14 -7.68
N PHE A 1124 -8.85 -12.50 -6.40
CA PHE A 1124 -9.34 -13.77 -5.85
C PHE A 1124 -10.78 -13.69 -5.32
N MET A 1125 -11.32 -12.47 -5.20
CA MET A 1125 -12.61 -12.18 -4.54
C MET A 1125 -12.66 -12.74 -3.12
N LYS A 1126 -11.56 -12.60 -2.37
CA LYS A 1126 -11.45 -13.17 -1.02
C LYS A 1126 -12.51 -12.58 -0.08
N ARG A 1127 -12.88 -11.30 -0.26
CA ARG A 1127 -13.91 -10.64 0.53
C ARG A 1127 -14.83 -9.78 -0.36
N PRO A 1128 -15.99 -10.32 -0.77
CA PRO A 1128 -17.07 -9.57 -1.42
C PRO A 1128 -17.60 -8.45 -0.53
N VAL A 1129 -18.24 -7.45 -1.15
CA VAL A 1129 -18.90 -6.36 -0.42
C VAL A 1129 -20.41 -6.57 -0.49
N TRP A 1130 -21.03 -6.62 0.69
CA TRP A 1130 -22.47 -6.82 0.83
C TRP A 1130 -23.16 -5.45 0.79
N PHE A 1131 -23.98 -5.21 -0.25
CA PHE A 1131 -24.64 -3.91 -0.47
C PHE A 1131 -26.02 -3.85 0.20
N PHE A 1132 -26.75 -4.95 0.22
CA PHE A 1132 -28.11 -4.98 0.76
C PHE A 1132 -28.42 -6.33 1.38
N SER A 1133 -29.05 -6.28 2.56
CA SER A 1133 -29.62 -7.41 3.27
C SER A 1133 -31.07 -7.09 3.61
N GLY A 1134 -32.02 -7.84 3.05
CA GLY A 1134 -33.46 -7.67 3.28
C GLY A 1134 -34.10 -8.97 3.76
N GLY A 1135 -34.92 -8.86 4.80
CA GLY A 1135 -35.68 -9.97 5.39
C GLY A 1135 -37.10 -9.58 5.82
N ASP A 1136 -37.36 -8.29 6.03
CA ASP A 1136 -38.63 -7.80 6.54
C ASP A 1136 -39.78 -8.09 5.57
N GLY A 1137 -40.82 -8.74 6.09
CA GLY A 1137 -42.01 -9.09 5.31
C GLY A 1137 -41.85 -10.22 4.30
N LEU A 1138 -40.66 -10.86 4.25
CA LEU A 1138 -40.47 -12.05 3.43
C LEU A 1138 -41.04 -13.29 4.14
N PRO A 1139 -41.59 -14.27 3.40
CA PRO A 1139 -41.95 -15.57 3.94
C PRO A 1139 -40.78 -16.22 4.69
N GLU A 1140 -41.09 -17.01 5.72
CA GLU A 1140 -40.09 -17.71 6.54
C GLU A 1140 -39.09 -18.50 5.67
N GLY A 1141 -37.80 -18.33 5.95
CA GLY A 1141 -36.71 -18.98 5.21
C GLY A 1141 -36.35 -18.34 3.85
N GLN A 1142 -37.02 -17.25 3.44
CA GLN A 1142 -36.67 -16.46 2.26
C GLN A 1142 -35.81 -15.24 2.64
N VAL A 1143 -34.90 -14.85 1.74
CA VAL A 1143 -34.01 -13.69 1.88
C VAL A 1143 -33.94 -12.90 0.58
N SER A 1144 -33.61 -11.61 0.68
CA SER A 1144 -33.23 -10.75 -0.43
C SER A 1144 -31.85 -10.16 -0.16
N SER A 1145 -30.90 -10.34 -1.07
CA SER A 1145 -29.50 -9.93 -0.87
C SER A 1145 -28.94 -9.32 -2.15
N ILE A 1146 -28.11 -8.29 -2.03
CA ILE A 1146 -27.32 -7.73 -3.13
C ILE A 1146 -25.84 -7.73 -2.72
N VAL A 1147 -25.00 -8.47 -3.43
CA VAL A 1147 -23.55 -8.52 -3.22
C VAL A 1147 -22.81 -8.06 -4.47
N THR A 1148 -21.77 -7.24 -4.32
CA THR A 1148 -20.84 -6.93 -5.41
C THR A 1148 -19.61 -7.85 -5.35
N MET A 1149 -19.42 -8.63 -6.41
CA MET A 1149 -18.27 -9.51 -6.62
C MET A 1149 -18.11 -9.82 -8.10
N GLY A 1150 -17.03 -10.49 -8.49
CA GLY A 1150 -16.80 -10.92 -9.87
C GLY A 1150 -17.47 -12.25 -10.23
N ASN A 1151 -17.59 -12.53 -11.53
CA ASN A 1151 -17.90 -13.90 -11.97
C ASN A 1151 -16.65 -14.78 -11.76
N PRO A 1152 -16.68 -15.82 -10.91
CA PRO A 1152 -15.47 -16.57 -10.53
C PRO A 1152 -14.72 -17.19 -11.72
N LEU A 1153 -15.45 -17.69 -12.71
CA LEU A 1153 -14.84 -18.25 -13.91
C LEU A 1153 -14.12 -17.16 -14.72
N ILE A 1154 -14.74 -16.00 -14.86
CA ILE A 1154 -14.17 -14.85 -15.58
C ILE A 1154 -12.94 -14.34 -14.84
N TRP A 1155 -13.05 -14.03 -13.56
CA TRP A 1155 -11.99 -13.38 -12.79
C TRP A 1155 -10.76 -14.27 -12.61
N TRP A 1156 -10.94 -15.51 -12.15
CA TRP A 1156 -9.80 -16.40 -11.88
C TRP A 1156 -9.03 -16.78 -13.13
N THR A 1157 -9.73 -17.08 -14.24
CA THR A 1157 -9.04 -17.32 -15.52
C THR A 1157 -8.46 -16.04 -16.13
N GLY A 1158 -9.11 -14.91 -15.83
CA GLY A 1158 -8.71 -13.56 -16.22
C GLY A 1158 -7.32 -13.16 -15.76
N ILE A 1159 -6.94 -13.50 -14.52
CA ILE A 1159 -5.61 -13.25 -13.98
C ILE A 1159 -4.54 -13.91 -14.84
N PHE A 1160 -4.70 -15.21 -15.11
CA PHE A 1160 -3.75 -15.97 -15.91
C PHE A 1160 -3.74 -15.51 -17.37
N ALA A 1161 -4.91 -15.19 -17.93
CA ALA A 1161 -5.02 -14.65 -19.27
C ALA A 1161 -4.31 -13.29 -19.40
N LEU A 1162 -4.43 -12.42 -18.39
CA LEU A 1162 -3.73 -11.15 -18.33
C LEU A 1162 -2.21 -11.34 -18.30
N LEU A 1163 -1.68 -12.17 -17.40
CA LEU A 1163 -0.25 -12.47 -17.31
C LEU A 1163 0.29 -13.07 -18.62
N ALA A 1164 -0.46 -14.01 -19.20
CA ALA A 1164 -0.14 -14.59 -20.51
C ALA A 1164 -0.17 -13.54 -21.61
N SER A 1165 -1.13 -12.60 -21.61
CA SER A 1165 -1.22 -11.52 -22.59
C SER A 1165 -0.02 -10.58 -22.54
N VAL A 1166 0.47 -10.23 -21.34
CA VAL A 1166 1.70 -9.42 -21.17
C VAL A 1166 2.87 -10.13 -21.84
N TRP A 1167 3.10 -11.39 -21.48
CA TRP A 1167 4.23 -12.15 -22.00
C TRP A 1167 4.15 -12.36 -23.52
N LEU A 1168 3.00 -12.81 -24.03
CA LEU A 1168 2.81 -13.15 -25.43
C LEU A 1168 2.82 -11.92 -26.34
N THR A 1169 2.18 -10.82 -25.94
CA THR A 1169 2.18 -9.60 -26.76
C THR A 1169 3.58 -9.00 -26.85
N ILE A 1170 4.36 -8.99 -25.76
CA ILE A 1170 5.76 -8.52 -25.76
C ILE A 1170 6.64 -9.44 -26.61
N LYS A 1171 6.51 -10.76 -26.44
CA LYS A 1171 7.26 -11.77 -27.20
C LYS A 1171 6.98 -11.66 -28.70
N ASN A 1172 5.72 -11.51 -29.07
CA ASN A 1172 5.27 -11.43 -30.47
C ASN A 1172 5.35 -10.01 -31.04
N LYS A 1173 5.75 -9.01 -30.23
CA LYS A 1173 5.84 -7.59 -30.59
C LYS A 1173 4.50 -7.01 -31.09
N GLU A 1174 3.37 -7.49 -30.56
CA GLU A 1174 2.01 -7.07 -30.92
C GLU A 1174 1.61 -5.78 -30.19
N LYS A 1175 2.27 -4.67 -30.52
CA LYS A 1175 2.20 -3.41 -29.75
C LYS A 1175 0.80 -2.80 -29.69
N SER A 1176 -0.05 -3.05 -30.69
CA SER A 1176 -1.45 -2.58 -30.68
C SER A 1176 -2.29 -3.18 -29.56
N LEU A 1177 -1.84 -4.29 -28.96
CA LEU A 1177 -2.50 -4.97 -27.86
C LEU A 1177 -1.91 -4.61 -26.49
N TYR A 1178 -0.84 -3.80 -26.44
CA TYR A 1178 -0.25 -3.36 -25.17
C TYR A 1178 -1.24 -2.55 -24.32
N MET A 1179 -2.21 -1.89 -24.97
CA MET A 1179 -3.32 -1.21 -24.29
C MET A 1179 -3.99 -2.10 -23.23
N ILE A 1180 -4.16 -3.41 -23.51
CA ILE A 1180 -4.85 -4.35 -22.61
C ILE A 1180 -4.21 -4.33 -21.21
N TRP A 1181 -2.92 -4.60 -21.12
CA TRP A 1181 -2.24 -4.66 -19.83
C TRP A 1181 -1.76 -3.29 -19.33
N ILE A 1182 -1.49 -2.32 -20.21
CA ILE A 1182 -1.17 -0.95 -19.76
C ILE A 1182 -2.37 -0.35 -19.03
N ALA A 1183 -3.57 -0.45 -19.61
CA ALA A 1183 -4.79 0.07 -19.00
C ALA A 1183 -5.09 -0.64 -17.67
N PHE A 1184 -5.03 -1.98 -17.66
CA PHE A 1184 -5.20 -2.77 -16.43
C PHE A 1184 -4.22 -2.32 -15.32
N PHE A 1185 -2.91 -2.34 -15.58
CA PHE A 1185 -1.92 -2.05 -14.55
C PHE A 1185 -1.91 -0.58 -14.13
N SER A 1186 -2.23 0.34 -15.04
CA SER A 1186 -2.37 1.76 -14.67
C SER A 1186 -3.49 1.98 -13.67
N GLN A 1187 -4.56 1.18 -13.72
CA GLN A 1187 -5.65 1.26 -12.75
C GLN A 1187 -5.36 0.47 -11.48
N TYR A 1188 -4.69 -0.69 -11.59
CA TYR A 1188 -4.46 -1.61 -10.48
C TYR A 1188 -3.26 -1.27 -9.60
N ALA A 1189 -2.12 -0.91 -10.19
CA ALA A 1189 -0.87 -0.72 -9.46
C ALA A 1189 -0.93 0.43 -8.43
N PRO A 1190 -1.61 1.57 -8.68
CA PRO A 1190 -1.68 2.65 -7.69
C PRO A 1190 -2.31 2.24 -6.36
N TRP A 1191 -3.23 1.27 -6.36
CA TRP A 1191 -3.84 0.74 -5.13
C TRP A 1191 -2.85 0.06 -4.19
N MET A 1192 -1.69 -0.37 -4.69
CA MET A 1192 -0.60 -0.87 -3.84
C MET A 1192 0.01 0.21 -2.95
N LEU A 1193 -0.23 1.49 -3.27
CA LEU A 1193 0.32 2.65 -2.57
C LEU A 1193 -0.74 3.36 -1.70
N VAL A 1194 -2.02 2.97 -1.81
CA VAL A 1194 -3.13 3.62 -1.11
C VAL A 1194 -3.20 3.08 0.32
N PRO A 1195 -2.98 3.92 1.35
CA PRO A 1195 -2.92 3.45 2.73
C PRO A 1195 -4.32 3.33 3.36
N ARG A 1196 -5.32 4.06 2.88
CA ARG A 1196 -6.68 4.05 3.46
C ARG A 1196 -7.42 2.74 3.27
N GLU A 1197 -8.57 2.63 3.92
CA GLU A 1197 -9.50 1.53 3.72
C GLU A 1197 -10.00 1.47 2.27
N THR A 1198 -10.07 0.25 1.71
CA THR A 1198 -10.48 0.01 0.32
C THR A 1198 -11.40 -1.22 0.21
N PHE A 1199 -12.03 -1.38 -0.95
CA PHE A 1199 -13.13 -2.31 -1.17
C PHE A 1199 -13.05 -2.99 -2.54
N LEU A 1200 -13.63 -4.18 -2.67
CA LEU A 1200 -13.56 -5.01 -3.88
C LEU A 1200 -14.04 -4.28 -5.15
N TYR A 1201 -15.05 -3.41 -5.03
CA TYR A 1201 -15.62 -2.69 -6.17
C TYR A 1201 -14.61 -1.74 -6.85
N HIS A 1202 -13.52 -1.34 -6.19
CA HIS A 1202 -12.46 -0.56 -6.83
C HIS A 1202 -11.78 -1.31 -7.99
N TYR A 1203 -11.88 -2.65 -8.01
CA TYR A 1203 -11.39 -3.48 -9.10
C TYR A 1203 -12.25 -3.41 -10.38
N PHE A 1204 -13.44 -2.77 -10.33
CA PHE A 1204 -14.35 -2.68 -11.47
C PHE A 1204 -13.69 -2.04 -12.70
N ALA A 1205 -12.83 -1.03 -12.50
CA ALA A 1205 -12.09 -0.36 -13.58
C ALA A 1205 -11.13 -1.27 -14.37
N MET A 1206 -10.79 -2.43 -13.81
CA MET A 1206 -9.84 -3.40 -14.38
C MET A 1206 -10.57 -4.45 -15.22
N VAL A 1207 -11.85 -4.68 -14.93
CA VAL A 1207 -12.68 -5.76 -15.51
C VAL A 1207 -12.69 -5.74 -17.04
N PRO A 1208 -12.93 -4.60 -17.72
CA PRO A 1208 -12.97 -4.58 -19.19
C PRO A 1208 -11.65 -5.06 -19.81
N PHE A 1209 -10.51 -4.73 -19.19
CA PHE A 1209 -9.21 -4.97 -19.77
C PHE A 1209 -8.75 -6.42 -19.60
N PHE A 1210 -9.01 -7.07 -18.47
CA PHE A 1210 -8.66 -8.48 -18.36
C PHE A 1210 -9.63 -9.39 -19.16
N ILE A 1211 -10.89 -9.00 -19.38
CA ILE A 1211 -11.79 -9.68 -20.33
C ILE A 1211 -11.21 -9.63 -21.75
N LEU A 1212 -10.67 -8.48 -22.17
CA LEU A 1212 -9.94 -8.39 -23.44
C LEU A 1212 -8.71 -9.33 -23.47
N ALA A 1213 -8.06 -9.55 -22.34
CA ALA A 1213 -6.97 -10.53 -22.24
C ALA A 1213 -7.47 -11.97 -22.45
N ILE A 1214 -8.60 -12.37 -21.85
CA ILE A 1214 -9.24 -13.68 -22.07
C ILE A 1214 -9.55 -13.87 -23.56
N VAL A 1215 -10.16 -12.87 -24.19
CA VAL A 1215 -10.49 -12.89 -25.62
C VAL A 1215 -9.23 -13.03 -26.49
N TYR A 1216 -8.14 -12.38 -26.10
CA TYR A 1216 -6.84 -12.53 -26.77
C TYR A 1216 -6.30 -13.96 -26.68
N ILE A 1217 -6.40 -14.61 -25.51
CA ILE A 1217 -5.97 -16.00 -25.35
C ILE A 1217 -6.83 -16.94 -26.19
N PHE A 1218 -8.15 -16.79 -26.21
CA PHE A 1218 -9.01 -17.56 -27.11
C PHE A 1218 -8.65 -17.33 -28.58
N LYS A 1219 -8.35 -16.10 -28.98
CA LYS A 1219 -7.87 -15.79 -30.33
C LYS A 1219 -6.61 -16.58 -30.68
N LEU A 1220 -5.66 -16.69 -29.75
CA LEU A 1220 -4.43 -17.45 -29.96
C LEU A 1220 -4.69 -18.96 -30.00
N LEU A 1221 -5.52 -19.49 -29.10
CA LEU A 1221 -5.87 -20.91 -29.06
C LEU A 1221 -6.58 -21.34 -30.35
N GLU A 1222 -7.60 -20.61 -30.79
CA GLU A 1222 -8.35 -20.89 -32.02
C GLU A 1222 -7.50 -20.73 -33.28
N SER A 1223 -6.46 -19.87 -33.25
CA SER A 1223 -5.51 -19.77 -34.37
C SER A 1223 -4.63 -21.01 -34.52
N LYS A 1224 -4.43 -21.77 -33.43
CA LYS A 1224 -3.57 -22.97 -33.41
C LYS A 1224 -4.37 -24.27 -33.48
N TYR A 1225 -5.52 -24.32 -32.81
CA TYR A 1225 -6.37 -25.50 -32.69
C TYR A 1225 -7.80 -25.14 -33.08
N LYS A 1226 -8.30 -25.66 -34.21
CA LYS A 1226 -9.64 -25.34 -34.72
C LYS A 1226 -10.76 -25.71 -33.74
N ASP A 1227 -10.60 -26.81 -33.01
CA ASP A 1227 -11.57 -27.25 -31.99
C ASP A 1227 -11.62 -26.36 -30.74
N ALA A 1228 -10.66 -25.44 -30.54
CA ALA A 1228 -10.67 -24.53 -29.38
C ALA A 1228 -11.90 -23.60 -29.36
N PHE A 1229 -12.61 -23.43 -30.48
CA PHE A 1229 -13.90 -22.75 -30.51
C PHE A 1229 -14.94 -23.46 -29.61
N LYS A 1230 -14.91 -24.79 -29.50
CA LYS A 1230 -15.79 -25.54 -28.57
C LYS A 1230 -15.49 -25.19 -27.12
N LEU A 1231 -14.20 -25.06 -26.77
CA LEU A 1231 -13.78 -24.62 -25.44
C LEU A 1231 -14.31 -23.21 -25.13
N ARG A 1232 -14.27 -22.30 -26.11
CA ARG A 1232 -14.87 -20.96 -25.96
C ARG A 1232 -16.37 -21.05 -25.67
N LEU A 1233 -17.11 -21.89 -26.40
CA LEU A 1233 -18.56 -22.05 -26.16
C LEU A 1233 -18.85 -22.61 -24.77
N VAL A 1234 -18.12 -23.64 -24.35
CA VAL A 1234 -18.23 -24.22 -22.99
C VAL A 1234 -17.91 -23.17 -21.94
N TYR A 1235 -16.89 -22.34 -22.17
CA TYR A 1235 -16.51 -21.26 -21.26
C TYR A 1235 -17.62 -20.20 -21.11
N VAL A 1236 -18.21 -19.76 -22.23
CA VAL A 1236 -19.34 -18.81 -22.21
C VAL A 1236 -20.56 -19.43 -21.54
N ALA A 1237 -20.87 -20.70 -21.82
CA ALA A 1237 -21.96 -21.42 -21.17
C ALA A 1237 -21.74 -21.53 -19.66
N GLY A 1238 -20.52 -21.85 -19.21
CA GLY A 1238 -20.17 -21.87 -17.79
C GLY A 1238 -20.32 -20.50 -17.13
N ALA A 1239 -19.87 -19.43 -17.78
CA ALA A 1239 -20.03 -18.07 -17.27
C ALA A 1239 -21.52 -17.68 -17.16
N LEU A 1240 -22.35 -18.08 -18.13
CA LEU A 1240 -23.79 -17.86 -18.13
C LEU A 1240 -24.50 -18.65 -17.03
N ILE A 1241 -24.15 -19.94 -16.85
CA ILE A 1241 -24.71 -20.77 -15.77
C ILE A 1241 -24.39 -20.15 -14.41
N LEU A 1242 -23.14 -19.71 -14.21
CA LEU A 1242 -22.75 -19.01 -12.98
C LEU A 1242 -23.54 -17.71 -12.80
N PHE A 1243 -23.74 -16.92 -13.87
CA PHE A 1243 -24.56 -15.70 -13.80
C PHE A 1243 -26.00 -16.01 -13.39
N ILE A 1244 -26.64 -17.02 -13.98
CA ILE A 1244 -28.00 -17.44 -13.62
C ILE A 1244 -28.05 -17.93 -12.17
N MET A 1245 -27.07 -18.72 -11.75
CA MET A 1245 -26.99 -19.28 -10.40
C MET A 1245 -26.84 -18.19 -9.33
N PHE A 1246 -26.03 -17.17 -9.58
CA PHE A 1246 -25.82 -16.05 -8.66
C PHE A 1246 -26.81 -14.89 -8.86
N TYR A 1247 -27.60 -14.87 -9.94
CA TYR A 1247 -28.56 -13.81 -10.24
C TYR A 1247 -29.42 -13.36 -9.04
N PRO A 1248 -29.93 -14.26 -8.16
CA PRO A 1248 -30.72 -13.84 -7.00
C PRO A 1248 -29.98 -12.83 -6.11
N VAL A 1249 -28.74 -13.16 -5.71
CA VAL A 1249 -27.92 -12.32 -4.83
C VAL A 1249 -27.21 -11.18 -5.55
N LEU A 1250 -27.27 -11.13 -6.89
CA LEU A 1250 -26.81 -9.97 -7.67
C LEU A 1250 -27.93 -8.97 -7.93
N SER A 1251 -29.19 -9.43 -7.88
CA SER A 1251 -30.33 -8.66 -8.32
C SER A 1251 -31.24 -8.14 -7.22
N GLY A 1252 -31.14 -8.71 -6.01
CA GLY A 1252 -32.09 -8.51 -4.93
C GLY A 1252 -33.33 -9.41 -5.05
N MET A 1253 -33.35 -10.35 -6.01
CA MET A 1253 -34.47 -11.28 -6.17
C MET A 1253 -34.56 -12.20 -4.96
N GLN A 1254 -35.78 -12.34 -4.46
CA GLN A 1254 -36.11 -13.20 -3.33
C GLN A 1254 -35.76 -14.67 -3.63
N VAL A 1255 -35.08 -15.32 -2.67
CA VAL A 1255 -34.66 -16.73 -2.77
C VAL A 1255 -34.57 -17.36 -1.38
N SER A 1256 -34.56 -18.69 -1.30
CA SER A 1256 -34.33 -19.42 -0.05
C SER A 1256 -32.96 -19.09 0.55
N GLY A 1257 -32.92 -18.84 1.86
CA GLY A 1257 -31.68 -18.60 2.60
C GLY A 1257 -30.72 -19.78 2.57
N ASP A 1258 -31.24 -21.01 2.57
CA ASP A 1258 -30.44 -22.24 2.47
C ASP A 1258 -29.71 -22.34 1.13
N TYR A 1259 -30.36 -21.90 0.04
CA TYR A 1259 -29.71 -21.84 -1.28
C TYR A 1259 -28.51 -20.89 -1.26
N VAL A 1260 -28.65 -19.70 -0.65
CA VAL A 1260 -27.53 -18.75 -0.51
C VAL A 1260 -26.40 -19.38 0.30
N LYS A 1261 -26.73 -19.95 1.47
CA LYS A 1261 -25.77 -20.49 2.42
C LYS A 1261 -25.02 -21.72 1.88
N ASP A 1262 -25.74 -22.68 1.30
CA ASP A 1262 -25.18 -24.00 0.98
C ASP A 1262 -24.69 -24.11 -0.47
N VAL A 1263 -25.20 -23.28 -1.40
CA VAL A 1263 -24.83 -23.33 -2.82
C VAL A 1263 -23.91 -22.17 -3.23
N LEU A 1264 -24.19 -20.95 -2.76
CA LEU A 1264 -23.50 -19.74 -3.24
C LEU A 1264 -22.26 -19.37 -2.42
N ARG A 1265 -22.23 -19.67 -1.11
CA ARG A 1265 -21.08 -19.36 -0.24
C ARG A 1265 -19.96 -20.39 -0.38
N TRP A 1266 -19.07 -20.15 -1.34
CA TRP A 1266 -17.94 -21.05 -1.63
C TRP A 1266 -16.77 -20.90 -0.66
N PHE A 1267 -16.63 -19.73 -0.03
CA PHE A 1267 -15.59 -19.46 0.97
C PHE A 1267 -16.24 -19.00 2.28
N PRO A 1268 -15.65 -19.32 3.45
CA PRO A 1268 -16.14 -18.83 4.73
C PRO A 1268 -16.21 -17.30 4.84
N SER A 1269 -15.38 -16.59 4.06
CA SER A 1269 -15.35 -15.13 3.99
C SER A 1269 -16.46 -14.52 3.13
N TRP A 1270 -17.27 -15.32 2.43
CA TRP A 1270 -18.43 -14.87 1.66
C TRP A 1270 -19.66 -14.89 2.58
N VAL A 1271 -19.99 -13.73 3.14
CA VAL A 1271 -20.93 -13.62 4.27
C VAL A 1271 -22.33 -13.10 3.90
N PHE A 1272 -22.58 -12.85 2.61
CA PHE A 1272 -23.81 -12.23 2.06
C PHE A 1272 -25.03 -13.15 1.97
#